data_AF-A0AAW6JU58-F1
#
_entry.id   AF-A0AAW6JU58-F1
#
_cell.length_a   1.000
_cell.length_b   1.000
_cell.length_c   1.000
_cell.angle_alpha   90.00
_cell.angle_beta   90.00
_cell.angle_gamma   90.00
#
_symmetry.space_group_name_H-M   'P 1'
#
loop_
_entity.id
_entity.type
_entity.pdbx_description
1 polymer ?
#
loop_
_entity_poly.entity_id
_entity_poly.type
_entity_poly.pdbx_seq_one_letter_code
_entity_poly.pdbx_strand_id
1 'polypeptide(L)'
;MTTGNHVIFMHPDGTSPSHYALARFVDKGPDGRLNWDNMSNAGVYLGHMENQLGGTSNAGAVTHATGAKVYAESFGYELGNLPITSLSGTTKTIVEEARDAGKVTALVQSGAIFEPGTAAFVAKTQQITNANGSITVPRAQSAEIAKQVINSGVDFIMGGGELNLLPVGTNGFHGTAAQLDALSTNSLIRPTENLIELAKSKGYTVVYNEDQLNALLALPVAPTKVLGVFAPIHTFNDRPEEVLAANNLPLYLATAPTIAEMLNVTQKLMEKHPNFQNGSIAIVEEEGTDNFGNNNNAAGTLEGLRRTDAAIGVAMDFIKKYPNTLMVTAADSDAGGLQVVDPRTPGTNLGNINNNPTTTARNVPLDGQTGANTLPFVAAPDANGDVFGFGVAWAGTPDFSGSIVSKAHGLNADKLPATLDNTKIYELMYETLFNIELVSRNPDPTTAPKATKSTGNVIFIHPDGTSPSHYMATRNVDLGPDGRLNWDKMSNAGVYLGHMENQLTGTSNAGAVTHANGVKVFNESFGLNQDQSIITPASGKVGYTILEEAIAAGKATALIQSGHIGEPGTAAFAAATTNRVGNTIRARDKTAEIAEQVIRSGTQIIMAGGEVYLLPKGTTGFHVTTQIDAAFSDSEDRPTTNLIDLAESLGYSVVYTEEEMNTVVASATASTKLLGVFAANHTFNDRTEEALELNSANPQPLYIATAPTVAEMLDASLKILSKDPDGFFVVVEEEGSDNFANNNNAVGTIEAVRRADAAIGVAMNYVNTKDPNTLVITAADSDAGGLQVFQFEPYTRPAGNFTPNNPALANTEPSAPFIAVNPTTTNTNRAVLDGVNGSTGTAEAPWKPFAAKSSIDGAMGNFGVAWVGTPDFPGSIVSKAYGMNAEKLPSTLDNTEIYDLMYETMFGIKAFDFAAATYSVTEGNTPGFSTNATVRINRQGDLSSTNTVQLQLTDGTAKGSAAAPTQDLIKGSSSSATSYIVPTALGVNLTSILTVGDSVNNKPDGITPYRLAGIPDGLGAFDNGDGTFTLLVNHEIGSTNSVIRAHGSAGAFVSKWVINKSDLSVVSGSDLIQSVNLWNGTGFTQGTTAFGRFCSADLAPVSAFYNSATGLGTQERIFLNGEESGAEGRAFGNIATGANAGTTYQLPYLGKFSWENAVASPTASNKTVVAGTDDATPGQVYFYVGDKTNTGTDIDKAGLNNGNLYGVAVPGLTLELATTALVTGTRFTLADLGNVANTTGAALQTQSVAANVTQFGRPEDGAWDPSNPNDFYFATTG
;
A
#
# COMPACT_ATOMS: atom_id res chain seq x y z
N MET A 1 -5.91 -39.35 13.34
CA MET A 1 -7.31 -38.98 13.06
C MET A 1 -7.89 -38.48 14.36
N THR A 2 -7.96 -37.17 14.54
CA THR A 2 -8.65 -36.54 15.67
C THR A 2 -10.15 -36.81 15.51
N THR A 3 -10.79 -37.40 16.52
CA THR A 3 -12.23 -37.62 16.53
C THR A 3 -12.95 -36.27 16.75
N GLY A 4 -13.86 -35.90 15.84
CA GLY A 4 -14.80 -34.78 15.99
C GLY A 4 -14.33 -33.42 15.48
N ASN A 5 -14.50 -33.15 14.17
CA ASN A 5 -14.22 -31.86 13.55
C ASN A 5 -15.30 -30.81 13.84
N HIS A 6 -14.91 -29.54 13.81
CA HIS A 6 -15.78 -28.40 14.13
C HIS A 6 -15.95 -27.46 12.93
N VAL A 7 -17.11 -26.81 12.85
CA VAL A 7 -17.41 -25.73 11.90
C VAL A 7 -17.96 -24.53 12.65
N ILE A 8 -17.47 -23.35 12.29
CA ILE A 8 -18.05 -22.05 12.66
C ILE A 8 -18.40 -21.34 11.36
N PHE A 9 -19.69 -21.22 11.07
CA PHE A 9 -20.18 -20.41 9.96
C PHE A 9 -20.54 -19.03 10.50
N MET A 10 -19.86 -18.01 9.99
CA MET A 10 -20.11 -16.61 10.33
C MET A 10 -20.85 -15.97 9.14
N HIS A 11 -22.05 -15.45 9.38
CA HIS A 11 -22.89 -14.80 8.39
C HIS A 11 -22.97 -13.30 8.74
N PRO A 12 -21.98 -12.49 8.31
CA PRO A 12 -22.09 -11.04 8.36
C PRO A 12 -22.95 -10.58 7.18
N ASP A 13 -24.27 -10.61 7.37
CA ASP A 13 -25.21 -10.40 6.27
C ASP A 13 -25.03 -9.02 5.63
N GLY A 14 -25.21 -8.93 4.32
CA GLY A 14 -25.09 -7.67 3.57
C GLY A 14 -23.68 -7.10 3.43
N THR A 15 -22.61 -7.85 3.73
CA THR A 15 -21.24 -7.27 3.75
C THR A 15 -20.41 -7.52 2.48
N SER A 16 -19.65 -6.50 2.10
CA SER A 16 -18.63 -6.50 1.03
C SER A 16 -17.28 -5.99 1.57
N PRO A 17 -16.17 -6.08 0.82
CA PRO A 17 -14.90 -5.48 1.20
C PRO A 17 -15.00 -3.99 1.55
N SER A 18 -15.90 -3.21 0.92
CA SER A 18 -16.14 -1.80 1.27
C SER A 18 -16.70 -1.61 2.68
N HIS A 19 -17.56 -2.52 3.13
CA HIS A 19 -18.03 -2.54 4.50
C HIS A 19 -16.86 -2.76 5.47
N TYR A 20 -16.01 -3.76 5.21
CA TYR A 20 -14.82 -3.97 6.03
C TYR A 20 -13.79 -2.84 5.93
N ALA A 21 -13.71 -2.13 4.80
CA ALA A 21 -12.87 -0.93 4.66
C ALA A 21 -13.34 0.19 5.59
N LEU A 22 -14.65 0.47 5.67
CA LEU A 22 -15.23 1.42 6.63
C LEU A 22 -14.79 1.08 8.07
N ALA A 23 -14.96 -0.17 8.51
CA ALA A 23 -14.55 -0.58 9.85
C ALA A 23 -13.03 -0.51 10.06
N ARG A 24 -12.24 -0.96 9.08
CA ARG A 24 -10.78 -0.93 9.12
C ARG A 24 -10.27 0.50 9.28
N PHE A 25 -10.76 1.43 8.46
CA PHE A 25 -10.31 2.82 8.50
C PHE A 25 -10.58 3.45 9.86
N VAL A 26 -11.78 3.28 10.44
CA VAL A 26 -12.07 3.83 11.77
C VAL A 26 -11.23 3.18 12.87
N ASP A 27 -11.08 1.85 12.87
CA ASP A 27 -10.57 1.13 14.05
C ASP A 27 -9.08 0.82 14.01
N LYS A 28 -8.52 0.67 12.81
CA LYS A 28 -7.15 0.17 12.59
C LYS A 28 -6.31 1.07 11.71
N GLY A 29 -6.93 2.02 11.00
CA GLY A 29 -6.26 2.84 10.00
C GLY A 29 -6.11 2.07 8.68
N PRO A 30 -5.71 2.75 7.59
CA PRO A 30 -5.68 2.14 6.26
C PRO A 30 -4.63 1.03 6.11
N ASP A 31 -3.51 1.08 6.82
CA ASP A 31 -2.52 -0.01 6.91
C ASP A 31 -2.93 -1.13 7.89
N GLY A 32 -3.97 -0.90 8.67
CA GLY A 32 -4.43 -1.81 9.70
C GLY A 32 -5.07 -3.09 9.16
N ARG A 33 -5.18 -4.09 10.04
CA ARG A 33 -5.88 -5.36 9.75
C ARG A 33 -6.91 -5.66 10.83
N LEU A 34 -8.15 -5.89 10.40
CA LEU A 34 -9.22 -6.48 11.20
C LEU A 34 -8.96 -7.99 11.36
N ASN A 35 -9.70 -8.68 12.24
CA ASN A 35 -9.63 -10.15 12.30
C ASN A 35 -10.08 -10.79 10.99
N TRP A 36 -11.09 -10.22 10.32
CA TRP A 36 -11.52 -10.67 8.98
C TRP A 36 -10.39 -10.62 7.94
N ASP A 37 -9.49 -9.65 8.04
CA ASP A 37 -8.34 -9.53 7.13
C ASP A 37 -7.26 -10.57 7.36
N ASN A 38 -7.15 -11.04 8.59
CA ASN A 38 -6.17 -12.06 8.97
C ASN A 38 -6.62 -13.49 8.66
N MET A 39 -7.83 -13.69 8.11
CA MET A 39 -8.28 -14.99 7.62
C MET A 39 -7.44 -15.41 6.40
N SER A 40 -7.18 -16.71 6.23
CA SER A 40 -6.07 -17.17 5.37
C SER A 40 -6.41 -17.26 3.89
N ASN A 41 -7.69 -17.35 3.53
CA ASN A 41 -8.15 -17.58 2.17
C ASN A 41 -9.32 -16.65 1.87
N ALA A 42 -9.39 -16.14 0.64
CA ALA A 42 -10.47 -15.30 0.14
C ALA A 42 -10.98 -15.82 -1.21
N GLY A 43 -12.27 -15.61 -1.46
CA GLY A 43 -12.92 -15.96 -2.72
C GLY A 43 -14.11 -15.06 -3.02
N VAL A 44 -14.25 -14.68 -4.28
CA VAL A 44 -15.38 -13.87 -4.76
C VAL A 44 -16.63 -14.73 -4.76
N TYR A 45 -17.64 -14.29 -4.02
CA TYR A 45 -18.87 -15.04 -3.79
C TYR A 45 -19.93 -14.73 -4.85
N LEU A 46 -20.48 -15.76 -5.47
CA LEU A 46 -21.55 -15.65 -6.47
C LEU A 46 -22.90 -16.07 -5.85
N GLY A 47 -23.66 -15.06 -5.44
CA GLY A 47 -24.83 -15.20 -4.57
C GLY A 47 -26.18 -15.44 -5.24
N HIS A 48 -26.26 -15.64 -6.55
CA HIS A 48 -27.55 -15.74 -7.23
C HIS A 48 -28.43 -16.90 -6.71
N MET A 49 -29.75 -16.69 -6.76
CA MET A 49 -30.81 -17.64 -6.44
C MET A 49 -31.34 -18.32 -7.73
N GLU A 50 -32.21 -19.32 -7.58
CA GLU A 50 -32.80 -20.06 -8.71
C GLU A 50 -33.51 -19.13 -9.72
N ASN A 51 -34.02 -17.98 -9.27
CA ASN A 51 -34.83 -17.06 -10.06
C ASN A 51 -34.41 -15.58 -9.96
N GLN A 52 -33.25 -15.27 -9.34
CA GLN A 52 -32.78 -13.90 -9.17
C GLN A 52 -31.26 -13.81 -9.03
N LEU A 53 -30.66 -12.76 -9.59
CA LEU A 53 -29.21 -12.50 -9.52
C LEU A 53 -28.72 -12.07 -8.13
N GLY A 54 -29.53 -11.30 -7.39
CA GLY A 54 -29.29 -10.95 -5.99
C GLY A 54 -29.75 -12.05 -5.04
N GLY A 55 -28.95 -12.28 -4.00
CA GLY A 55 -29.35 -13.09 -2.85
C GLY A 55 -30.43 -12.39 -2.02
N THR A 56 -31.10 -13.18 -1.19
CA THR A 56 -32.00 -12.70 -0.13
C THR A 56 -31.68 -13.49 1.13
N SER A 57 -31.69 -12.83 2.30
CA SER A 57 -31.19 -13.45 3.54
C SER A 57 -31.77 -14.84 3.80
N ASN A 58 -33.07 -15.03 3.51
CA ASN A 58 -33.71 -16.34 3.64
C ASN A 58 -33.24 -17.38 2.62
N ALA A 59 -33.20 -17.06 1.32
CA ALA A 59 -32.88 -18.04 0.30
C ALA A 59 -31.36 -18.31 0.26
N GLY A 60 -30.54 -17.29 0.54
CA GLY A 60 -29.10 -17.42 0.80
C GLY A 60 -28.82 -18.38 1.95
N ALA A 61 -29.45 -18.16 3.11
CA ALA A 61 -29.29 -19.04 4.27
C ALA A 61 -29.78 -20.47 4.01
N VAL A 62 -30.90 -20.67 3.29
CA VAL A 62 -31.35 -22.01 2.87
C VAL A 62 -30.30 -22.67 1.97
N THR A 63 -29.69 -21.90 1.05
CA THR A 63 -28.62 -22.40 0.17
C THR A 63 -27.39 -22.81 0.97
N HIS A 64 -26.94 -22.03 1.95
CA HIS A 64 -25.83 -22.42 2.84
C HIS A 64 -26.19 -23.61 3.74
N ALA A 65 -27.45 -23.73 4.15
CA ALA A 65 -27.93 -24.81 5.02
C ALA A 65 -28.13 -26.15 4.30
N THR A 66 -28.32 -26.15 2.98
CA THR A 66 -28.70 -27.35 2.21
C THR A 66 -27.79 -27.64 1.01
N GLY A 67 -27.03 -26.66 0.52
CA GLY A 67 -26.28 -26.76 -0.74
C GLY A 67 -27.17 -26.77 -1.99
N ALA A 68 -28.46 -26.47 -1.86
CA ALA A 68 -29.40 -26.39 -2.97
C ALA A 68 -29.67 -24.93 -3.36
N LYS A 69 -29.71 -24.64 -4.66
CA LYS A 69 -30.23 -23.37 -5.17
C LYS A 69 -31.75 -23.39 -5.05
N VAL A 70 -32.31 -22.32 -4.51
CA VAL A 70 -33.75 -22.17 -4.26
C VAL A 70 -34.25 -20.82 -4.75
N TYR A 71 -35.57 -20.68 -4.91
CA TYR A 71 -36.18 -19.40 -5.23
C TYR A 71 -36.06 -18.37 -4.10
N ALA A 72 -36.08 -17.08 -4.45
CA ALA A 72 -35.74 -15.95 -3.57
C ALA A 72 -36.57 -15.79 -2.26
N GLU A 73 -37.78 -16.34 -2.12
CA GLU A 73 -38.50 -16.30 -0.82
C GLU A 73 -38.55 -17.67 -0.12
N SER A 74 -37.69 -18.61 -0.53
CA SER A 74 -37.59 -19.91 0.13
C SER A 74 -37.19 -19.77 1.59
N PHE A 75 -37.84 -20.57 2.44
CA PHE A 75 -37.43 -20.82 3.81
C PHE A 75 -37.51 -22.34 4.05
N GLY A 76 -36.73 -23.11 3.30
CA GLY A 76 -36.65 -24.57 3.45
C GLY A 76 -37.62 -25.39 2.59
N TYR A 77 -38.30 -24.75 1.62
CA TYR A 77 -39.12 -25.40 0.59
C TYR A 77 -38.84 -24.77 -0.78
N GLU A 78 -39.05 -25.53 -1.85
CA GLU A 78 -39.07 -25.00 -3.21
C GLU A 78 -40.40 -24.29 -3.52
N LEU A 79 -40.44 -23.61 -4.67
CA LEU A 79 -41.65 -22.93 -5.14
C LEU A 79 -42.81 -23.93 -5.23
N GLY A 80 -43.97 -23.53 -4.69
CA GLY A 80 -45.14 -24.43 -4.62
C GLY A 80 -45.12 -25.40 -3.43
N ASN A 81 -44.30 -25.13 -2.41
CA ASN A 81 -44.20 -25.93 -1.17
C ASN A 81 -43.66 -27.35 -1.38
N LEU A 82 -42.84 -27.57 -2.42
CA LEU A 82 -42.18 -28.86 -2.66
C LEU A 82 -40.94 -28.99 -1.75
N PRO A 83 -40.60 -30.21 -1.29
CA PRO A 83 -39.44 -30.41 -0.42
C PRO A 83 -38.13 -30.19 -1.17
N ILE A 84 -37.14 -29.58 -0.50
CA ILE A 84 -35.77 -29.45 -1.00
C ILE A 84 -35.01 -30.77 -0.80
N THR A 85 -34.18 -31.12 -1.78
CA THR A 85 -33.14 -32.14 -1.62
C THR A 85 -31.81 -31.44 -1.45
N SER A 86 -31.21 -31.57 -0.27
CA SER A 86 -29.87 -31.07 0.01
C SER A 86 -28.81 -31.75 -0.87
N LEU A 87 -27.65 -31.12 -1.01
CA LEU A 87 -26.54 -31.64 -1.80
C LEU A 87 -25.97 -32.96 -1.24
N SER A 88 -26.20 -33.27 0.04
CA SER A 88 -25.90 -34.59 0.64
C SER A 88 -26.87 -35.70 0.20
N GLY A 89 -27.95 -35.36 -0.51
CA GLY A 89 -28.99 -36.28 -0.97
C GLY A 89 -30.11 -36.53 0.05
N THR A 90 -30.18 -35.75 1.13
CA THR A 90 -31.23 -35.85 2.16
C THR A 90 -32.23 -34.69 2.06
N THR A 91 -33.31 -34.72 2.85
CA THR A 91 -34.23 -33.57 3.02
C THR A 91 -33.88 -32.71 4.23
N LYS A 92 -32.71 -32.92 4.82
CA LYS A 92 -32.24 -32.24 6.03
C LYS A 92 -31.27 -31.11 5.69
N THR A 93 -31.15 -30.17 6.62
CA THR A 93 -30.07 -29.19 6.61
C THR A 93 -28.80 -29.76 7.24
N ILE A 94 -27.66 -29.09 7.05
CA ILE A 94 -26.39 -29.48 7.65
C ILE A 94 -26.43 -29.52 9.19
N VAL A 95 -27.20 -28.63 9.84
CA VAL A 95 -27.34 -28.60 11.30
C VAL A 95 -28.21 -29.77 11.78
N GLU A 96 -29.28 -30.11 11.06
CA GLU A 96 -30.09 -31.31 11.35
C GLU A 96 -29.26 -32.60 11.22
N GLU A 97 -28.41 -32.70 10.19
CA GLU A 97 -27.50 -33.84 10.01
C GLU A 97 -26.40 -33.88 11.07
N ALA A 98 -25.83 -32.73 11.45
CA ALA A 98 -24.84 -32.64 12.52
C ALA A 98 -25.42 -33.07 13.88
N ARG A 99 -26.65 -32.64 14.20
CA ARG A 99 -27.38 -33.06 15.40
C ARG A 99 -27.60 -34.57 15.40
N ASP A 100 -28.04 -35.14 14.28
CA ASP A 100 -28.30 -36.58 14.18
C ASP A 100 -27.02 -37.41 14.26
N ALA A 101 -25.88 -36.85 13.84
CA ALA A 101 -24.54 -37.39 14.08
C ALA A 101 -24.03 -37.19 15.52
N GLY A 102 -24.85 -36.63 16.41
CA GLY A 102 -24.52 -36.40 17.82
C GLY A 102 -23.47 -35.31 18.03
N LYS A 103 -23.32 -34.35 17.10
CA LYS A 103 -22.45 -33.18 17.27
C LYS A 103 -23.16 -32.09 18.07
N VAL A 104 -22.38 -31.22 18.70
CA VAL A 104 -22.93 -30.06 19.44
C VAL A 104 -23.34 -28.97 18.45
N THR A 105 -24.53 -28.41 18.64
CA THR A 105 -25.12 -27.44 17.70
C THR A 105 -25.43 -26.11 18.37
N ALA A 106 -25.14 -25.01 17.68
CA ALA A 106 -25.42 -23.66 18.16
C ALA A 106 -25.96 -22.74 17.05
N LEU A 107 -26.96 -21.93 17.39
CA LEU A 107 -27.46 -20.80 16.62
C LEU A 107 -27.26 -19.53 17.45
N VAL A 108 -26.48 -18.58 16.93
CA VAL A 108 -26.12 -17.34 17.63
C VAL A 108 -26.42 -16.16 16.71
N GLN A 109 -27.31 -15.27 17.15
CA GLN A 109 -27.98 -14.29 16.29
C GLN A 109 -28.08 -12.95 17.04
N SER A 110 -27.64 -11.84 16.45
CA SER A 110 -27.85 -10.52 17.07
C SER A 110 -29.28 -10.00 16.87
N GLY A 111 -29.93 -10.47 15.79
CA GLY A 111 -31.34 -10.27 15.51
C GLY A 111 -32.27 -11.12 16.39
N ALA A 112 -33.48 -11.36 15.90
CA ALA A 112 -34.46 -12.21 16.58
C ALA A 112 -34.21 -13.68 16.21
N ILE A 113 -34.58 -14.65 17.07
CA ILE A 113 -34.29 -16.07 16.80
C ILE A 113 -34.99 -16.66 15.55
N PHE A 114 -35.88 -15.90 14.90
CA PHE A 114 -36.52 -16.30 13.65
C PHE A 114 -35.80 -15.78 12.40
N GLU A 115 -34.80 -14.91 12.56
CA GLU A 115 -34.11 -14.30 11.42
C GLU A 115 -33.34 -15.35 10.62
N PRO A 116 -33.27 -15.20 9.28
CA PRO A 116 -33.04 -16.35 8.42
C PRO A 116 -31.63 -16.92 8.45
N GLY A 117 -30.56 -16.12 8.56
CA GLY A 117 -29.18 -16.64 8.50
C GLY A 117 -28.83 -17.64 9.61
N THR A 118 -29.60 -17.69 10.70
CA THR A 118 -29.57 -18.82 11.65
C THR A 118 -30.79 -19.74 11.57
N ALA A 119 -32.01 -19.20 11.45
CA ALA A 119 -33.22 -20.00 11.57
C ALA A 119 -33.45 -20.95 10.38
N ALA A 120 -33.03 -20.57 9.16
CA ALA A 120 -33.16 -21.41 7.96
C ALA A 120 -32.37 -22.73 8.05
N PHE A 121 -31.37 -22.80 8.94
CA PHE A 121 -30.63 -24.02 9.21
C PHE A 121 -31.43 -25.06 9.98
N VAL A 122 -32.60 -24.74 10.54
CA VAL A 122 -33.39 -25.70 11.32
C VAL A 122 -34.91 -25.61 11.13
N ALA A 123 -35.41 -24.54 10.52
CA ALA A 123 -36.83 -24.33 10.30
C ALA A 123 -37.18 -24.34 8.80
N LYS A 124 -38.36 -24.88 8.49
CA LYS A 124 -38.89 -25.02 7.14
C LYS A 124 -40.34 -24.52 7.12
N THR A 125 -40.59 -23.45 6.39
CA THR A 125 -41.89 -22.77 6.39
C THR A 125 -42.46 -22.70 4.98
N GLN A 126 -43.70 -23.16 4.84
CA GLN A 126 -44.42 -23.15 3.56
C GLN A 126 -45.02 -21.77 3.29
N GLN A 127 -45.09 -21.37 2.02
CA GLN A 127 -45.89 -20.22 1.63
C GLN A 127 -47.40 -20.52 1.82
N ILE A 128 -48.17 -19.53 2.25
CA ILE A 128 -49.63 -19.66 2.40
C ILE A 128 -50.32 -18.94 1.25
N THR A 129 -51.12 -19.66 0.48
CA THR A 129 -52.06 -19.05 -0.47
C THR A 129 -53.33 -18.64 0.28
N ASN A 130 -53.55 -17.35 0.43
CA ASN A 130 -54.73 -16.79 1.09
C ASN A 130 -55.99 -17.01 0.24
N ALA A 131 -57.16 -16.97 0.86
CA ALA A 131 -58.45 -17.20 0.17
C ALA A 131 -58.72 -16.22 -0.99
N ASN A 132 -58.09 -15.04 -0.98
CA ASN A 132 -58.19 -14.03 -2.04
C ASN A 132 -57.14 -14.20 -3.17
N GLY A 133 -56.35 -15.28 -3.14
CA GLY A 133 -55.28 -15.55 -4.10
C GLY A 133 -53.96 -14.82 -3.84
N SER A 134 -53.89 -13.94 -2.83
CA SER A 134 -52.60 -13.37 -2.39
C SER A 134 -51.76 -14.44 -1.68
N ILE A 135 -50.44 -14.26 -1.69
CA ILE A 135 -49.49 -15.19 -1.05
C ILE A 135 -48.90 -14.50 0.17
N THR A 136 -48.95 -15.18 1.31
CA THR A 136 -48.12 -14.86 2.48
C THR A 136 -46.80 -15.61 2.32
N VAL A 137 -45.71 -14.86 2.16
CA VAL A 137 -44.37 -15.43 2.00
C VAL A 137 -43.93 -16.17 3.28
N PRO A 138 -43.09 -17.22 3.17
CA PRO A 138 -42.63 -17.98 4.32
C PRO A 138 -42.07 -17.13 5.47
N ARG A 139 -41.16 -16.20 5.17
CA ARG A 139 -40.48 -15.35 6.17
C ARG A 139 -41.41 -14.45 7.00
N ALA A 140 -42.63 -14.17 6.51
CA ALA A 140 -43.61 -13.37 7.25
C ALA A 140 -44.23 -14.11 8.46
N GLN A 141 -43.98 -15.42 8.60
CA GLN A 141 -44.54 -16.28 9.63
C GLN A 141 -43.56 -16.46 10.80
N SER A 142 -43.04 -15.36 11.33
CA SER A 142 -41.96 -15.36 12.33
C SER A 142 -42.30 -16.11 13.63
N ALA A 143 -43.57 -16.16 14.05
CA ALA A 143 -44.01 -16.97 15.20
C ALA A 143 -43.85 -18.47 14.94
N GLU A 144 -44.19 -18.93 13.73
CA GLU A 144 -44.05 -20.34 13.36
C GLU A 144 -42.59 -20.73 13.20
N ILE A 145 -41.77 -19.86 12.58
CA ILE A 145 -40.32 -20.07 12.45
C ILE A 145 -39.67 -20.16 13.85
N ALA A 146 -39.96 -19.21 14.75
CA ALA A 146 -39.44 -19.23 16.12
C ALA A 146 -39.83 -20.53 16.86
N LYS A 147 -41.07 -21.00 16.69
CA LYS A 147 -41.53 -22.28 17.24
C LYS A 147 -40.75 -23.46 16.68
N GLN A 148 -40.44 -23.48 15.39
CA GLN A 148 -39.64 -24.54 14.78
C GLN A 148 -38.18 -24.51 15.28
N VAL A 149 -37.58 -23.33 15.45
CA VAL A 149 -36.25 -23.18 16.04
C VAL A 149 -36.20 -23.78 17.46
N ILE A 150 -37.18 -23.50 18.32
CA ILE A 150 -37.26 -24.13 19.66
C ILE A 150 -37.46 -25.66 19.56
N ASN A 151 -38.25 -26.13 18.60
CA ASN A 151 -38.52 -27.55 18.38
C ASN A 151 -37.37 -28.31 17.73
N SER A 152 -36.43 -27.64 17.07
CA SER A 152 -35.29 -28.22 16.36
C SER A 152 -34.41 -29.09 17.27
N GLY A 153 -34.40 -28.79 18.56
CA GLY A 153 -33.59 -29.48 19.54
C GLY A 153 -32.10 -29.13 19.48
N VAL A 154 -31.72 -28.04 18.81
CA VAL A 154 -30.39 -27.41 18.92
C VAL A 154 -29.98 -27.23 20.39
N ASP A 155 -28.69 -27.31 20.68
CA ASP A 155 -28.21 -27.22 22.06
C ASP A 155 -28.21 -25.77 22.57
N PHE A 156 -27.67 -24.83 21.79
CA PHE A 156 -27.58 -23.42 22.19
C PHE A 156 -28.28 -22.51 21.18
N ILE A 157 -29.26 -21.74 21.63
CA ILE A 157 -29.99 -20.76 20.81
C ILE A 157 -29.85 -19.40 21.49
N MET A 158 -29.25 -18.42 20.82
CA MET A 158 -29.00 -17.08 21.37
C MET A 158 -29.57 -16.03 20.42
N GLY A 159 -30.43 -15.13 20.91
CA GLY A 159 -30.90 -13.98 20.14
C GLY A 159 -31.98 -13.17 20.85
N GLY A 160 -32.65 -12.30 20.10
CA GLY A 160 -33.81 -11.53 20.53
C GLY A 160 -35.15 -12.20 20.22
N GLY A 161 -36.21 -11.40 20.16
CA GLY A 161 -37.51 -11.81 19.63
C GLY A 161 -38.50 -12.26 20.69
N GLU A 162 -38.45 -11.72 21.92
CA GLU A 162 -39.45 -12.04 22.96
C GLU A 162 -40.88 -11.84 22.48
N LEU A 163 -41.12 -10.84 21.62
CA LEU A 163 -42.40 -10.60 20.95
C LEU A 163 -42.91 -11.87 20.25
N ASN A 164 -42.02 -12.58 19.55
CA ASN A 164 -42.32 -13.77 18.75
C ASN A 164 -42.40 -15.05 19.57
N LEU A 165 -42.14 -14.98 20.87
CA LEU A 165 -42.18 -16.12 21.79
C LEU A 165 -43.39 -16.11 22.73
N LEU A 166 -44.13 -15.00 22.77
CA LEU A 166 -45.21 -14.78 23.73
C LEU A 166 -46.56 -14.51 23.05
N PRO A 167 -47.66 -15.11 23.53
CA PRO A 167 -49.00 -14.79 23.05
C PRO A 167 -49.43 -13.36 23.38
N VAL A 168 -50.37 -12.85 22.59
CA VAL A 168 -51.07 -11.57 22.86
C VAL A 168 -51.61 -11.56 24.29
N GLY A 169 -51.43 -10.44 25.00
CA GLY A 169 -51.85 -10.29 26.40
C GLY A 169 -50.89 -10.89 27.44
N THR A 170 -49.72 -11.41 27.03
CA THR A 170 -48.72 -12.01 27.94
C THR A 170 -47.60 -11.03 28.26
N ASN A 171 -47.26 -10.86 29.54
CA ASN A 171 -46.08 -10.09 29.94
C ASN A 171 -44.79 -10.84 29.61
N GLY A 172 -43.80 -10.12 29.08
CA GLY A 172 -42.43 -10.60 28.92
C GLY A 172 -41.49 -10.02 29.97
N PHE A 173 -40.22 -10.41 29.88
CA PHE A 173 -39.09 -9.85 30.61
C PHE A 173 -38.71 -8.46 30.09
N HIS A 174 -38.68 -8.29 28.76
CA HIS A 174 -38.26 -7.05 28.09
C HIS A 174 -39.41 -6.08 27.82
N GLY A 175 -40.67 -6.54 27.90
CA GLY A 175 -41.83 -5.69 27.69
C GLY A 175 -43.09 -6.19 28.40
N THR A 176 -43.93 -5.25 28.86
CA THR A 176 -45.28 -5.57 29.33
C THR A 176 -46.17 -6.02 28.18
N ALA A 177 -47.25 -6.75 28.47
CA ALA A 177 -48.23 -7.18 27.48
C ALA A 177 -48.72 -6.02 26.59
N ALA A 178 -49.04 -4.87 27.21
CA ALA A 178 -49.50 -3.68 26.49
C ALA A 178 -48.44 -3.11 25.52
N GLN A 179 -47.15 -3.15 25.89
CA GLN A 179 -46.07 -2.67 25.03
C GLN A 179 -45.84 -3.63 23.85
N LEU A 180 -45.85 -4.94 24.10
CA LEU A 180 -45.66 -5.95 23.05
C LEU A 180 -46.85 -6.01 22.09
N ASP A 181 -48.08 -5.92 22.60
CA ASP A 181 -49.29 -5.93 21.78
C ASP A 181 -49.41 -4.64 20.94
N ALA A 182 -48.84 -3.52 21.39
CA ALA A 182 -48.75 -2.30 20.60
C ALA A 182 -47.78 -2.43 19.42
N LEU A 183 -46.77 -3.31 19.50
CA LEU A 183 -45.88 -3.62 18.38
C LEU A 183 -46.60 -4.52 17.36
N SER A 184 -47.29 -5.57 17.81
CA SER A 184 -48.10 -6.42 16.95
C SER A 184 -49.06 -7.31 17.74
N THR A 185 -50.27 -7.45 17.20
CA THR A 185 -51.24 -8.50 17.59
C THR A 185 -51.46 -9.54 16.49
N ASN A 186 -50.66 -9.50 15.41
CA ASN A 186 -50.81 -10.41 14.27
C ASN A 186 -50.38 -11.82 14.66
N SER A 187 -51.21 -12.84 14.41
CA SER A 187 -50.91 -14.24 14.74
C SER A 187 -49.76 -14.86 13.94
N LEU A 188 -49.31 -14.21 12.85
CA LEU A 188 -48.09 -14.61 12.14
C LEU A 188 -46.81 -14.18 12.88
N ILE A 189 -46.92 -13.18 13.76
CA ILE A 189 -45.81 -12.60 14.54
C ILE A 189 -45.89 -13.04 16.00
N ARG A 190 -47.11 -13.10 16.56
CA ARG A 190 -47.39 -13.50 17.95
C ARG A 190 -47.87 -14.95 17.98
N PRO A 191 -47.17 -15.88 18.66
CA PRO A 191 -47.59 -17.28 18.73
C PRO A 191 -48.87 -17.44 19.55
N THR A 192 -49.59 -18.53 19.31
CA THR A 192 -50.78 -18.88 20.10
C THR A 192 -50.44 -19.51 21.46
N GLU A 193 -49.21 -20.03 21.60
CA GLU A 193 -48.69 -20.63 22.84
C GLU A 193 -47.43 -19.92 23.33
N ASN A 194 -47.10 -20.06 24.61
CA ASN A 194 -45.89 -19.48 25.18
C ASN A 194 -44.67 -20.36 24.84
N LEU A 195 -43.85 -19.90 23.88
CA LEU A 195 -42.69 -20.63 23.38
C LEU A 195 -41.52 -20.64 24.38
N ILE A 196 -41.47 -19.70 25.33
CA ILE A 196 -40.49 -19.74 26.43
C ILE A 196 -40.78 -20.92 27.37
N GLU A 197 -42.05 -21.11 27.73
CA GLU A 197 -42.46 -22.26 28.55
C GLU A 197 -42.31 -23.59 27.78
N LEU A 198 -42.56 -23.57 26.46
CA LEU A 198 -42.23 -24.70 25.59
C LEU A 198 -40.74 -25.05 25.63
N ALA A 199 -39.84 -24.05 25.53
CA ALA A 199 -38.41 -24.26 25.61
C ALA A 199 -37.99 -24.86 26.97
N LYS A 200 -38.50 -24.31 28.09
CA LYS A 200 -38.25 -24.88 29.42
C LYS A 200 -38.71 -26.34 29.52
N SER A 201 -39.88 -26.68 28.97
CA SER A 201 -40.39 -28.05 28.94
C SER A 201 -39.50 -29.03 28.15
N LYS A 202 -38.70 -28.50 27.20
CA LYS A 202 -37.71 -29.23 26.41
C LYS A 202 -36.31 -29.25 27.04
N GLY A 203 -36.16 -28.69 28.24
CA GLY A 203 -34.92 -28.72 29.01
C GLY A 203 -33.98 -27.54 28.78
N TYR A 204 -34.41 -26.49 28.08
CA TYR A 204 -33.59 -25.28 27.92
C TYR A 204 -33.53 -24.48 29.23
N THR A 205 -32.32 -24.06 29.60
CA THR A 205 -32.11 -22.99 30.57
C THR A 205 -32.30 -21.66 29.87
N VAL A 206 -33.23 -20.82 30.33
CA VAL A 206 -33.55 -19.54 29.68
C VAL A 206 -32.81 -18.39 30.38
N VAL A 207 -32.14 -17.54 29.61
CA VAL A 207 -31.43 -16.34 30.08
C VAL A 207 -31.87 -15.12 29.28
N TYR A 208 -31.82 -13.94 29.89
CA TYR A 208 -32.40 -12.71 29.34
C TYR A 208 -31.42 -11.54 29.20
N ASN A 209 -30.23 -11.62 29.76
CA ASN A 209 -29.20 -10.59 29.68
C ASN A 209 -27.80 -11.19 29.80
N GLU A 210 -26.77 -10.36 29.60
CA GLU A 210 -25.37 -10.75 29.64
C GLU A 210 -24.96 -11.37 30.99
N ASP A 211 -25.38 -10.77 32.11
CA ASP A 211 -25.07 -11.28 33.46
C ASP A 211 -25.58 -12.72 33.67
N GLN A 212 -26.82 -12.98 33.26
CA GLN A 212 -27.41 -14.32 33.35
C GLN A 212 -26.71 -15.31 32.42
N LEU A 213 -26.31 -14.88 31.22
CA LEU A 213 -25.56 -15.71 30.28
C LEU A 213 -24.18 -16.09 30.86
N ASN A 214 -23.43 -15.12 31.38
CA ASN A 214 -22.12 -15.35 32.00
C ASN A 214 -22.22 -16.23 33.26
N ALA A 215 -23.29 -16.09 34.05
CA ALA A 215 -23.51 -16.91 35.24
C ALA A 215 -23.61 -18.42 34.94
N LEU A 216 -23.99 -18.81 33.71
CA LEU A 216 -24.06 -20.22 33.31
C LEU A 216 -22.70 -20.91 33.38
N LEU A 217 -21.60 -20.18 33.16
CA LEU A 217 -20.25 -20.74 33.18
C LEU A 217 -19.80 -21.16 34.58
N ALA A 218 -20.39 -20.57 35.62
CA ALA A 218 -20.10 -20.82 37.03
C ALA A 218 -20.98 -21.92 37.65
N LEU A 219 -21.96 -22.46 36.91
CA LEU A 219 -22.82 -23.52 37.40
C LEU A 219 -22.01 -24.81 37.64
N PRO A 220 -22.24 -25.54 38.76
CA PRO A 220 -21.55 -26.80 39.04
C PRO A 220 -21.74 -27.87 37.95
N VAL A 221 -22.89 -27.84 37.28
CA VAL A 221 -23.20 -28.63 36.09
C VAL A 221 -23.61 -27.65 35.00
N ALA A 222 -22.81 -27.56 33.94
CA ALA A 222 -23.11 -26.68 32.82
C ALA A 222 -24.39 -27.16 32.11
N PRO A 223 -25.32 -26.26 31.75
CA PRO A 223 -26.50 -26.63 31.00
C PRO A 223 -26.09 -27.11 29.61
N THR A 224 -26.70 -28.20 29.17
CA THR A 224 -26.52 -28.73 27.81
C THR A 224 -27.47 -28.08 26.81
N LYS A 225 -28.50 -27.37 27.31
CA LYS A 225 -29.45 -26.62 26.48
C LYS A 225 -29.69 -25.22 27.02
N VAL A 226 -29.50 -24.20 26.20
CA VAL A 226 -29.68 -22.78 26.59
C VAL A 226 -30.46 -22.02 25.54
N LEU A 227 -31.42 -21.22 26.00
CA LEU A 227 -32.14 -20.24 25.19
C LEU A 227 -31.85 -18.83 25.74
N GLY A 228 -31.14 -18.02 24.98
CA GLY A 228 -31.01 -16.58 25.21
C GLY A 228 -32.16 -15.82 24.55
N VAL A 229 -32.84 -14.97 25.31
CA VAL A 229 -33.88 -14.04 24.82
C VAL A 229 -33.49 -12.64 25.28
N PHE A 230 -32.69 -11.92 24.50
CA PHE A 230 -31.98 -10.72 24.94
C PHE A 230 -32.68 -9.40 24.61
N ALA A 231 -33.76 -9.42 23.83
CA ALA A 231 -34.45 -8.23 23.38
C ALA A 231 -35.93 -8.51 23.02
N PRO A 232 -36.80 -7.48 22.98
CA PRO A 232 -38.18 -7.64 22.55
C PRO A 232 -38.32 -8.04 21.07
N ILE A 233 -37.46 -7.49 20.20
CA ILE A 233 -37.39 -7.83 18.77
C ILE A 233 -35.92 -8.15 18.41
N HIS A 234 -35.13 -7.17 17.97
CA HIS A 234 -33.69 -7.32 17.74
C HIS A 234 -32.89 -6.70 18.89
N THR A 235 -31.62 -7.08 19.02
CA THR A 235 -30.72 -6.42 19.98
C THR A 235 -30.27 -5.02 19.51
N PHE A 236 -30.69 -4.59 18.31
CA PHE A 236 -30.41 -3.30 17.70
C PHE A 236 -31.66 -2.60 17.17
N ASN A 237 -31.52 -1.31 16.81
CA ASN A 237 -32.54 -0.49 16.14
C ASN A 237 -31.98 -0.01 14.79
N ASP A 238 -32.49 -0.53 13.69
CA ASP A 238 -31.95 -0.44 12.32
C ASP A 238 -32.43 0.75 11.47
N ARG A 239 -33.05 1.77 12.07
CA ARG A 239 -33.60 2.92 11.31
C ARG A 239 -32.50 3.88 10.86
N PRO A 240 -32.74 4.74 9.84
CA PRO A 240 -31.82 5.83 9.50
C PRO A 240 -31.44 6.66 10.75
N GLU A 241 -30.21 7.18 10.80
CA GLU A 241 -29.63 7.83 11.98
C GLU A 241 -30.53 8.97 12.50
N GLU A 242 -31.12 9.77 11.61
CA GLU A 242 -31.97 10.88 12.01
C GLU A 242 -33.27 10.40 12.67
N VAL A 243 -33.79 9.23 12.24
CA VAL A 243 -34.96 8.61 12.85
C VAL A 243 -34.62 8.10 14.26
N LEU A 244 -33.47 7.45 14.43
CA LEU A 244 -33.02 6.99 15.74
C LEU A 244 -32.78 8.15 16.70
N ALA A 245 -32.13 9.22 16.23
CA ALA A 245 -31.89 10.43 17.01
C ALA A 245 -33.20 11.10 17.44
N ALA A 246 -34.18 11.22 16.54
CA ALA A 246 -35.49 11.82 16.84
C ALA A 246 -36.29 11.02 17.89
N ASN A 247 -36.08 9.71 17.96
CA ASN A 247 -36.75 8.82 18.93
C ASN A 247 -35.89 8.50 20.15
N ASN A 248 -34.67 9.05 20.25
CA ASN A 248 -33.70 8.77 21.32
C ASN A 248 -33.44 7.26 21.51
N LEU A 249 -33.26 6.54 20.40
CA LEU A 249 -32.97 5.12 20.37
C LEU A 249 -31.47 4.88 20.13
N PRO A 250 -30.81 3.98 20.89
CA PRO A 250 -29.43 3.59 20.62
C PRO A 250 -29.35 2.64 19.41
N LEU A 251 -28.17 2.54 18.79
CA LEU A 251 -27.92 1.54 17.76
C LEU A 251 -28.13 0.12 18.29
N TYR A 252 -27.52 -0.22 19.43
CA TYR A 252 -27.68 -1.50 20.13
C TYR A 252 -28.16 -1.32 21.57
N LEU A 253 -28.94 -2.28 22.07
CA LEU A 253 -29.42 -2.31 23.45
C LEU A 253 -28.27 -2.67 24.40
N ALA A 254 -27.92 -1.75 25.31
CA ALA A 254 -26.82 -1.93 26.25
C ALA A 254 -27.00 -3.12 27.22
N THR A 255 -28.21 -3.65 27.37
CA THR A 255 -28.51 -4.81 28.23
C THR A 255 -28.36 -6.16 27.53
N ALA A 256 -28.26 -6.15 26.20
CA ALA A 256 -28.07 -7.35 25.40
C ALA A 256 -26.57 -7.62 25.22
N PRO A 257 -26.11 -8.88 25.36
CA PRO A 257 -24.73 -9.23 25.02
C PRO A 257 -24.48 -8.97 23.53
N THR A 258 -23.24 -8.63 23.19
CA THR A 258 -22.76 -8.57 21.80
C THR A 258 -22.70 -9.97 21.17
N ILE A 259 -22.70 -10.07 19.85
CA ILE A 259 -22.57 -11.36 19.16
C ILE A 259 -21.28 -12.11 19.53
N ALA A 260 -20.18 -11.39 19.77
CA ALA A 260 -18.91 -11.93 20.22
C ALA A 260 -19.00 -12.53 21.65
N GLU A 261 -19.69 -11.85 22.57
CA GLU A 261 -19.94 -12.37 23.93
C GLU A 261 -20.86 -13.59 23.90
N MET A 262 -21.92 -13.55 23.09
CA MET A 262 -22.81 -14.70 22.89
C MET A 262 -22.02 -15.91 22.37
N LEU A 263 -21.18 -15.73 21.35
CA LEU A 263 -20.35 -16.79 20.78
C LEU A 263 -19.33 -17.33 21.79
N ASN A 264 -18.62 -16.46 22.50
CA ASN A 264 -17.60 -16.84 23.49
C ASN A 264 -18.18 -17.69 24.63
N VAL A 265 -19.32 -17.28 25.20
CA VAL A 265 -19.98 -18.07 26.24
C VAL A 265 -20.52 -19.38 25.67
N THR A 266 -21.12 -19.34 24.47
CA THR A 266 -21.64 -20.53 23.79
C THR A 266 -20.54 -21.56 23.55
N GLN A 267 -19.40 -21.17 22.98
CA GLN A 267 -18.26 -22.08 22.77
C GLN A 267 -17.76 -22.70 24.07
N LYS A 268 -17.64 -21.92 25.15
CA LYS A 268 -17.24 -22.44 26.48
C LYS A 268 -18.25 -23.44 27.06
N LEU A 269 -19.54 -23.29 26.76
CA LEU A 269 -20.57 -24.25 27.14
C LEU A 269 -20.52 -25.49 26.23
N MET A 270 -20.31 -25.31 24.92
CA MET A 270 -20.13 -26.40 23.97
C MET A 270 -18.97 -27.30 24.37
N GLU A 271 -17.83 -26.74 24.78
CA GLU A 271 -16.68 -27.50 25.28
C GLU A 271 -17.00 -28.39 26.50
N LYS A 272 -17.93 -27.96 27.35
CA LYS A 272 -18.40 -28.72 28.52
C LYS A 272 -19.50 -29.71 28.16
N HIS A 273 -20.01 -29.69 26.93
CA HIS A 273 -21.09 -30.56 26.50
C HIS A 273 -20.60 -32.02 26.37
N PRO A 274 -21.36 -33.02 26.85
CA PRO A 274 -20.94 -34.43 26.82
C PRO A 274 -20.70 -35.03 25.43
N ASN A 275 -21.09 -34.32 24.36
CA ASN A 275 -20.94 -34.75 22.97
C ASN A 275 -19.87 -33.94 22.20
N PHE A 276 -19.15 -33.01 22.84
CA PHE A 276 -18.20 -32.14 22.16
C PHE A 276 -17.11 -32.90 21.39
N GLN A 277 -16.70 -34.07 21.88
CA GLN A 277 -15.76 -34.97 21.21
C GLN A 277 -16.25 -35.52 19.86
N ASN A 278 -17.54 -35.40 19.55
CA ASN A 278 -18.08 -35.78 18.24
C ASN A 278 -17.92 -34.65 17.20
N GLY A 279 -17.47 -33.47 17.63
CA GLY A 279 -17.41 -32.25 16.83
C GLY A 279 -18.56 -31.29 17.12
N SER A 280 -18.56 -30.14 16.45
CA SER A 280 -19.62 -29.14 16.62
C SER A 280 -19.85 -28.29 15.37
N ILE A 281 -21.04 -27.69 15.29
CA ILE A 281 -21.36 -26.65 14.31
C ILE A 281 -22.00 -25.46 15.04
N ALA A 282 -21.47 -24.27 14.80
CA ALA A 282 -22.05 -23.01 15.24
C ALA A 282 -22.39 -22.16 14.01
N ILE A 283 -23.64 -21.73 13.90
CA ILE A 283 -24.10 -20.74 12.92
C ILE A 283 -24.23 -19.42 13.66
N VAL A 284 -23.52 -18.40 13.20
CA VAL A 284 -23.39 -17.12 13.88
C VAL A 284 -23.72 -16.01 12.91
N GLU A 285 -24.67 -15.14 13.25
CA GLU A 285 -25.12 -14.06 12.38
C GLU A 285 -25.18 -12.73 13.15
N GLU A 286 -24.52 -11.72 12.60
CA GLU A 286 -24.69 -10.33 13.02
C GLU A 286 -25.64 -9.65 12.04
N GLU A 287 -26.93 -9.87 12.26
CA GLU A 287 -28.04 -9.37 11.43
C GLU A 287 -27.99 -7.84 11.22
N GLY A 288 -27.43 -7.10 12.19
CA GLY A 288 -27.37 -5.64 12.11
C GLY A 288 -26.58 -5.13 10.89
N THR A 289 -25.59 -5.87 10.39
CA THR A 289 -24.79 -5.40 9.24
C THR A 289 -25.63 -5.22 7.98
N ASP A 290 -26.60 -6.10 7.75
CA ASP A 290 -27.54 -5.98 6.63
C ASP A 290 -28.56 -4.87 6.88
N ASN A 291 -29.29 -4.94 8.01
CA ASN A 291 -30.44 -4.06 8.18
C ASN A 291 -30.02 -2.57 8.27
N PHE A 292 -28.87 -2.27 8.88
CA PHE A 292 -28.35 -0.90 8.88
C PHE A 292 -27.95 -0.45 7.47
N GLY A 293 -27.26 -1.31 6.69
CA GLY A 293 -26.88 -1.01 5.31
C GLY A 293 -28.09 -0.77 4.40
N ASN A 294 -29.11 -1.62 4.51
CA ASN A 294 -30.36 -1.51 3.76
C ASN A 294 -31.24 -0.32 4.19
N ASN A 295 -30.92 0.33 5.31
CA ASN A 295 -31.51 1.62 5.70
C ASN A 295 -30.57 2.81 5.47
N ASN A 296 -29.39 2.60 4.85
CA ASN A 296 -28.33 3.59 4.68
C ASN A 296 -27.93 4.24 6.00
N ASN A 297 -27.68 3.43 7.03
CA ASN A 297 -27.22 3.89 8.34
C ASN A 297 -25.74 3.53 8.54
N ALA A 298 -24.85 4.43 8.15
CA ALA A 298 -23.40 4.23 8.20
C ALA A 298 -22.89 3.97 9.63
N ALA A 299 -23.42 4.66 10.63
CA ALA A 299 -22.99 4.50 12.03
C ALA A 299 -23.36 3.12 12.59
N GLY A 300 -24.55 2.64 12.27
CA GLY A 300 -25.06 1.32 12.64
C GLY A 300 -24.33 0.20 11.93
N THR A 301 -24.09 0.36 10.62
CA THR A 301 -23.29 -0.58 9.82
C THR A 301 -21.88 -0.73 10.41
N LEU A 302 -21.21 0.37 10.74
CA LEU A 302 -19.89 0.36 11.39
C LEU A 302 -19.91 -0.41 12.73
N GLU A 303 -20.92 -0.16 13.57
CA GLU A 303 -21.04 -0.86 14.86
C GLU A 303 -21.35 -2.36 14.69
N GLY A 304 -22.15 -2.74 13.70
CA GLY A 304 -22.37 -4.14 13.34
C GLY A 304 -21.07 -4.82 12.91
N LEU A 305 -20.28 -4.17 12.04
CA LEU A 305 -19.00 -4.71 11.56
C LEU A 305 -17.97 -4.89 12.69
N ARG A 306 -17.93 -3.97 13.67
CA ARG A 306 -17.12 -4.11 14.89
C ARG A 306 -17.48 -5.36 15.67
N ARG A 307 -18.77 -5.62 15.84
CA ARG A 307 -19.30 -6.79 16.55
C ARG A 307 -18.98 -8.09 15.80
N THR A 308 -19.17 -8.09 14.48
CA THR A 308 -18.74 -9.16 13.58
C THR A 308 -17.26 -9.44 13.73
N ASP A 309 -16.39 -8.43 13.60
CA ASP A 309 -14.94 -8.62 13.66
C ASP A 309 -14.47 -9.14 15.02
N ALA A 310 -15.07 -8.66 16.11
CA ALA A 310 -14.82 -9.19 17.45
C ALA A 310 -15.20 -10.67 17.57
N ALA A 311 -16.32 -11.08 16.97
CA ALA A 311 -16.75 -12.48 16.97
C ALA A 311 -15.86 -13.36 16.09
N ILE A 312 -15.34 -12.85 14.97
CA ILE A 312 -14.30 -13.51 14.18
C ILE A 312 -13.05 -13.74 15.05
N GLY A 313 -12.63 -12.75 15.83
CA GLY A 313 -11.54 -12.90 16.80
C GLY A 313 -11.78 -14.05 17.81
N VAL A 314 -12.99 -14.14 18.37
CA VAL A 314 -13.40 -15.24 19.27
C VAL A 314 -13.33 -16.60 18.54
N ALA A 315 -13.81 -16.68 17.30
CA ALA A 315 -13.74 -17.89 16.50
C ALA A 315 -12.30 -18.29 16.15
N MET A 316 -11.42 -17.34 15.83
CA MET A 316 -9.99 -17.61 15.61
C MET A 316 -9.31 -18.17 16.87
N ASP A 317 -9.65 -17.66 18.06
CA ASP A 317 -9.15 -18.21 19.32
C ASP A 317 -9.64 -19.65 19.57
N PHE A 318 -10.86 -19.97 19.15
CA PHE A 318 -11.36 -21.34 19.16
C PHE A 318 -10.57 -22.25 18.21
N ILE A 319 -10.24 -21.80 16.99
CA ILE A 319 -9.40 -22.56 16.04
C ILE A 319 -8.00 -22.82 16.59
N LYS A 320 -7.38 -21.83 17.26
CA LYS A 320 -6.06 -22.03 17.91
C LYS A 320 -6.09 -23.16 18.94
N LYS A 321 -7.21 -23.28 19.67
CA LYS A 321 -7.43 -24.34 20.67
C LYS A 321 -7.82 -25.67 20.04
N TYR A 322 -8.58 -25.64 18.94
CA TYR A 322 -9.09 -26.79 18.21
C TYR A 322 -8.73 -26.68 16.72
N PRO A 323 -7.49 -27.03 16.31
CA PRO A 323 -7.03 -26.85 14.92
C PRO A 323 -7.80 -27.65 13.87
N ASN A 324 -8.63 -28.60 14.29
CA ASN A 324 -9.57 -29.35 13.45
C ASN A 324 -10.91 -28.60 13.24
N THR A 325 -10.86 -27.28 13.23
CA THR A 325 -12.01 -26.38 13.03
C THR A 325 -11.88 -25.62 11.72
N LEU A 326 -12.94 -25.60 10.92
CA LEU A 326 -13.13 -24.64 9.83
C LEU A 326 -13.91 -23.44 10.34
N MET A 327 -13.45 -22.23 10.01
CA MET A 327 -14.28 -21.04 10.02
C MET A 327 -14.44 -20.53 8.60
N VAL A 328 -15.67 -20.17 8.24
CA VAL A 328 -16.00 -19.58 6.93
C VAL A 328 -16.98 -18.42 7.11
N THR A 329 -16.68 -17.31 6.45
CA THR A 329 -17.57 -16.14 6.38
C THR A 329 -18.23 -16.09 5.00
N ALA A 330 -19.54 -15.89 4.95
CA ALA A 330 -20.25 -15.56 3.71
C ALA A 330 -21.37 -14.57 3.99
N ALA A 331 -21.56 -13.61 3.09
CA ALA A 331 -22.75 -12.76 3.01
C ALA A 331 -23.48 -13.14 1.71
N ASP A 332 -24.80 -13.06 1.68
CA ASP A 332 -25.57 -13.35 0.47
C ASP A 332 -25.94 -12.12 -0.37
N SER A 333 -25.75 -10.93 0.19
CA SER A 333 -25.90 -9.63 -0.47
C SER A 333 -24.81 -8.62 -0.10
N ASP A 334 -24.77 -7.51 -0.85
CA ASP A 334 -24.07 -6.26 -0.50
C ASP A 334 -25.14 -5.20 -0.17
N ALA A 335 -25.35 -4.95 1.13
CA ALA A 335 -26.43 -4.12 1.64
C ALA A 335 -26.19 -2.64 1.34
N GLY A 336 -27.13 -2.03 0.62
CA GLY A 336 -27.08 -0.62 0.22
C GLY A 336 -25.97 -0.22 -0.77
N GLY A 337 -25.05 -1.14 -1.11
CA GLY A 337 -23.92 -0.89 -2.01
C GLY A 337 -22.98 0.19 -1.47
N LEU A 338 -22.58 0.03 -0.21
CA LEU A 338 -21.74 0.97 0.55
C LEU A 338 -20.39 1.21 -0.13
N GLN A 339 -19.98 2.47 -0.26
CA GLN A 339 -18.61 2.86 -0.61
C GLN A 339 -18.07 3.96 0.30
N VAL A 340 -16.74 4.03 0.43
CA VAL A 340 -16.05 5.07 1.22
C VAL A 340 -15.50 6.17 0.30
N VAL A 341 -15.60 7.44 0.73
CA VAL A 341 -15.19 8.59 -0.08
C VAL A 341 -14.39 9.60 0.75
N ASP A 342 -13.24 10.06 0.22
CA ASP A 342 -12.48 11.17 0.79
C ASP A 342 -13.24 12.53 0.69
N PRO A 343 -13.22 13.38 1.73
CA PRO A 343 -13.93 14.64 1.76
C PRO A 343 -13.22 15.66 0.89
N ARG A 344 -13.97 16.41 0.08
CA ARG A 344 -13.41 17.48 -0.76
C ARG A 344 -12.88 18.67 0.03
N THR A 345 -13.36 18.86 1.26
CA THR A 345 -12.97 19.97 2.13
C THR A 345 -12.84 19.48 3.57
N PRO A 346 -11.63 19.47 4.14
CA PRO A 346 -11.43 19.02 5.51
C PRO A 346 -12.23 19.85 6.52
N GLY A 347 -12.81 19.19 7.53
CA GLY A 347 -13.47 19.85 8.66
C GLY A 347 -14.86 20.44 8.38
N THR A 348 -15.43 20.23 7.20
CA THR A 348 -16.82 20.61 6.88
C THR A 348 -17.71 19.37 6.79
N ASN A 349 -19.03 19.57 6.80
CA ASN A 349 -19.97 18.50 6.44
C ASN A 349 -19.66 17.98 5.03
N LEU A 350 -19.91 16.69 4.80
CA LEU A 350 -19.47 15.97 3.61
C LEU A 350 -20.11 16.47 2.29
N GLY A 351 -21.29 17.08 2.35
CA GLY A 351 -22.01 17.53 1.16
C GLY A 351 -22.65 16.37 0.40
N ASN A 352 -22.59 16.44 -0.94
CA ASN A 352 -23.25 15.49 -1.83
C ASN A 352 -22.29 14.90 -2.87
N ILE A 353 -22.59 13.69 -3.33
CA ILE A 353 -22.00 13.03 -4.48
C ILE A 353 -22.97 13.05 -5.67
N ASN A 354 -22.45 13.11 -6.89
CA ASN A 354 -23.25 13.15 -8.10
C ASN A 354 -23.43 11.72 -8.65
N ASN A 355 -24.64 11.18 -8.59
CA ASN A 355 -24.93 9.80 -8.98
C ASN A 355 -25.59 9.73 -10.38
N ASN A 356 -24.89 9.17 -11.36
CA ASN A 356 -25.37 9.04 -12.73
C ASN A 356 -25.85 10.37 -13.39
N PRO A 357 -24.92 11.32 -13.62
CA PRO A 357 -25.23 12.57 -14.29
C PRO A 357 -25.34 12.38 -15.80
N THR A 358 -26.55 12.09 -16.28
CA THR A 358 -26.81 11.99 -17.73
C THR A 358 -26.58 13.33 -18.44
N THR A 359 -27.48 14.28 -18.19
CA THR A 359 -27.52 15.64 -18.77
C THR A 359 -27.60 16.72 -17.70
N THR A 360 -27.91 16.33 -16.46
CA THR A 360 -27.99 17.23 -15.29
C THR A 360 -27.44 16.51 -14.06
N ALA A 361 -26.88 17.27 -13.11
CA ALA A 361 -26.35 16.72 -11.87
C ALA A 361 -27.48 16.15 -10.99
N ARG A 362 -27.26 14.97 -10.41
CA ARG A 362 -28.13 14.28 -9.47
C ARG A 362 -27.38 14.10 -8.16
N ASN A 363 -27.61 14.99 -7.22
CA ASN A 363 -26.82 15.05 -5.99
C ASN A 363 -27.47 14.23 -4.88
N VAL A 364 -26.73 13.29 -4.29
CA VAL A 364 -27.10 12.47 -3.13
C VAL A 364 -26.21 12.84 -1.95
N PRO A 365 -26.76 13.08 -0.75
CA PRO A 365 -25.96 13.38 0.42
C PRO A 365 -25.08 12.19 0.82
N LEU A 366 -23.84 12.49 1.20
CA LEU A 366 -22.91 11.54 1.81
C LEU A 366 -23.19 11.42 3.32
N ASP A 367 -23.02 10.23 3.88
CA ASP A 367 -23.15 10.00 5.33
C ASP A 367 -21.84 10.21 6.07
N GLY A 368 -21.97 10.96 7.17
CA GLY A 368 -20.91 11.15 8.16
C GLY A 368 -21.22 10.40 9.44
N GLN A 369 -20.59 10.81 10.54
CA GLN A 369 -20.67 10.11 11.84
C GLN A 369 -22.10 9.96 12.39
N THR A 370 -23.03 10.83 11.98
CA THR A 370 -24.38 10.88 12.55
C THR A 370 -25.47 10.99 11.48
N GLY A 371 -25.23 10.43 10.27
CA GLY A 371 -26.19 10.41 9.16
C GLY A 371 -25.88 11.41 8.03
N ALA A 372 -26.91 11.78 7.28
CA ALA A 372 -26.78 12.44 5.99
C ALA A 372 -26.24 13.87 6.09
N ASN A 373 -25.20 14.15 5.29
CA ASN A 373 -24.52 15.44 5.21
C ASN A 373 -24.08 15.96 6.60
N THR A 374 -23.50 15.06 7.40
CA THR A 374 -22.91 15.38 8.72
C THR A 374 -21.38 15.43 8.63
N LEU A 375 -20.71 15.57 9.79
CA LEU A 375 -19.24 15.61 9.84
C LEU A 375 -18.63 14.27 9.42
N PRO A 376 -17.49 14.28 8.71
CA PRO A 376 -16.81 13.07 8.25
C PRO A 376 -16.44 12.15 9.41
N PHE A 377 -16.41 10.84 9.15
CA PHE A 377 -15.64 9.90 9.95
C PHE A 377 -14.16 10.28 9.91
N VAL A 378 -13.40 9.81 10.89
CA VAL A 378 -11.96 10.04 10.99
C VAL A 378 -11.29 8.68 11.08
N ALA A 379 -10.39 8.39 10.15
CA ALA A 379 -9.62 7.16 10.16
C ALA A 379 -8.64 7.17 11.36
N ALA A 380 -8.34 5.99 11.92
CA ALA A 380 -7.17 5.87 12.77
C ALA A 380 -5.90 6.13 11.94
N PRO A 381 -4.79 6.54 12.58
CA PRO A 381 -3.58 6.89 11.87
C PRO A 381 -3.05 5.75 10.99
N ASP A 382 -2.51 6.11 9.83
CA ASP A 382 -1.74 5.20 8.98
C ASP A 382 -0.35 4.90 9.57
N ALA A 383 0.49 4.17 8.84
CA ALA A 383 1.85 3.81 9.27
C ALA A 383 2.77 5.03 9.46
N ASN A 384 2.48 6.16 8.80
CA ASN A 384 3.21 7.43 8.91
C ASN A 384 2.66 8.34 10.01
N GLY A 385 1.49 8.02 10.57
CA GLY A 385 0.79 8.81 11.59
C GLY A 385 -0.21 9.80 11.01
N ASP A 386 -0.47 9.74 9.70
CA ASP A 386 -1.42 10.59 9.00
C ASP A 386 -2.86 10.13 9.23
N VAL A 387 -3.77 11.08 9.28
CA VAL A 387 -5.18 10.86 9.63
C VAL A 387 -6.06 11.46 8.53
N PHE A 388 -6.98 10.64 8.03
CA PHE A 388 -7.87 11.00 6.93
C PHE A 388 -9.31 11.15 7.41
N GLY A 389 -9.96 12.25 7.04
CA GLY A 389 -11.42 12.34 7.13
C GLY A 389 -12.05 11.55 5.98
N PHE A 390 -13.24 10.99 6.15
CA PHE A 390 -13.98 10.32 5.07
C PHE A 390 -15.49 10.24 5.33
N GLY A 391 -16.25 9.98 4.27
CA GLY A 391 -17.69 9.76 4.31
C GLY A 391 -18.09 8.43 3.70
N VAL A 392 -19.37 8.11 3.83
CA VAL A 392 -19.99 6.93 3.22
C VAL A 392 -20.95 7.38 2.12
N ALA A 393 -20.84 6.73 0.97
CA ALA A 393 -21.74 6.88 -0.17
C ALA A 393 -22.50 5.57 -0.38
N TRP A 394 -23.72 5.66 -0.90
CA TRP A 394 -24.63 4.53 -1.07
C TRP A 394 -25.12 4.45 -2.51
N ALA A 395 -25.25 3.24 -3.04
CA ALA A 395 -25.92 3.02 -4.32
C ALA A 395 -27.44 3.09 -4.15
N GLY A 396 -27.97 2.59 -3.04
CA GLY A 396 -29.40 2.58 -2.73
C GLY A 396 -29.70 1.95 -1.38
N THR A 397 -30.97 1.65 -1.10
CA THR A 397 -31.42 0.86 0.06
C THR A 397 -31.59 -0.66 -0.15
N PRO A 398 -31.62 -1.23 -1.37
CA PRO A 398 -31.74 -2.68 -1.54
C PRO A 398 -30.44 -3.46 -1.31
N ASP A 399 -30.59 -4.78 -1.23
CA ASP A 399 -29.54 -5.77 -1.46
C ASP A 399 -29.04 -5.75 -2.91
N PHE A 400 -27.73 -5.64 -3.08
CA PHE A 400 -27.06 -5.80 -4.37
C PHE A 400 -26.34 -7.15 -4.46
N SER A 401 -26.10 -7.62 -5.68
CA SER A 401 -25.44 -8.91 -5.91
C SER A 401 -23.90 -8.81 -5.98
N GLY A 402 -23.35 -7.60 -5.90
CA GLY A 402 -21.97 -7.29 -6.30
C GLY A 402 -20.95 -7.21 -5.16
N SER A 403 -19.68 -7.37 -5.52
CA SER A 403 -18.51 -7.19 -4.64
C SER A 403 -18.46 -8.01 -3.34
N ILE A 404 -19.20 -9.11 -3.22
CA ILE A 404 -19.15 -9.96 -2.03
C ILE A 404 -17.89 -10.85 -2.03
N VAL A 405 -17.21 -10.93 -0.89
CA VAL A 405 -16.04 -11.82 -0.69
C VAL A 405 -16.26 -12.72 0.51
N SER A 406 -16.22 -14.03 0.28
CA SER A 406 -16.16 -15.03 1.35
C SER A 406 -14.72 -15.25 1.76
N LYS A 407 -14.49 -15.55 3.05
CA LYS A 407 -13.18 -15.92 3.57
C LYS A 407 -13.25 -17.20 4.38
N ALA A 408 -12.15 -17.94 4.40
CA ALA A 408 -12.00 -19.14 5.21
C ALA A 408 -10.71 -19.13 6.03
N HIS A 409 -10.74 -19.80 7.17
CA HIS A 409 -9.57 -19.99 8.05
C HIS A 409 -9.66 -21.32 8.80
N GLY A 410 -8.51 -21.96 9.04
CA GLY A 410 -8.43 -23.26 9.73
C GLY A 410 -8.49 -24.46 8.79
N LEU A 411 -9.02 -25.59 9.28
CA LEU A 411 -9.09 -26.85 8.54
C LEU A 411 -9.88 -26.68 7.23
N ASN A 412 -9.35 -27.17 6.10
CA ASN A 412 -9.95 -27.09 4.77
C ASN A 412 -10.13 -25.67 4.18
N ALA A 413 -9.59 -24.63 4.82
CA ALA A 413 -9.68 -23.26 4.28
C ALA A 413 -9.00 -23.10 2.91
N ASP A 414 -7.95 -23.90 2.64
CA ASP A 414 -7.25 -23.98 1.36
C ASP A 414 -8.11 -24.50 0.20
N LYS A 415 -9.27 -25.07 0.51
CA LYS A 415 -10.24 -25.57 -0.49
C LYS A 415 -11.26 -24.51 -0.93
N LEU A 416 -11.24 -23.32 -0.35
CA LEU A 416 -12.06 -22.20 -0.83
C LEU A 416 -11.49 -21.69 -2.16
N PRO A 417 -12.24 -21.77 -3.29
CA PRO A 417 -11.74 -21.29 -4.57
C PRO A 417 -11.80 -19.76 -4.66
N ALA A 418 -10.97 -19.18 -5.53
CA ALA A 418 -10.88 -17.73 -5.74
C ALA A 418 -12.16 -17.07 -6.29
N THR A 419 -13.04 -17.87 -6.92
CA THR A 419 -14.45 -17.53 -7.19
C THR A 419 -15.30 -18.76 -6.84
N LEU A 420 -16.36 -18.57 -6.05
CA LEU A 420 -17.23 -19.66 -5.60
C LEU A 420 -18.70 -19.41 -5.94
N ASP A 421 -19.40 -20.47 -6.34
CA ASP A 421 -20.86 -20.49 -6.24
C ASP A 421 -21.25 -20.60 -4.76
N ASN A 422 -22.32 -19.94 -4.33
CA ASN A 422 -22.72 -19.94 -2.92
C ASN A 422 -22.99 -21.34 -2.32
N THR A 423 -23.30 -22.35 -3.15
CA THR A 423 -23.43 -23.75 -2.70
C THR A 423 -22.12 -24.34 -2.16
N LYS A 424 -20.96 -23.79 -2.56
CA LYS A 424 -19.63 -24.22 -2.10
C LYS A 424 -19.45 -24.08 -0.58
N ILE A 425 -20.13 -23.12 0.04
CA ILE A 425 -20.12 -22.93 1.50
C ILE A 425 -20.63 -24.19 2.21
N TYR A 426 -21.73 -24.78 1.72
CA TYR A 426 -22.26 -26.05 2.25
C TYR A 426 -21.26 -27.19 2.06
N GLU A 427 -20.65 -27.31 0.88
CA GLU A 427 -19.66 -28.36 0.58
C GLU A 427 -18.47 -28.34 1.55
N LEU A 428 -17.89 -27.16 1.76
CA LEU A 428 -16.76 -26.94 2.67
C LEU A 428 -17.10 -27.32 4.12
N MET A 429 -18.27 -26.91 4.59
CA MET A 429 -18.75 -27.27 5.93
C MET A 429 -19.02 -28.76 6.05
N TYR A 430 -19.67 -29.35 5.04
CA TYR A 430 -20.06 -30.77 5.04
C TYR A 430 -18.83 -31.68 5.01
N GLU A 431 -17.86 -31.37 4.15
CA GLU A 431 -16.60 -32.09 4.11
C GLU A 431 -15.90 -32.01 5.46
N THR A 432 -15.84 -30.83 6.08
CA THR A 432 -15.19 -30.66 7.37
C THR A 432 -15.88 -31.49 8.46
N LEU A 433 -17.21 -31.45 8.56
CA LEU A 433 -17.95 -32.14 9.61
C LEU A 433 -17.95 -33.66 9.48
N PHE A 434 -18.01 -34.17 8.24
CA PHE A 434 -18.29 -35.57 7.95
C PHE A 434 -17.15 -36.31 7.25
N ASN A 435 -16.08 -35.61 6.82
CA ASN A 435 -15.00 -36.11 5.97
C ASN A 435 -15.53 -36.75 4.67
N ILE A 436 -16.55 -36.12 4.09
CA ILE A 436 -17.17 -36.54 2.82
C ILE A 436 -17.13 -35.35 1.87
N GLU A 437 -16.33 -35.47 0.82
CA GLU A 437 -16.30 -34.51 -0.27
C GLU A 437 -17.55 -34.72 -1.15
N LEU A 438 -18.34 -33.65 -1.33
CA LEU A 438 -19.50 -33.64 -2.20
C LEU A 438 -19.10 -33.20 -3.61
N VAL A 439 -19.87 -33.60 -4.61
CA VAL A 439 -19.64 -33.17 -6.00
C VAL A 439 -20.12 -31.73 -6.15
N SER A 440 -19.22 -30.83 -6.54
CA SER A 440 -19.57 -29.42 -6.74
C SER A 440 -20.67 -29.24 -7.77
N ARG A 441 -21.65 -28.38 -7.48
CA ARG A 441 -22.70 -27.99 -8.46
C ARG A 441 -22.06 -27.32 -9.68
N ASN A 442 -21.13 -26.40 -9.42
CA ASN A 442 -20.33 -25.74 -10.44
C ASN A 442 -18.87 -26.22 -10.31
N PRO A 443 -18.27 -26.81 -11.35
CA PRO A 443 -16.90 -27.31 -11.27
C PRO A 443 -15.91 -26.22 -10.86
N ASP A 444 -15.00 -26.57 -9.94
CA ASP A 444 -13.91 -25.66 -9.56
C ASP A 444 -12.98 -25.40 -10.76
N PRO A 445 -12.42 -24.19 -10.92
CA PRO A 445 -11.50 -23.88 -11.99
C PRO A 445 -10.29 -24.84 -12.03
N THR A 446 -9.79 -25.12 -13.23
CA THR A 446 -8.58 -25.93 -13.40
C THR A 446 -7.35 -25.20 -12.86
N THR A 447 -6.64 -25.83 -11.93
CA THR A 447 -5.38 -25.30 -11.40
C THR A 447 -4.36 -25.08 -12.52
N ALA A 448 -3.57 -24.02 -12.42
CA ALA A 448 -2.45 -23.79 -13.32
C ALA A 448 -1.45 -24.98 -13.29
N PRO A 449 -0.76 -25.26 -14.41
CA PRO A 449 0.38 -26.16 -14.39
C PRO A 449 1.42 -25.71 -13.36
N LYS A 450 2.04 -26.65 -12.66
CA LYS A 450 3.11 -26.32 -11.70
C LYS A 450 4.31 -25.72 -12.44
N ALA A 451 4.84 -24.63 -11.90
CA ALA A 451 6.09 -24.05 -12.37
C ALA A 451 7.23 -25.08 -12.31
N THR A 452 8.15 -24.99 -13.28
CA THR A 452 9.31 -25.87 -13.42
C THR A 452 10.63 -25.19 -13.03
N LYS A 453 10.60 -23.90 -12.74
CA LYS A 453 11.72 -23.04 -12.33
C LYS A 453 11.35 -22.25 -11.07
N SER A 454 12.37 -21.66 -10.44
CA SER A 454 12.23 -20.77 -9.27
C SER A 454 12.11 -19.29 -9.63
N THR A 455 12.42 -18.92 -10.88
CA THR A 455 12.15 -17.60 -11.46
C THR A 455 11.48 -17.73 -12.82
N GLY A 456 10.82 -16.67 -13.27
CA GLY A 456 9.94 -16.71 -14.42
C GLY A 456 9.64 -15.36 -15.06
N ASN A 457 8.57 -15.35 -15.84
CA ASN A 457 8.01 -14.17 -16.49
C ASN A 457 6.86 -13.60 -15.66
N VAL A 458 6.53 -12.33 -15.88
CA VAL A 458 5.37 -11.68 -15.28
C VAL A 458 4.52 -11.02 -16.36
N ILE A 459 3.21 -11.27 -16.31
CA ILE A 459 2.19 -10.53 -17.04
C ILE A 459 1.30 -9.86 -15.99
N PHE A 460 1.49 -8.56 -15.81
CA PHE A 460 0.63 -7.72 -14.98
C PHE A 460 -0.47 -7.12 -15.85
N ILE A 461 -1.72 -7.33 -15.47
CA ILE A 461 -2.89 -6.78 -16.17
C ILE A 461 -3.64 -5.88 -15.19
N HIS A 462 -3.74 -4.60 -15.53
CA HIS A 462 -4.40 -3.54 -14.77
C HIS A 462 -5.73 -3.19 -15.46
N PRO A 463 -6.83 -3.87 -15.11
CA PRO A 463 -8.18 -3.45 -15.50
C PRO A 463 -8.58 -2.28 -14.60
N ASP A 464 -8.20 -1.06 -15.00
CA ASP A 464 -8.34 0.16 -14.20
C ASP A 464 -9.79 0.35 -13.70
N GLY A 465 -9.96 0.76 -12.44
CA GLY A 465 -11.27 0.97 -11.84
C GLY A 465 -12.16 -0.26 -11.58
N THR A 466 -11.67 -1.50 -11.73
CA THR A 466 -12.57 -2.68 -11.66
C THR A 466 -12.69 -3.35 -10.28
N SER A 467 -13.92 -3.69 -9.93
CA SER A 467 -14.32 -4.50 -8.76
C SER A 467 -15.06 -5.79 -9.17
N PRO A 468 -15.34 -6.73 -8.26
CA PRO A 468 -16.12 -7.92 -8.60
C PRO A 468 -17.53 -7.60 -9.14
N SER A 469 -18.10 -6.43 -8.82
CA SER A 469 -19.34 -5.94 -9.42
C SER A 469 -19.23 -5.74 -10.94
N HIS A 470 -18.12 -5.17 -11.40
CA HIS A 470 -17.83 -4.96 -12.83
C HIS A 470 -17.80 -6.30 -13.58
N TYR A 471 -17.04 -7.27 -13.06
CA TYR A 471 -16.97 -8.62 -13.60
C TYR A 471 -18.32 -9.34 -13.56
N MET A 472 -19.12 -9.13 -12.51
CA MET A 472 -20.44 -9.73 -12.40
C MET A 472 -21.41 -9.20 -13.46
N ALA A 473 -21.43 -7.88 -13.72
CA ALA A 473 -22.27 -7.30 -14.77
C ALA A 473 -21.96 -7.95 -16.13
N THR A 474 -20.67 -8.02 -16.48
CA THR A 474 -20.20 -8.66 -17.73
C THR A 474 -20.51 -10.15 -17.76
N ARG A 475 -20.27 -10.88 -16.66
CA ARG A 475 -20.56 -12.31 -16.54
C ARG A 475 -22.04 -12.59 -16.79
N ASN A 476 -22.93 -11.81 -16.19
CA ASN A 476 -24.38 -11.99 -16.33
C ASN A 476 -24.83 -11.82 -17.79
N VAL A 477 -24.30 -10.83 -18.50
CA VAL A 477 -24.62 -10.59 -19.92
C VAL A 477 -24.07 -11.67 -20.84
N ASP A 478 -22.83 -12.11 -20.62
CA ASP A 478 -22.14 -12.96 -21.59
C ASP A 478 -22.33 -14.46 -21.34
N LEU A 479 -22.34 -14.87 -20.06
CA LEU A 479 -22.29 -16.27 -19.65
C LEU A 479 -23.40 -16.69 -18.66
N GLY A 480 -24.05 -15.72 -18.01
CA GLY A 480 -25.02 -15.98 -16.93
C GLY A 480 -24.34 -16.12 -15.56
N PRO A 481 -25.10 -16.12 -14.46
CA PRO A 481 -24.52 -16.04 -13.11
C PRO A 481 -23.71 -17.28 -12.71
N ASP A 482 -23.99 -18.43 -13.34
CA ASP A 482 -23.19 -19.67 -13.20
C ASP A 482 -21.96 -19.71 -14.10
N GLY A 483 -21.84 -18.79 -15.05
CA GLY A 483 -20.71 -18.68 -15.96
C GLY A 483 -19.40 -18.37 -15.22
N ARG A 484 -18.28 -18.57 -15.92
CA ARG A 484 -16.95 -18.21 -15.44
C ARG A 484 -16.22 -17.43 -16.52
N LEU A 485 -16.00 -16.14 -16.27
CA LEU A 485 -15.05 -15.32 -17.03
C LEU A 485 -13.63 -15.85 -16.83
N ASN A 486 -12.66 -15.38 -17.61
CA ASN A 486 -11.26 -15.79 -17.39
C ASN A 486 -10.75 -15.31 -16.02
N TRP A 487 -11.12 -14.12 -15.58
CA TRP A 487 -10.85 -13.62 -14.22
C TRP A 487 -11.42 -14.53 -13.12
N ASP A 488 -12.57 -15.18 -13.36
CA ASP A 488 -13.14 -16.14 -12.41
C ASP A 488 -12.39 -17.47 -12.32
N LYS A 489 -11.58 -17.78 -13.34
CA LYS A 489 -10.82 -19.03 -13.42
C LYS A 489 -9.42 -18.91 -12.84
N MET A 490 -8.99 -17.71 -12.45
CA MET A 490 -7.72 -17.50 -11.76
C MET A 490 -7.74 -18.21 -10.39
N SER A 491 -6.57 -18.64 -9.90
CA SER A 491 -6.49 -19.64 -8.83
C SER A 491 -6.50 -19.04 -7.41
N ASN A 492 -6.06 -17.79 -7.27
CA ASN A 492 -5.89 -17.13 -5.99
C ASN A 492 -6.50 -15.73 -6.03
N ALA A 493 -7.08 -15.30 -4.92
CA ALA A 493 -7.71 -13.99 -4.77
C ALA A 493 -7.34 -13.35 -3.43
N GLY A 494 -7.26 -12.02 -3.42
CA GLY A 494 -7.04 -11.22 -2.23
C GLY A 494 -7.78 -9.89 -2.29
N VAL A 495 -8.30 -9.44 -1.15
CA VAL A 495 -8.91 -8.11 -1.01
C VAL A 495 -7.80 -7.07 -1.05
N TYR A 496 -7.82 -6.19 -2.04
CA TYR A 496 -6.78 -5.22 -2.32
C TYR A 496 -7.00 -3.92 -1.53
N LEU A 497 -5.96 -3.44 -0.85
CA LEU A 497 -5.99 -2.20 -0.06
C LEU A 497 -5.23 -1.10 -0.79
N GLY A 498 -5.99 -0.27 -1.51
CA GLY A 498 -5.46 0.69 -2.50
C GLY A 498 -5.09 2.08 -2.00
N HIS A 499 -5.06 2.33 -0.68
CA HIS A 499 -4.81 3.68 -0.18
C HIS A 499 -3.41 4.21 -0.52
N MET A 500 -3.31 5.53 -0.67
CA MET A 500 -2.11 6.28 -1.00
C MET A 500 -1.48 6.87 0.26
N GLU A 501 -0.28 7.45 0.16
CA GLU A 501 0.41 8.08 1.30
C GLU A 501 -0.42 9.21 1.95
N ASN A 502 -1.26 9.89 1.19
CA ASN A 502 -1.96 11.09 1.65
C ASN A 502 -3.49 11.06 1.45
N GLN A 503 -4.09 9.90 1.12
CA GLN A 503 -5.54 9.74 1.00
C GLN A 503 -5.98 8.27 1.01
N LEU A 504 -7.27 8.01 1.28
CA LEU A 504 -7.81 6.65 1.35
C LEU A 504 -8.12 6.06 -0.03
N THR A 505 -8.64 6.87 -0.95
CA THR A 505 -8.96 6.46 -2.32
C THR A 505 -7.69 6.35 -3.17
N GLY A 506 -7.56 5.27 -3.95
CA GLY A 506 -6.49 5.14 -4.94
C GLY A 506 -6.64 6.12 -6.10
N THR A 507 -5.59 6.33 -6.89
CA THR A 507 -5.65 7.07 -8.15
C THR A 507 -4.79 6.38 -9.18
N SER A 508 -5.16 6.40 -10.46
CA SER A 508 -4.47 5.65 -11.51
C SER A 508 -2.97 5.91 -11.53
N ASN A 509 -2.57 7.18 -11.42
CA ASN A 509 -1.16 7.56 -11.41
C ASN A 509 -0.40 7.05 -10.17
N ALA A 510 -0.82 7.41 -8.96
CA ALA A 510 -0.09 7.01 -7.76
C ALA A 510 -0.19 5.49 -7.48
N GLY A 511 -1.30 4.85 -7.87
CA GLY A 511 -1.49 3.41 -7.85
C GLY A 511 -0.49 2.69 -8.77
N ALA A 512 -0.38 3.14 -10.02
CA ALA A 512 0.58 2.59 -10.97
C ALA A 512 2.04 2.81 -10.53
N VAL A 513 2.36 3.99 -9.98
CA VAL A 513 3.68 4.26 -9.38
C VAL A 513 3.96 3.29 -8.22
N THR A 514 2.96 3.00 -7.39
CA THR A 514 3.06 2.03 -6.29
C THR A 514 3.30 0.62 -6.83
N HIS A 515 2.62 0.19 -7.89
CA HIS A 515 2.88 -1.11 -8.52
C HIS A 515 4.25 -1.18 -9.21
N ALA A 516 4.74 -0.05 -9.74
CA ALA A 516 6.02 0.05 -10.43
C ALA A 516 7.22 0.10 -9.47
N ASN A 517 7.03 0.57 -8.23
CA ASN A 517 8.11 0.82 -7.28
C ASN A 517 7.99 0.03 -5.96
N GLY A 518 6.83 -0.50 -5.61
CA GLY A 518 6.61 -1.22 -4.35
C GLY A 518 6.57 -0.35 -3.10
N VAL A 519 6.35 0.96 -3.26
CA VAL A 519 6.23 1.91 -2.14
C VAL A 519 5.02 2.81 -2.35
N LYS A 520 4.32 3.14 -1.26
CA LYS A 520 3.22 4.11 -1.30
C LYS A 520 3.76 5.49 -1.62
N VAL A 521 3.00 6.25 -2.38
CA VAL A 521 3.31 7.63 -2.77
C VAL A 521 2.07 8.50 -2.64
N PHE A 522 2.26 9.81 -2.57
CA PHE A 522 1.16 10.77 -2.61
C PHE A 522 0.33 10.65 -3.91
N ASN A 523 -0.96 10.98 -3.81
CA ASN A 523 -1.99 10.81 -4.83
C ASN A 523 -1.73 11.44 -6.21
N GLU A 524 -0.89 12.47 -6.31
CA GLU A 524 -0.55 13.13 -7.57
C GLU A 524 0.85 12.74 -8.07
N SER A 525 1.42 11.65 -7.53
CA SER A 525 2.70 11.13 -7.99
C SER A 525 2.58 10.55 -9.40
N PHE A 526 3.58 10.86 -10.22
CA PHE A 526 3.87 10.18 -11.47
C PHE A 526 5.38 9.92 -11.49
N GLY A 527 5.86 8.99 -10.66
CA GLY A 527 7.26 8.55 -10.59
C GLY A 527 8.19 9.38 -9.68
N LEU A 528 7.68 10.36 -8.94
CA LEU A 528 8.44 11.20 -8.00
C LEU A 528 7.75 11.30 -6.63
N ASN A 529 8.51 11.63 -5.59
CA ASN A 529 7.97 11.98 -4.27
C ASN A 529 7.31 13.38 -4.31
N GLN A 530 6.57 13.72 -3.25
CA GLN A 530 5.86 15.01 -3.17
C GLN A 530 6.80 16.23 -3.23
N ASP A 531 8.02 16.09 -2.72
CA ASP A 531 9.09 17.08 -2.77
C ASP A 531 9.87 17.08 -4.11
N GLN A 532 9.38 16.33 -5.10
CA GLN A 532 9.98 16.12 -6.43
C GLN A 532 11.29 15.33 -6.42
N SER A 533 11.68 14.73 -5.28
CA SER A 533 12.81 13.80 -5.24
C SER A 533 12.46 12.46 -5.90
N ILE A 534 13.50 11.72 -6.29
CA ILE A 534 13.38 10.41 -6.92
C ILE A 534 12.90 9.38 -5.88
N ILE A 535 11.96 8.53 -6.29
CA ILE A 535 11.47 7.43 -5.46
C ILE A 535 12.61 6.41 -5.24
N THR A 536 12.72 5.92 -4.01
CA THR A 536 13.50 4.71 -3.72
C THR A 536 12.54 3.52 -3.75
N PRO A 537 12.60 2.65 -4.77
CA PRO A 537 11.74 1.48 -4.85
C PRO A 537 12.02 0.49 -3.73
N ALA A 538 11.10 -0.44 -3.50
CA ALA A 538 11.25 -1.52 -2.53
C ALA A 538 12.47 -2.42 -2.82
N SER A 539 12.97 -2.49 -4.06
CA SER A 539 14.24 -3.18 -4.35
C SER A 539 15.49 -2.46 -3.81
N GLY A 540 15.37 -1.20 -3.40
CA GLY A 540 16.48 -0.33 -3.01
C GLY A 540 17.28 0.26 -4.18
N LYS A 541 16.95 -0.05 -5.44
CA LYS A 541 17.61 0.55 -6.60
C LYS A 541 17.03 1.93 -6.91
N VAL A 542 17.56 2.95 -6.24
CA VAL A 542 17.13 4.35 -6.40
C VAL A 542 17.06 4.74 -7.87
N GLY A 543 15.90 5.26 -8.29
CA GLY A 543 15.67 5.72 -9.67
C GLY A 543 15.42 4.63 -10.70
N TYR A 544 15.07 3.41 -10.28
CA TYR A 544 14.64 2.33 -11.17
C TYR A 544 13.23 1.84 -10.83
N THR A 545 12.31 1.81 -11.77
CA THR A 545 11.08 1.00 -11.62
C THR A 545 11.39 -0.48 -11.83
N ILE A 546 10.45 -1.36 -11.49
CA ILE A 546 10.57 -2.79 -11.80
C ILE A 546 10.71 -3.08 -13.31
N LEU A 547 10.16 -2.22 -14.17
CA LEU A 547 10.34 -2.29 -15.62
C LEU A 547 11.79 -2.01 -16.01
N GLU A 548 12.37 -0.94 -15.48
CA GLU A 548 13.76 -0.57 -15.74
C GLU A 548 14.74 -1.62 -15.19
N GLU A 549 14.41 -2.24 -14.05
CA GLU A 549 15.16 -3.40 -13.53
C GLU A 549 15.05 -4.62 -14.43
N ALA A 550 13.86 -4.90 -15.00
CA ALA A 550 13.69 -5.99 -15.95
C ALA A 550 14.52 -5.75 -17.23
N ILE A 551 14.51 -4.52 -17.76
CA ILE A 551 15.35 -4.11 -18.90
C ILE A 551 16.84 -4.27 -18.57
N ALA A 552 17.27 -3.79 -17.39
CA ALA A 552 18.66 -3.91 -16.95
C ALA A 552 19.10 -5.37 -16.75
N ALA A 553 18.16 -6.27 -16.43
CA ALA A 553 18.39 -7.71 -16.34
C ALA A 553 18.36 -8.42 -17.71
N GLY A 554 18.16 -7.69 -18.81
CA GLY A 554 18.13 -8.22 -20.16
C GLY A 554 16.79 -8.84 -20.57
N LYS A 555 15.74 -8.73 -19.74
CA LYS A 555 14.42 -9.28 -20.05
C LYS A 555 13.72 -8.43 -21.11
N ALA A 556 12.95 -9.09 -21.98
CA ALA A 556 12.08 -8.40 -22.92
C ALA A 556 10.91 -7.73 -22.19
N THR A 557 10.46 -6.56 -22.68
CA THR A 557 9.41 -5.79 -21.99
C THR A 557 8.35 -5.24 -22.91
N ALA A 558 7.12 -5.14 -22.41
CA ALA A 558 6.02 -4.49 -23.13
C ALA A 558 5.11 -3.65 -22.24
N LEU A 559 4.67 -2.52 -22.80
CA LEU A 559 3.64 -1.64 -22.25
C LEU A 559 2.48 -1.57 -23.26
N ILE A 560 1.30 -2.00 -22.83
CA ILE A 560 0.11 -2.16 -23.68
C ILE A 560 -1.05 -1.47 -23.00
N GLN A 561 -1.73 -0.55 -23.67
CA GLN A 561 -2.90 0.11 -23.09
C GLN A 561 -3.98 0.47 -24.13
N SER A 562 -5.25 0.48 -23.72
CA SER A 562 -6.36 0.90 -24.58
C SER A 562 -6.52 2.42 -24.68
N GLY A 563 -5.93 3.18 -23.75
CA GLY A 563 -5.93 4.64 -23.72
C GLY A 563 -4.88 5.29 -24.63
N HIS A 564 -4.43 6.50 -24.27
CA HIS A 564 -3.33 7.18 -24.95
C HIS A 564 -1.96 6.84 -24.35
N ILE A 565 -0.87 6.85 -25.12
CA ILE A 565 0.49 6.45 -24.65
C ILE A 565 0.97 6.99 -23.27
N GLY A 566 0.45 8.12 -22.78
CA GLY A 566 0.75 8.65 -21.45
C GLY A 566 -0.16 8.21 -20.31
N GLU A 567 -1.10 7.26 -20.51
CA GLU A 567 -1.96 6.81 -19.41
C GLU A 567 -1.17 6.17 -18.28
N PRO A 568 -1.56 6.40 -17.01
CA PRO A 568 -0.67 6.10 -15.92
C PRO A 568 -0.44 4.61 -15.64
N GLY A 569 -1.44 3.73 -15.80
CA GLY A 569 -1.34 2.30 -15.46
C GLY A 569 -0.23 1.57 -16.20
N THR A 570 0.18 2.08 -17.37
CA THR A 570 1.39 1.64 -18.08
C THR A 570 2.54 2.64 -18.05
N ALA A 571 2.28 3.93 -18.29
CA ALA A 571 3.36 4.90 -18.48
C ALA A 571 4.14 5.21 -17.19
N ALA A 572 3.53 5.06 -16.01
CA ALA A 572 4.22 5.26 -14.72
C ALA A 572 5.35 4.25 -14.46
N PHE A 573 5.37 3.12 -15.18
CA PHE A 573 6.48 2.17 -15.15
C PHE A 573 7.72 2.68 -15.90
N ALA A 574 7.58 3.68 -16.76
CA ALA A 574 8.64 4.12 -17.68
C ALA A 574 8.93 5.63 -17.64
N ALA A 575 8.14 6.41 -16.92
CA ALA A 575 8.22 7.86 -16.93
C ALA A 575 8.03 8.44 -15.52
N ALA A 576 8.73 9.55 -15.28
CA ALA A 576 8.61 10.34 -14.07
C ALA A 576 8.48 11.83 -14.42
N THR A 577 7.57 12.55 -13.78
CA THR A 577 7.45 14.01 -14.00
C THR A 577 6.98 14.77 -12.76
N THR A 578 7.39 16.04 -12.68
CA THR A 578 7.04 16.93 -11.57
C THR A 578 5.61 17.46 -11.70
N ASN A 579 4.97 17.72 -10.57
CA ASN A 579 3.82 18.63 -10.54
C ASN A 579 4.29 20.05 -10.91
N ARG A 580 3.54 20.79 -11.74
CA ARG A 580 3.90 22.17 -12.08
C ARG A 580 3.63 23.08 -10.88
N VAL A 581 4.46 24.13 -10.71
CA VAL A 581 4.25 25.13 -9.65
C VAL A 581 3.02 25.97 -9.99
N GLY A 582 1.92 25.76 -9.25
CA GLY A 582 0.64 26.42 -9.46
C GLY A 582 -0.49 25.40 -9.67
N ASN A 583 -1.68 25.68 -9.13
CA ASN A 583 -2.83 24.76 -9.07
C ASN A 583 -3.58 24.60 -10.42
N THR A 584 -2.87 24.49 -11.55
CA THR A 584 -3.53 24.47 -12.87
C THR A 584 -3.16 23.30 -13.77
N ILE A 585 -2.10 22.52 -13.49
CA ILE A 585 -1.69 21.37 -14.32
C ILE A 585 -1.08 20.27 -13.44
N ARG A 586 -1.68 19.07 -13.44
CA ARG A 586 -1.21 17.88 -12.67
C ARG A 586 -0.03 17.22 -13.38
N ALA A 587 0.78 16.44 -12.67
CA ALA A 587 1.89 15.68 -13.27
C ALA A 587 1.40 14.79 -14.42
N ARG A 588 0.29 14.06 -14.21
CA ARG A 588 -0.31 13.17 -15.22
C ARG A 588 -0.81 13.89 -16.48
N ASP A 589 -1.03 15.20 -16.42
CA ASP A 589 -1.53 15.98 -17.56
C ASP A 589 -0.40 16.35 -18.54
N LYS A 590 0.87 16.08 -18.21
CA LYS A 590 2.01 16.36 -19.09
C LYS A 590 2.23 15.26 -20.14
N THR A 591 1.17 14.90 -20.87
CA THR A 591 1.13 13.70 -21.72
C THR A 591 2.24 13.64 -22.75
N ALA A 592 2.62 14.75 -23.40
CA ALA A 592 3.71 14.77 -24.38
C ALA A 592 5.09 14.50 -23.75
N GLU A 593 5.35 15.01 -22.54
CA GLU A 593 6.59 14.77 -21.80
C GLU A 593 6.68 13.29 -21.40
N ILE A 594 5.58 12.74 -20.88
CA ILE A 594 5.45 11.34 -20.49
C ILE A 594 5.63 10.42 -21.72
N ALA A 595 4.97 10.72 -22.84
CA ALA A 595 5.06 9.97 -24.08
C ALA A 595 6.50 9.87 -24.61
N GLU A 596 7.24 10.99 -24.56
CA GLU A 596 8.65 10.99 -24.95
C GLU A 596 9.49 10.07 -24.05
N GLN A 597 9.26 10.10 -22.73
CA GLN A 597 9.95 9.21 -21.79
C GLN A 597 9.62 7.73 -22.04
N VAL A 598 8.35 7.40 -22.26
CA VAL A 598 7.91 6.03 -22.61
C VAL A 598 8.63 5.52 -23.87
N ILE A 599 8.70 6.32 -24.93
CA ILE A 599 9.42 5.96 -26.18
C ILE A 599 10.93 5.78 -25.95
N ARG A 600 11.52 6.58 -25.05
CA ARG A 600 12.95 6.53 -24.71
C ARG A 600 13.33 5.46 -23.69
N SER A 601 12.36 4.91 -22.96
CA SER A 601 12.56 3.96 -21.86
C SER A 601 13.37 2.71 -22.22
N GLY A 602 13.43 2.37 -23.51
CA GLY A 602 14.05 1.14 -23.99
C GLY A 602 13.08 -0.04 -24.02
N THR A 603 11.84 0.13 -23.57
CA THR A 603 10.76 -0.87 -23.63
C THR A 603 10.62 -1.44 -25.03
N GLN A 604 10.67 -2.77 -25.18
CA GLN A 604 10.75 -3.37 -26.50
C GLN A 604 9.47 -3.19 -27.33
N ILE A 605 8.30 -3.34 -26.72
CA ILE A 605 6.99 -3.22 -27.39
C ILE A 605 6.15 -2.18 -26.66
N ILE A 606 5.69 -1.15 -27.38
CA ILE A 606 4.81 -0.10 -26.86
C ILE A 606 3.57 -0.06 -27.76
N MET A 607 2.38 -0.18 -27.19
CA MET A 607 1.13 -0.20 -27.97
C MET A 607 0.02 0.57 -27.26
N ALA A 608 -0.45 1.63 -27.91
CA ALA A 608 -1.44 2.56 -27.35
C ALA A 608 -2.17 3.36 -28.45
N GLY A 609 -3.12 4.19 -28.05
CA GLY A 609 -3.57 5.35 -28.82
C GLY A 609 -2.68 6.59 -28.61
N GLY A 610 -3.20 7.77 -28.92
CA GLY A 610 -2.59 9.04 -28.54
C GLY A 610 -1.68 9.68 -29.59
N GLU A 611 -1.88 9.42 -30.89
CA GLU A 611 -1.06 10.03 -31.95
C GLU A 611 -0.95 11.56 -31.83
N VAL A 612 -1.99 12.22 -31.33
CA VAL A 612 -2.00 13.68 -31.12
C VAL A 612 -0.86 14.13 -30.20
N TYR A 613 -0.53 13.36 -29.17
CA TYR A 613 0.54 13.67 -28.21
C TYR A 613 1.94 13.30 -28.74
N LEU A 614 2.03 12.70 -29.92
CA LEU A 614 3.29 12.34 -30.59
C LEU A 614 3.68 13.35 -31.68
N LEU A 615 2.76 14.22 -32.08
CA LEU A 615 2.94 15.14 -33.21
C LEU A 615 3.01 16.60 -32.74
N PRO A 616 3.91 17.43 -33.28
CA PRO A 616 3.90 18.86 -33.03
C PRO A 616 2.58 19.50 -33.48
N LYS A 617 2.12 20.51 -32.73
CA LYS A 617 0.91 21.27 -33.06
C LYS A 617 0.93 21.77 -34.51
N GLY A 618 -0.17 21.62 -35.24
CA GLY A 618 -0.27 21.98 -36.65
C GLY A 618 0.17 20.89 -37.62
N THR A 619 0.54 19.71 -37.11
CA THR A 619 0.94 18.54 -37.91
C THR A 619 -0.19 17.53 -37.95
N THR A 620 -0.56 17.09 -39.14
CA THR A 620 -1.50 15.97 -39.34
C THR A 620 -0.75 14.64 -39.41
N GLY A 621 -1.37 13.58 -38.90
CA GLY A 621 -0.84 12.21 -38.89
C GLY A 621 -1.76 11.23 -39.62
N PHE A 622 -1.62 9.95 -39.28
CA PHE A 622 -2.46 8.87 -39.78
C PHE A 622 -3.90 8.97 -39.23
N HIS A 623 -4.04 9.14 -37.91
CA HIS A 623 -5.30 9.31 -37.19
C HIS A 623 -5.63 10.79 -36.93
N VAL A 624 -4.63 11.67 -36.85
CA VAL A 624 -4.80 13.11 -36.58
C VAL A 624 -5.08 13.89 -37.86
N THR A 625 -6.36 14.26 -38.05
CA THR A 625 -6.81 15.18 -39.10
C THR A 625 -6.63 16.65 -38.71
N THR A 626 -6.77 17.59 -39.66
CA THR A 626 -6.74 19.03 -39.35
C THR A 626 -7.83 19.44 -38.34
N GLN A 627 -8.99 18.78 -38.37
CA GLN A 627 -10.07 19.03 -37.43
C GLN A 627 -9.71 18.54 -36.02
N ILE A 628 -9.06 17.38 -35.92
CA ILE A 628 -8.60 16.83 -34.63
C ILE A 628 -7.47 17.71 -34.08
N ASP A 629 -6.46 18.05 -34.88
CA ASP A 629 -5.39 18.96 -34.43
C ASP A 629 -5.94 20.29 -33.93
N ALA A 630 -6.95 20.85 -34.60
CA ALA A 630 -7.63 22.08 -34.15
C ALA A 630 -8.42 21.91 -32.84
N ALA A 631 -8.93 20.71 -32.54
CA ALA A 631 -9.65 20.42 -31.30
C ALA A 631 -8.70 20.30 -30.08
N PHE A 632 -7.47 19.83 -30.30
CA PHE A 632 -6.42 19.74 -29.27
C PHE A 632 -5.54 21.00 -29.29
N SER A 633 -6.12 22.10 -28.81
CA SER A 633 -5.55 23.43 -28.96
C SER A 633 -4.48 23.83 -27.94
N ASP A 634 -4.30 23.06 -26.86
CA ASP A 634 -3.24 23.33 -25.89
C ASP A 634 -1.87 23.04 -26.53
N SER A 635 -0.97 24.03 -26.52
CA SER A 635 0.38 23.83 -27.03
C SER A 635 1.30 23.11 -26.04
N GLU A 636 0.96 23.09 -24.75
CA GLU A 636 1.77 22.47 -23.71
C GLU A 636 1.65 20.94 -23.70
N ASP A 637 0.56 20.40 -24.26
CA ASP A 637 0.31 18.96 -24.43
C ASP A 637 0.84 18.42 -25.77
N ARG A 638 1.55 19.26 -26.55
CA ARG A 638 2.09 18.87 -27.85
C ARG A 638 3.62 18.89 -27.81
N PRO A 639 4.29 17.84 -28.30
CA PRO A 639 5.74 17.80 -28.29
C PRO A 639 6.31 18.82 -29.28
N THR A 640 7.49 19.36 -28.99
CA THR A 640 8.21 20.23 -29.92
C THR A 640 8.84 19.48 -31.08
N THR A 641 8.99 18.16 -30.96
CA THR A 641 9.56 17.26 -31.96
C THR A 641 8.55 16.17 -32.30
N ASN A 642 8.60 15.65 -33.53
CA ASN A 642 7.81 14.49 -33.90
C ASN A 642 8.35 13.24 -33.20
N LEU A 643 7.59 12.72 -32.24
CA LEU A 643 7.98 11.55 -31.45
C LEU A 643 7.86 10.24 -32.24
N ILE A 644 7.11 10.22 -33.34
CA ILE A 644 7.07 9.10 -34.27
C ILE A 644 8.43 8.96 -34.97
N ASP A 645 8.96 10.06 -35.51
CA ASP A 645 10.28 10.09 -36.13
C ASP A 645 11.38 9.72 -35.11
N LEU A 646 11.21 10.14 -33.85
CA LEU A 646 12.08 9.73 -32.75
C LEU A 646 12.04 8.22 -32.53
N ALA A 647 10.85 7.61 -32.45
CA ALA A 647 10.71 6.17 -32.26
C ALA A 647 11.36 5.39 -33.42
N GLU A 648 11.15 5.80 -34.66
CA GLU A 648 11.82 5.20 -35.83
C GLU A 648 13.34 5.30 -35.71
N SER A 649 13.87 6.46 -35.27
CA SER A 649 15.31 6.65 -35.05
C SER A 649 15.88 5.75 -33.94
N LEU A 650 15.06 5.34 -32.98
CA LEU A 650 15.39 4.40 -31.90
C LEU A 650 15.19 2.92 -32.31
N GLY A 651 14.79 2.68 -33.56
CA GLY A 651 14.68 1.36 -34.18
C GLY A 651 13.31 0.69 -34.02
N TYR A 652 12.28 1.42 -33.62
CA TYR A 652 10.92 0.89 -33.60
C TYR A 652 10.34 0.81 -35.02
N SER A 653 9.72 -0.32 -35.34
CA SER A 653 8.73 -0.36 -36.42
C SER A 653 7.46 0.31 -35.92
N VAL A 654 7.01 1.38 -36.57
CA VAL A 654 5.76 2.08 -36.21
C VAL A 654 4.60 1.52 -37.04
N VAL A 655 3.48 1.19 -36.38
CA VAL A 655 2.26 0.66 -37.00
C VAL A 655 1.02 1.41 -36.50
N TYR A 656 -0.01 1.49 -37.33
CA TYR A 656 -1.23 2.27 -37.05
C TYR A 656 -2.51 1.43 -37.06
N THR A 657 -2.44 0.20 -37.54
CA THR A 657 -3.58 -0.72 -37.64
C THR A 657 -3.21 -2.12 -37.17
N GLU A 658 -4.22 -2.92 -36.83
CA GLU A 658 -4.04 -4.33 -36.47
C GLU A 658 -3.36 -5.13 -37.62
N GLU A 659 -3.67 -4.84 -38.88
CA GLU A 659 -3.08 -5.52 -40.05
C GLU A 659 -1.57 -5.25 -40.16
N GLU A 660 -1.15 -4.01 -39.94
CA GLU A 660 0.26 -3.62 -39.93
C GLU A 660 1.00 -4.26 -38.75
N MET A 661 0.40 -4.25 -37.56
CA MET A 661 0.93 -4.94 -36.37
C MET A 661 1.19 -6.42 -36.67
N ASN A 662 0.18 -7.12 -37.21
CA ASN A 662 0.29 -8.54 -37.56
C ASN A 662 1.36 -8.81 -38.62
N THR A 663 1.56 -7.88 -39.57
CA THR A 663 2.62 -7.97 -40.59
C THR A 663 4.02 -7.90 -39.96
N VAL A 664 4.22 -6.99 -39.00
CA VAL A 664 5.50 -6.91 -38.26
C VAL A 664 5.71 -8.17 -37.42
N VAL A 665 4.70 -8.62 -36.68
CA VAL A 665 4.76 -9.83 -35.83
C VAL A 665 5.15 -11.08 -36.63
N ALA A 666 4.62 -11.23 -37.85
CA ALA A 666 4.90 -12.39 -38.71
C ALA A 666 6.37 -12.51 -39.14
N SER A 667 7.11 -11.40 -39.16
CA SER A 667 8.54 -11.35 -39.51
C SER A 667 9.46 -11.03 -38.31
N ALA A 668 8.88 -10.93 -37.11
CA ALA A 668 9.59 -10.47 -35.92
C ALA A 668 10.67 -11.45 -35.43
N THR A 669 11.77 -10.88 -34.93
CA THR A 669 12.87 -11.56 -34.25
C THR A 669 12.83 -11.24 -32.75
N ALA A 670 13.67 -11.88 -31.95
CA ALA A 670 13.77 -11.58 -30.51
C ALA A 670 14.16 -10.11 -30.23
N SER A 671 14.83 -9.42 -31.16
CA SER A 671 15.23 -8.01 -31.01
C SER A 671 14.28 -7.02 -31.68
N THR A 672 13.12 -7.46 -32.18
CA THR A 672 12.16 -6.57 -32.85
C THR A 672 11.59 -5.58 -31.83
N LYS A 673 11.68 -4.29 -32.15
CA LYS A 673 11.00 -3.20 -31.45
C LYS A 673 9.77 -2.75 -32.23
N LEU A 674 8.66 -2.53 -31.54
CA LEU A 674 7.37 -2.18 -32.16
C LEU A 674 6.69 -1.07 -31.38
N LEU A 675 6.29 -0.01 -32.08
CA LEU A 675 5.42 1.05 -31.57
C LEU A 675 4.08 0.99 -32.33
N GLY A 676 3.00 0.62 -31.65
CA GLY A 676 1.64 0.69 -32.18
C GLY A 676 0.94 1.95 -31.74
N VAL A 677 0.44 2.75 -32.70
CA VAL A 677 -0.30 4.00 -32.49
C VAL A 677 -1.66 3.89 -33.15
N PHE A 678 -2.67 3.41 -32.43
CA PHE A 678 -3.93 2.92 -33.03
C PHE A 678 -5.08 3.92 -33.04
N ALA A 679 -4.89 5.11 -32.46
CA ALA A 679 -5.91 6.14 -32.36
C ALA A 679 -5.31 7.54 -32.22
N ALA A 680 -6.10 8.57 -32.53
CA ALA A 680 -5.69 9.96 -32.35
C ALA A 680 -5.55 10.34 -30.86
N ASN A 681 -6.48 9.87 -30.02
CA ASN A 681 -6.45 9.94 -28.56
C ASN A 681 -6.61 8.51 -28.00
N HIS A 682 -7.54 8.21 -27.08
CA HIS A 682 -7.85 6.84 -26.66
C HIS A 682 -8.44 6.01 -27.82
N THR A 683 -8.39 4.68 -27.70
CA THR A 683 -9.06 3.76 -28.64
C THR A 683 -10.57 3.63 -28.40
N PHE A 684 -11.08 4.28 -27.35
CA PHE A 684 -12.49 4.32 -26.93
C PHE A 684 -13.01 5.76 -26.78
N ASN A 685 -14.32 5.87 -26.58
CA ASN A 685 -15.04 7.12 -26.35
C ASN A 685 -15.91 6.98 -25.10
N ASP A 686 -15.37 7.41 -23.97
CA ASP A 686 -15.84 7.20 -22.59
C ASP A 686 -17.04 8.07 -22.17
N ARG A 687 -17.48 8.99 -23.03
CA ARG A 687 -18.63 9.88 -22.75
C ARG A 687 -19.87 9.08 -22.33
N THR A 688 -20.78 9.72 -21.59
CA THR A 688 -22.07 9.13 -21.18
C THR A 688 -22.86 8.58 -22.37
N GLU A 689 -23.71 7.58 -22.14
CA GLU A 689 -24.52 6.95 -23.18
C GLU A 689 -25.40 7.97 -23.92
N GLU A 690 -25.97 8.95 -23.21
CA GLU A 690 -26.72 10.03 -23.83
C GLU A 690 -25.86 10.92 -24.72
N ALA A 691 -24.63 11.24 -24.32
CA ALA A 691 -23.71 12.06 -25.11
C ALA A 691 -23.15 11.32 -26.34
N LEU A 692 -23.15 9.99 -26.30
CA LEU A 692 -22.89 9.11 -27.45
C LEU A 692 -24.14 8.85 -28.30
N GLU A 693 -25.28 9.38 -27.89
CA GLU A 693 -26.58 9.19 -28.53
C GLU A 693 -26.96 7.69 -28.67
N LEU A 694 -26.57 6.84 -27.70
CA LEU A 694 -26.87 5.39 -27.70
C LEU A 694 -28.37 5.09 -27.60
N ASN A 695 -29.13 6.04 -27.06
CA ASN A 695 -30.59 6.03 -27.02
C ASN A 695 -31.24 6.62 -28.29
N SER A 696 -30.47 6.92 -29.35
CA SER A 696 -30.95 7.54 -30.58
C SER A 696 -30.84 6.61 -31.80
N ALA A 697 -31.20 7.13 -32.99
CA ALA A 697 -31.07 6.42 -34.25
C ALA A 697 -29.62 6.40 -34.81
N ASN A 698 -28.72 7.25 -34.31
CA ASN A 698 -27.36 7.42 -34.84
C ASN A 698 -26.29 7.32 -33.73
N PRO A 699 -26.17 6.17 -33.05
CA PRO A 699 -25.22 6.00 -31.95
C PRO A 699 -23.77 6.16 -32.43
N GLN A 700 -22.95 6.83 -31.63
CA GLN A 700 -21.50 6.85 -31.79
C GLN A 700 -20.90 5.54 -31.21
N PRO A 701 -19.86 4.98 -31.83
CA PRO A 701 -19.25 3.74 -31.35
C PRO A 701 -18.49 3.95 -30.05
N LEU A 702 -18.51 2.94 -29.17
CA LEU A 702 -17.74 2.91 -27.92
C LEU A 702 -16.22 2.79 -28.19
N TYR A 703 -15.83 2.04 -29.22
CA TYR A 703 -14.44 1.78 -29.58
C TYR A 703 -14.19 1.98 -31.08
N ILE A 704 -12.96 2.35 -31.43
CA ILE A 704 -12.51 2.46 -32.82
C ILE A 704 -12.37 1.06 -33.42
N ALA A 705 -13.16 0.76 -34.44
CA ALA A 705 -13.25 -0.59 -35.01
C ALA A 705 -11.96 -1.11 -35.67
N THR A 706 -11.03 -0.22 -36.04
CA THR A 706 -9.74 -0.58 -36.66
C THR A 706 -8.59 -0.70 -35.67
N ALA A 707 -8.82 -0.33 -34.40
CA ALA A 707 -7.83 -0.48 -33.34
C ALA A 707 -7.91 -1.89 -32.74
N PRO A 708 -6.77 -2.58 -32.52
CA PRO A 708 -6.77 -3.85 -31.82
C PRO A 708 -7.21 -3.68 -30.36
N THR A 709 -7.81 -4.72 -29.80
CA THR A 709 -8.07 -4.85 -28.36
C THR A 709 -6.77 -5.08 -27.58
N VAL A 710 -6.78 -4.83 -26.27
CA VAL A 710 -5.64 -5.16 -25.39
C VAL A 710 -5.28 -6.64 -25.41
N ALA A 711 -6.26 -7.53 -25.65
CA ALA A 711 -6.03 -8.96 -25.81
C ALA A 711 -5.25 -9.30 -27.08
N GLU A 712 -5.60 -8.67 -28.21
CA GLU A 712 -4.90 -8.83 -29.49
C GLU A 712 -3.49 -8.23 -29.43
N MET A 713 -3.35 -7.07 -28.79
CA MET A 713 -2.06 -6.44 -28.51
C MET A 713 -1.17 -7.34 -27.63
N LEU A 714 -1.73 -7.95 -26.57
CA LEU A 714 -0.99 -8.90 -25.71
C LEU A 714 -0.57 -10.15 -26.48
N ASP A 715 -1.47 -10.77 -27.26
CA ASP A 715 -1.14 -11.96 -28.05
C ASP A 715 -0.06 -11.67 -29.10
N ALA A 716 -0.12 -10.51 -29.76
CA ALA A 716 0.92 -10.02 -30.67
C ALA A 716 2.28 -9.86 -29.96
N SER A 717 2.28 -9.25 -28.77
CA SER A 717 3.49 -9.05 -27.96
C SER A 717 4.13 -10.37 -27.56
N LEU A 718 3.34 -11.32 -27.03
CA LEU A 718 3.84 -12.61 -26.56
C LEU A 718 4.49 -13.43 -27.69
N LYS A 719 4.04 -13.30 -28.95
CA LYS A 719 4.69 -13.93 -30.12
C LYS A 719 6.09 -13.39 -30.41
N ILE A 720 6.42 -12.20 -29.92
CA ILE A 720 7.74 -11.58 -30.02
C ILE A 720 8.55 -11.87 -28.76
N LEU A 721 8.04 -11.48 -27.59
CA LEU A 721 8.75 -11.53 -26.30
C LEU A 721 9.13 -12.94 -25.86
N SER A 722 8.31 -13.95 -26.18
CA SER A 722 8.60 -15.35 -25.81
C SER A 722 9.84 -15.95 -26.49
N LYS A 723 10.44 -15.23 -27.46
CA LYS A 723 11.70 -15.61 -28.11
C LYS A 723 12.92 -15.20 -27.28
N ASP A 724 12.75 -14.37 -26.25
CA ASP A 724 13.82 -13.93 -25.37
C ASP A 724 14.17 -15.03 -24.34
N PRO A 725 15.43 -15.51 -24.30
CA PRO A 725 15.83 -16.56 -23.38
C PRO A 725 15.86 -16.12 -21.91
N ASP A 726 15.97 -14.81 -21.63
CA ASP A 726 16.06 -14.27 -20.27
C ASP A 726 14.67 -14.03 -19.65
N GLY A 727 13.61 -14.19 -20.46
CA GLY A 727 12.21 -14.04 -20.07
C GLY A 727 11.68 -12.63 -20.32
N PHE A 728 10.48 -12.34 -19.81
CA PHE A 728 9.83 -11.05 -20.07
C PHE A 728 9.02 -10.49 -18.90
N PHE A 729 8.76 -9.19 -18.97
CA PHE A 729 7.82 -8.46 -18.14
C PHE A 729 6.83 -7.67 -19.01
N VAL A 730 5.54 -7.89 -18.81
CA VAL A 730 4.49 -7.18 -19.55
C VAL A 730 3.56 -6.47 -18.58
N VAL A 731 3.25 -5.20 -18.87
CA VAL A 731 2.18 -4.43 -18.24
C VAL A 731 1.10 -4.16 -19.28
N VAL A 732 -0.13 -4.56 -18.98
CA VAL A 732 -1.32 -4.35 -19.83
C VAL A 732 -2.35 -3.57 -19.05
N GLU A 733 -2.93 -2.54 -19.65
CA GLU A 733 -3.95 -1.69 -19.04
C GLU A 733 -5.18 -1.62 -19.96
N GLU A 734 -6.37 -1.91 -19.43
CA GLU A 734 -7.62 -1.57 -20.10
C GLU A 734 -8.20 -0.34 -19.42
N GLU A 735 -7.74 0.84 -19.86
CA GLU A 735 -8.09 2.13 -19.29
C GLU A 735 -9.59 2.43 -19.38
N GLY A 736 -10.25 1.92 -20.42
CA GLY A 736 -11.68 2.16 -20.63
C GLY A 736 -12.57 1.67 -19.47
N SER A 737 -12.12 0.68 -18.67
CA SER A 737 -12.96 0.19 -17.56
C SER A 737 -13.12 1.23 -16.45
N ASP A 738 -12.13 2.10 -16.25
CA ASP A 738 -12.23 3.23 -15.32
C ASP A 738 -13.07 4.35 -15.94
N ASN A 739 -12.67 4.85 -17.11
CA ASN A 739 -13.28 6.09 -17.60
C ASN A 739 -14.76 5.93 -17.96
N PHE A 740 -15.16 4.78 -18.53
CA PHE A 740 -16.58 4.52 -18.75
C PHE A 740 -17.33 4.50 -17.42
N ALA A 741 -16.81 3.85 -16.38
CA ALA A 741 -17.47 3.73 -15.09
C ALA A 741 -17.54 5.07 -14.34
N ASN A 742 -16.47 5.87 -14.35
CA ASN A 742 -16.44 7.21 -13.75
C ASN A 742 -17.37 8.21 -14.50
N ASN A 743 -17.66 7.95 -15.78
CA ASN A 743 -18.72 8.64 -16.53
C ASN A 743 -20.11 7.99 -16.38
N ASN A 744 -20.25 6.95 -15.56
CA ASN A 744 -21.46 6.14 -15.37
C ASN A 744 -21.99 5.51 -16.67
N ASN A 745 -21.11 5.18 -17.62
CA ASN A 745 -21.46 4.50 -18.86
C ASN A 745 -21.42 2.98 -18.68
N ALA A 746 -22.58 2.38 -18.39
CA ALA A 746 -22.70 0.97 -18.05
C ALA A 746 -22.35 0.03 -19.20
N VAL A 747 -22.80 0.34 -20.43
CA VAL A 747 -22.54 -0.52 -21.60
C VAL A 747 -21.07 -0.44 -22.05
N GLY A 748 -20.46 0.74 -21.95
CA GLY A 748 -19.02 0.93 -22.17
C GLY A 748 -18.19 0.17 -21.15
N THR A 749 -18.56 0.26 -19.87
CA THR A 749 -17.91 -0.47 -18.78
C THR A 749 -17.93 -1.99 -19.01
N ILE A 750 -19.07 -2.56 -19.41
CA ILE A 750 -19.19 -3.99 -19.71
C ILE A 750 -18.29 -4.41 -20.88
N GLU A 751 -18.22 -3.59 -21.94
CA GLU A 751 -17.34 -3.86 -23.09
C GLU A 751 -15.85 -3.75 -22.71
N ALA A 752 -15.47 -2.78 -21.89
CA ALA A 752 -14.09 -2.65 -21.40
C ALA A 752 -13.68 -3.87 -20.56
N VAL A 753 -14.51 -4.28 -19.60
CA VAL A 753 -14.26 -5.49 -18.79
C VAL A 753 -14.18 -6.74 -19.67
N ARG A 754 -14.98 -6.84 -20.74
CA ARG A 754 -14.89 -7.95 -21.72
C ARG A 754 -13.52 -7.98 -22.42
N ARG A 755 -12.96 -6.82 -22.76
CA ARG A 755 -11.63 -6.70 -23.38
C ARG A 755 -10.51 -7.05 -22.40
N ALA A 756 -10.60 -6.58 -21.16
CA ALA A 756 -9.69 -6.97 -20.09
C ALA A 756 -9.75 -8.49 -19.81
N ASP A 757 -10.94 -9.08 -19.72
CA ASP A 757 -11.12 -10.52 -19.50
C ASP A 757 -10.56 -11.35 -20.65
N ALA A 758 -10.67 -10.88 -21.89
CA ALA A 758 -10.03 -11.52 -23.04
C ALA A 758 -8.49 -11.51 -22.93
N ALA A 759 -7.88 -10.41 -22.45
CA ALA A 759 -6.44 -10.34 -22.22
C ALA A 759 -5.98 -11.30 -21.11
N ILE A 760 -6.76 -11.42 -20.02
CA ILE A 760 -6.54 -12.43 -18.97
C ILE A 760 -6.57 -13.83 -19.59
N GLY A 761 -7.53 -14.11 -20.47
CA GLY A 761 -7.62 -15.36 -21.21
C GLY A 761 -6.39 -15.67 -22.06
N VAL A 762 -5.85 -14.68 -22.76
CA VAL A 762 -4.59 -14.80 -23.53
C VAL A 762 -3.42 -15.15 -22.59
N ALA A 763 -3.28 -14.44 -21.48
CA ALA A 763 -2.21 -14.67 -20.50
C ALA A 763 -2.30 -16.07 -19.85
N MET A 764 -3.50 -16.49 -19.42
CA MET A 764 -3.72 -17.83 -18.88
C MET A 764 -3.45 -18.92 -19.91
N ASN A 765 -3.85 -18.72 -21.17
CA ASN A 765 -3.55 -19.67 -22.24
C ASN A 765 -2.04 -19.77 -22.49
N TYR A 766 -1.29 -18.69 -22.34
CA TYR A 766 0.17 -18.70 -22.41
C TYR A 766 0.79 -19.56 -21.29
N VAL A 767 0.36 -19.37 -20.03
CA VAL A 767 0.78 -20.21 -18.89
C VAL A 767 0.48 -21.69 -19.17
N ASN A 768 -0.73 -21.98 -19.66
CA ASN A 768 -1.22 -23.35 -19.83
C ASN A 768 -0.57 -24.10 -20.99
N THR A 769 -0.16 -23.39 -22.05
CA THR A 769 0.25 -24.04 -23.31
C THR A 769 1.68 -23.74 -23.73
N LYS A 770 2.34 -22.71 -23.17
CA LYS A 770 3.65 -22.23 -23.59
C LYS A 770 4.69 -22.27 -22.48
N ASP A 771 4.46 -21.57 -21.37
CA ASP A 771 5.45 -21.50 -20.28
C ASP A 771 4.77 -21.47 -18.90
N PRO A 772 4.83 -22.58 -18.12
CA PRO A 772 4.28 -22.64 -16.77
C PRO A 772 5.06 -21.81 -15.76
N ASN A 773 6.22 -21.23 -16.14
CA ASN A 773 7.02 -20.33 -15.30
C ASN A 773 6.61 -18.87 -15.50
N THR A 774 5.31 -18.60 -15.57
CA THR A 774 4.77 -17.25 -15.77
C THR A 774 3.74 -16.97 -14.68
N LEU A 775 3.88 -15.82 -14.01
CA LEU A 775 2.85 -15.25 -13.16
C LEU A 775 1.93 -14.38 -14.01
N VAL A 776 0.63 -14.58 -13.85
CA VAL A 776 -0.40 -13.63 -14.30
C VAL A 776 -1.04 -13.05 -13.06
N ILE A 777 -1.03 -11.72 -12.94
CA ILE A 777 -1.61 -11.01 -11.79
C ILE A 777 -2.45 -9.83 -12.25
N THR A 778 -3.61 -9.67 -11.61
CA THR A 778 -4.51 -8.54 -11.81
C THR A 778 -4.59 -7.67 -10.56
N ALA A 779 -4.56 -6.37 -10.75
CA ALA A 779 -4.90 -5.38 -9.73
C ALA A 779 -5.56 -4.18 -10.39
N ALA A 780 -6.59 -3.63 -9.75
CA ALA A 780 -7.10 -2.30 -10.02
C ALA A 780 -6.66 -1.40 -8.86
N ASP A 781 -6.39 -0.14 -9.14
CA ASP A 781 -6.02 0.87 -8.15
C ASP A 781 -7.25 1.45 -7.44
N SER A 782 -8.42 1.46 -8.08
CA SER A 782 -9.71 1.92 -7.57
C SER A 782 -10.90 1.00 -7.97
N ASP A 783 -12.07 1.27 -7.37
CA ASP A 783 -13.40 0.85 -7.86
C ASP A 783 -14.10 2.07 -8.46
N ALA A 784 -14.14 2.17 -9.79
CA ALA A 784 -14.66 3.32 -10.52
C ALA A 784 -16.19 3.37 -10.51
N GLY A 785 -16.75 4.54 -10.22
CA GLY A 785 -18.20 4.79 -10.16
C GLY A 785 -18.99 4.03 -9.07
N GLY A 786 -18.38 3.04 -8.42
CA GLY A 786 -19.03 2.19 -7.42
C GLY A 786 -20.18 1.38 -8.04
N LEU A 787 -19.92 0.71 -9.17
CA LEU A 787 -20.92 -0.05 -9.92
C LEU A 787 -21.62 -1.10 -9.04
N GLN A 788 -22.96 -1.11 -9.06
CA GLN A 788 -23.78 -2.14 -8.43
C GLN A 788 -24.79 -2.73 -9.42
N VAL A 789 -25.00 -4.05 -9.35
CA VAL A 789 -25.99 -4.74 -10.19
C VAL A 789 -27.27 -4.97 -9.41
N PHE A 790 -28.39 -4.53 -9.99
CA PHE A 790 -29.70 -4.67 -9.40
C PHE A 790 -30.67 -5.36 -10.37
N GLN A 791 -31.14 -6.54 -9.99
CA GLN A 791 -32.22 -7.24 -10.70
C GLN A 791 -33.57 -6.85 -10.07
N PHE A 792 -34.51 -6.47 -10.92
CA PHE A 792 -35.82 -5.95 -10.52
C PHE A 792 -37.00 -6.91 -10.76
N GLU A 793 -36.89 -7.87 -11.70
CA GLU A 793 -37.94 -8.87 -12.08
C GLU A 793 -37.23 -10.13 -12.70
N PRO A 794 -37.73 -11.40 -12.70
CA PRO A 794 -39.10 -11.96 -12.72
C PRO A 794 -39.76 -12.18 -11.36
N TYR A 795 -39.13 -11.79 -10.26
CA TYR A 795 -39.73 -12.01 -8.95
C TYR A 795 -40.92 -11.04 -8.71
N THR A 796 -42.12 -11.46 -9.13
CA THR A 796 -43.39 -10.89 -8.67
C THR A 796 -43.57 -11.25 -7.19
N ARG A 797 -42.92 -10.45 -6.34
CA ARG A 797 -43.11 -10.51 -4.90
C ARG A 797 -44.61 -10.41 -4.59
N PRO A 798 -45.20 -11.33 -3.80
CA PRO A 798 -46.62 -11.29 -3.47
C PRO A 798 -47.06 -9.90 -3.03
N ALA A 799 -48.23 -9.46 -3.52
CA ALA A 799 -48.77 -8.14 -3.25
C ALA A 799 -48.78 -7.85 -1.74
N GLY A 800 -47.91 -6.94 -1.29
CA GLY A 800 -47.76 -6.59 0.13
C GLY A 800 -46.39 -6.02 0.52
N ASN A 801 -45.33 -6.33 -0.24
CA ASN A 801 -43.95 -5.87 0.04
C ASN A 801 -43.45 -4.73 -0.87
N PHE A 802 -44.28 -4.21 -1.76
CA PHE A 802 -43.97 -2.99 -2.51
C PHE A 802 -44.57 -1.80 -1.77
N THR A 803 -43.73 -0.83 -1.38
CA THR A 803 -44.25 0.53 -1.21
C THR A 803 -44.71 1.03 -2.58
N PRO A 804 -45.69 1.94 -2.68
CA PRO A 804 -46.12 2.54 -3.95
C PRO A 804 -45.01 3.23 -4.78
N ASN A 805 -43.78 3.27 -4.26
CA ASN A 805 -42.65 4.03 -4.78
C ASN A 805 -41.62 3.18 -5.56
N ASN A 806 -41.73 1.85 -5.55
CA ASN A 806 -40.86 1.00 -6.38
C ASN A 806 -41.47 0.82 -7.77
N PRO A 807 -40.71 1.07 -8.85
CA PRO A 807 -41.25 0.95 -10.19
C PRO A 807 -41.51 -0.52 -10.55
N ALA A 808 -42.67 -0.81 -11.12
CA ALA A 808 -42.91 -2.04 -11.86
C ALA A 808 -42.25 -1.87 -13.24
N LEU A 809 -41.41 -2.81 -13.66
CA LEU A 809 -40.57 -2.63 -14.85
C LEU A 809 -40.80 -3.76 -15.84
N ALA A 810 -41.61 -3.49 -16.87
CA ALA A 810 -41.66 -4.32 -18.06
C ALA A 810 -40.28 -4.34 -18.75
N ASN A 811 -40.11 -5.25 -19.72
CA ASN A 811 -38.89 -5.37 -20.53
C ASN A 811 -38.45 -4.05 -21.22
N THR A 812 -39.34 -3.06 -21.28
CA THR A 812 -39.09 -1.70 -21.74
C THR A 812 -40.00 -0.75 -20.97
N GLU A 813 -39.47 0.39 -20.53
CA GLU A 813 -40.26 1.43 -19.84
C GLU A 813 -40.11 2.79 -20.54
N PRO A 814 -41.16 3.64 -20.54
CA PRO A 814 -41.10 4.96 -21.14
C PRO A 814 -40.18 5.93 -20.38
N SER A 815 -39.66 5.54 -19.21
CA SER A 815 -38.68 6.29 -18.42
C SER A 815 -37.80 5.35 -17.59
N ALA A 816 -36.55 5.75 -17.32
CA ALA A 816 -35.63 4.95 -16.53
C ALA A 816 -36.12 4.74 -15.07
N PRO A 817 -35.94 3.54 -14.50
CA PRO A 817 -36.26 3.25 -13.11
C PRO A 817 -35.36 3.97 -12.12
N PHE A 818 -35.77 4.00 -10.86
CA PHE A 818 -34.93 4.49 -9.77
C PHE A 818 -35.05 3.62 -8.51
N ILE A 819 -34.03 3.72 -7.66
CA ILE A 819 -34.01 3.19 -6.29
C ILE A 819 -33.89 4.34 -5.29
N ALA A 820 -34.44 4.16 -4.09
CA ALA A 820 -34.27 5.12 -3.00
C ALA A 820 -32.82 5.05 -2.49
N VAL A 821 -32.26 6.21 -2.14
CA VAL A 821 -30.89 6.32 -1.62
C VAL A 821 -30.86 7.36 -0.52
N ASN A 822 -30.11 7.09 0.55
CA ASN A 822 -29.97 7.91 1.75
C ASN A 822 -31.28 8.64 2.17
N PRO A 823 -32.36 7.88 2.48
CA PRO A 823 -33.65 8.47 2.83
C PRO A 823 -33.61 9.04 4.26
N THR A 824 -33.96 10.32 4.40
CA THR A 824 -34.10 10.97 5.71
C THR A 824 -35.56 11.26 6.03
N THR A 825 -35.84 11.77 7.24
CA THR A 825 -37.20 12.22 7.61
C THR A 825 -37.74 13.34 6.71
N THR A 826 -36.89 14.02 5.94
CA THR A 826 -37.27 15.17 5.10
C THR A 826 -36.95 15.01 3.61
N ASN A 827 -36.16 14.00 3.20
CA ASN A 827 -35.66 13.87 1.83
C ASN A 827 -36.04 12.52 1.19
N THR A 828 -36.25 12.53 -0.12
CA THR A 828 -36.56 11.34 -0.93
C THR A 828 -35.59 11.23 -2.11
N ASN A 829 -34.28 11.15 -1.85
CA ASN A 829 -33.28 11.07 -2.90
C ASN A 829 -33.41 9.75 -3.69
N ARG A 830 -33.00 9.79 -4.96
CA ARG A 830 -33.19 8.69 -5.91
C ARG A 830 -31.93 8.48 -6.74
N ALA A 831 -31.54 7.22 -6.93
CA ALA A 831 -30.53 6.81 -7.90
C ALA A 831 -31.22 6.20 -9.11
N VAL A 832 -30.91 6.70 -10.31
CA VAL A 832 -31.50 6.20 -11.57
C VAL A 832 -30.63 5.06 -12.10
N LEU A 833 -31.28 4.02 -12.60
CA LEU A 833 -30.60 2.85 -13.15
C LEU A 833 -30.18 3.07 -14.61
N ASP A 834 -28.96 2.67 -14.94
CA ASP A 834 -28.55 2.51 -16.34
C ASP A 834 -28.97 1.17 -16.91
N GLY A 835 -29.37 1.25 -18.17
CA GLY A 835 -29.67 0.13 -19.03
C GLY A 835 -28.73 0.08 -20.23
N VAL A 836 -29.08 -0.72 -21.23
CA VAL A 836 -28.27 -0.92 -22.45
C VAL A 836 -27.98 0.38 -23.20
N ASN A 837 -28.86 1.38 -23.06
CA ASN A 837 -28.80 2.66 -23.78
C ASN A 837 -28.65 3.87 -22.83
N GLY A 838 -28.20 3.67 -21.59
CA GLY A 838 -28.11 4.71 -20.55
C GLY A 838 -29.30 4.76 -19.58
N SER A 839 -29.45 5.89 -18.88
CA SER A 839 -30.45 6.13 -17.81
C SER A 839 -31.53 7.12 -18.21
N THR A 840 -31.75 7.28 -19.52
CA THR A 840 -32.88 7.99 -20.08
C THR A 840 -33.80 7.05 -20.88
N GLY A 841 -35.06 7.46 -21.02
CA GLY A 841 -36.05 6.77 -21.83
C GLY A 841 -37.19 7.71 -22.20
N THR A 842 -37.80 7.46 -23.34
CA THR A 842 -39.05 8.11 -23.78
C THR A 842 -40.03 7.07 -24.33
N ALA A 843 -41.25 7.47 -24.69
CA ALA A 843 -42.19 6.56 -25.34
C ALA A 843 -41.68 6.08 -26.72
N GLU A 844 -40.91 6.92 -27.43
CA GLU A 844 -40.34 6.63 -28.75
C GLU A 844 -39.02 5.84 -28.68
N ALA A 845 -38.25 6.03 -27.61
CA ALA A 845 -36.98 5.33 -27.33
C ALA A 845 -36.98 4.87 -25.86
N PRO A 846 -37.68 3.78 -25.52
CA PRO A 846 -37.85 3.36 -24.14
C PRO A 846 -36.54 2.89 -23.53
N TRP A 847 -36.43 3.05 -22.22
CA TRP A 847 -35.33 2.52 -21.42
C TRP A 847 -35.33 0.98 -21.50
N LYS A 848 -34.14 0.38 -21.56
CA LYS A 848 -33.95 -1.06 -21.75
C LYS A 848 -32.97 -1.62 -20.73
N PRO A 849 -33.34 -2.60 -19.91
CA PRO A 849 -32.41 -3.25 -19.01
C PRO A 849 -31.44 -4.17 -19.75
N PHE A 850 -30.37 -4.59 -19.08
CA PHE A 850 -29.49 -5.65 -19.54
C PHE A 850 -30.17 -7.02 -19.37
N ALA A 851 -30.02 -7.88 -20.38
CA ALA A 851 -30.53 -9.24 -20.32
C ALA A 851 -29.44 -10.20 -19.81
N ALA A 852 -29.69 -10.88 -18.70
CA ALA A 852 -28.81 -11.93 -18.22
C ALA A 852 -29.01 -13.23 -19.02
N LYS A 853 -27.94 -13.99 -19.23
CA LYS A 853 -28.09 -15.39 -19.69
C LYS A 853 -28.66 -16.25 -18.56
N SER A 854 -29.27 -17.36 -18.94
CA SER A 854 -29.79 -18.37 -18.02
C SER A 854 -28.70 -18.88 -17.06
N SER A 855 -29.13 -19.22 -15.85
CA SER A 855 -28.37 -20.07 -14.93
C SER A 855 -28.51 -21.55 -15.33
N ILE A 856 -27.84 -22.44 -14.62
CA ILE A 856 -28.03 -23.89 -14.73
C ILE A 856 -29.48 -24.29 -14.40
N ASP A 857 -30.15 -23.53 -13.52
CA ASP A 857 -31.50 -23.84 -13.03
C ASP A 857 -32.61 -23.23 -13.90
N GLY A 858 -32.31 -22.22 -14.72
CA GLY A 858 -33.30 -21.67 -15.63
C GLY A 858 -33.02 -20.25 -16.10
N ALA A 859 -34.04 -19.62 -16.65
CA ALA A 859 -33.95 -18.24 -17.12
C ALA A 859 -33.74 -17.27 -15.95
N MET A 860 -32.81 -16.32 -16.13
CA MET A 860 -32.55 -15.24 -15.17
C MET A 860 -33.29 -13.97 -15.58
N GLY A 861 -33.49 -13.10 -14.59
CA GLY A 861 -34.11 -11.80 -14.80
C GLY A 861 -33.19 -10.79 -15.48
N ASN A 862 -33.82 -9.76 -16.03
CA ASN A 862 -33.10 -8.59 -16.54
C ASN A 862 -32.66 -7.71 -15.37
N PHE A 863 -31.56 -6.97 -15.55
CA PHE A 863 -30.98 -6.13 -14.52
C PHE A 863 -30.60 -4.74 -15.04
N GLY A 864 -30.49 -3.80 -14.12
CA GLY A 864 -29.92 -2.47 -14.37
C GLY A 864 -28.66 -2.27 -13.54
N VAL A 865 -27.90 -1.24 -13.89
CA VAL A 865 -26.73 -0.80 -13.12
C VAL A 865 -27.13 0.39 -12.25
N ALA A 866 -26.84 0.30 -10.96
CA ALA A 866 -26.92 1.41 -10.02
C ALA A 866 -25.50 1.92 -9.75
N TRP A 867 -25.33 3.23 -9.72
CA TRP A 867 -24.05 3.86 -9.44
C TRP A 867 -24.08 4.58 -8.11
N VAL A 868 -22.96 4.51 -7.39
CA VAL A 868 -22.76 5.28 -6.17
C VAL A 868 -22.40 6.73 -6.52
N GLY A 869 -21.56 6.94 -7.53
CA GLY A 869 -21.13 8.27 -7.96
C GLY A 869 -20.28 8.27 -9.22
N THR A 870 -19.67 9.41 -9.54
CA THR A 870 -18.65 9.56 -10.59
C THR A 870 -17.17 9.47 -10.16
N PRO A 871 -16.79 9.44 -8.86
CA PRO A 871 -15.38 9.29 -8.48
C PRO A 871 -15.00 7.82 -8.28
N ASP A 872 -13.70 7.61 -8.09
CA ASP A 872 -13.10 6.38 -7.59
C ASP A 872 -13.43 6.10 -6.12
N PHE A 873 -13.50 4.82 -5.78
CA PHE A 873 -13.71 4.33 -4.42
C PHE A 873 -12.64 3.29 -4.01
N PRO A 874 -12.25 3.17 -2.73
CA PRO A 874 -11.16 2.30 -2.29
C PRO A 874 -11.57 0.88 -1.90
N GLY A 875 -12.86 0.61 -1.70
CA GLY A 875 -13.28 -0.44 -0.77
C GLY A 875 -13.56 -1.82 -1.37
N SER A 876 -13.91 -1.93 -2.66
CA SER A 876 -14.48 -3.15 -3.26
C SER A 876 -13.51 -3.94 -4.15
N ILE A 877 -12.20 -3.70 -4.05
CA ILE A 877 -11.23 -4.20 -5.03
C ILE A 877 -10.71 -5.59 -4.65
N VAL A 878 -10.59 -6.48 -5.64
CA VAL A 878 -10.03 -7.84 -5.47
C VAL A 878 -8.97 -8.11 -6.53
N SER A 879 -7.73 -8.32 -6.10
CA SER A 879 -6.65 -8.80 -6.95
C SER A 879 -6.72 -10.31 -7.12
N LYS A 880 -6.32 -10.81 -8.28
CA LYS A 880 -6.21 -12.25 -8.53
C LYS A 880 -4.89 -12.63 -9.18
N ALA A 881 -4.44 -13.85 -8.90
CA ALA A 881 -3.23 -14.41 -9.48
C ALA A 881 -3.47 -15.80 -10.07
N TYR A 882 -2.67 -16.14 -11.09
CA TYR A 882 -2.66 -17.44 -11.75
C TYR A 882 -1.24 -17.79 -12.22
N GLY A 883 -0.89 -19.08 -12.18
CA GLY A 883 0.43 -19.56 -12.62
C GLY A 883 1.47 -19.54 -11.51
N MET A 884 2.71 -19.26 -11.87
CA MET A 884 3.85 -19.31 -10.95
C MET A 884 3.67 -18.33 -9.79
N ASN A 885 3.94 -18.78 -8.55
CA ASN A 885 3.84 -18.00 -7.31
C ASN A 885 2.43 -17.46 -6.98
N ALA A 886 1.38 -17.81 -7.73
CA ALA A 886 0.03 -17.32 -7.46
C ALA A 886 -0.46 -17.66 -6.04
N GLU A 887 0.00 -18.78 -5.47
CA GLU A 887 -0.29 -19.20 -4.10
C GLU A 887 0.28 -18.29 -3.01
N LYS A 888 1.18 -17.37 -3.37
CA LYS A 888 1.77 -16.39 -2.45
C LYS A 888 0.93 -15.11 -2.32
N LEU A 889 -0.09 -14.93 -3.16
CA LEU A 889 -1.00 -13.79 -3.05
C LEU A 889 -1.76 -13.85 -1.71
N PRO A 890 -1.64 -12.84 -0.83
CA PRO A 890 -2.38 -12.81 0.42
C PRO A 890 -3.90 -12.71 0.20
N SER A 891 -4.69 -13.23 1.15
CA SER A 891 -6.16 -13.11 1.16
C SER A 891 -6.66 -11.67 1.38
N THR A 892 -5.81 -10.82 1.95
CA THR A 892 -5.92 -9.36 2.00
C THR A 892 -4.52 -8.79 1.83
N LEU A 893 -4.33 -7.93 0.84
CA LEU A 893 -3.03 -7.42 0.44
C LEU A 893 -3.00 -5.91 0.40
N ASP A 894 -1.88 -5.34 0.84
CA ASP A 894 -1.54 -3.96 0.54
C ASP A 894 -1.16 -3.81 -0.95
N ASN A 895 -1.42 -2.65 -1.53
CA ASN A 895 -1.08 -2.38 -2.94
C ASN A 895 0.42 -2.53 -3.25
N THR A 896 1.31 -2.36 -2.26
CA THR A 896 2.75 -2.61 -2.40
C THR A 896 3.10 -4.09 -2.59
N GLU A 897 2.28 -5.03 -2.10
CA GLU A 897 2.57 -6.47 -2.19
C GLU A 897 2.42 -7.03 -3.63
N ILE A 898 1.76 -6.29 -4.53
CA ILE A 898 1.73 -6.60 -5.97
C ILE A 898 3.15 -6.54 -6.54
N TYR A 899 3.92 -5.49 -6.21
CA TYR A 899 5.32 -5.35 -6.62
C TYR A 899 6.16 -6.51 -6.07
N ASP A 900 6.03 -6.84 -4.79
CA ASP A 900 6.81 -7.91 -4.15
C ASP A 900 6.62 -9.26 -4.86
N LEU A 901 5.38 -9.59 -5.22
CA LEU A 901 5.06 -10.84 -5.92
C LEU A 901 5.61 -10.86 -7.35
N MET A 902 5.53 -9.73 -8.07
CA MET A 902 6.16 -9.59 -9.39
C MET A 902 7.68 -9.71 -9.30
N TYR A 903 8.30 -9.02 -8.33
CA TYR A 903 9.74 -8.99 -8.12
C TYR A 903 10.28 -10.37 -7.75
N GLU A 904 9.65 -11.06 -6.80
CA GLU A 904 10.01 -12.41 -6.40
C GLU A 904 9.91 -13.40 -7.56
N THR A 905 8.91 -13.25 -8.42
CA THR A 905 8.76 -14.09 -9.61
C THR A 905 9.88 -13.87 -10.62
N MET A 906 10.24 -12.61 -10.91
CA MET A 906 11.26 -12.31 -11.93
C MET A 906 12.69 -12.59 -11.45
N PHE A 907 12.98 -12.30 -10.19
CA PHE A 907 14.35 -12.25 -9.66
C PHE A 907 14.65 -13.33 -8.62
N GLY A 908 13.63 -14.06 -8.13
CA GLY A 908 13.81 -15.20 -7.21
C GLY A 908 14.16 -14.80 -5.78
N ILE A 909 14.04 -13.51 -5.48
CA ILE A 909 14.25 -12.90 -4.17
C ILE A 909 13.09 -11.96 -3.93
N LYS A 910 12.62 -11.86 -2.68
CA LYS A 910 11.72 -10.76 -2.33
C LYS A 910 12.47 -9.44 -2.45
N ALA A 911 11.78 -8.38 -2.85
CA ALA A 911 12.36 -7.04 -2.92
C ALA A 911 13.00 -6.62 -1.58
N PHE A 912 12.43 -7.12 -0.47
CA PHE A 912 13.09 -7.28 0.83
C PHE A 912 12.88 -8.71 1.39
N ASP A 913 13.96 -9.47 1.61
CA ASP A 913 13.91 -10.80 2.23
C ASP A 913 14.70 -10.87 3.55
N PHE A 914 14.01 -11.00 4.69
CA PHE A 914 14.65 -11.36 5.97
C PHE A 914 14.98 -12.85 6.11
N ALA A 915 14.46 -13.71 5.22
CA ALA A 915 14.55 -15.16 5.33
C ALA A 915 15.71 -15.80 4.54
N ALA A 916 16.27 -15.12 3.53
CA ALA A 916 17.35 -15.68 2.70
C ALA A 916 18.77 -15.65 3.33
N ALA A 917 18.95 -15.02 4.49
CA ALA A 917 20.25 -15.03 5.17
C ALA A 917 20.48 -16.33 5.94
N THR A 918 21.45 -17.13 5.50
CA THR A 918 21.84 -18.39 6.17
C THR A 918 22.50 -18.10 7.52
N TYR A 919 21.99 -18.68 8.61
CA TYR A 919 22.58 -18.56 9.95
C TYR A 919 23.09 -19.90 10.45
N SER A 920 24.37 -19.98 10.81
CA SER A 920 24.96 -21.16 11.46
C SER A 920 25.09 -20.93 12.97
N VAL A 921 24.75 -21.95 13.76
CA VAL A 921 24.94 -21.99 15.22
C VAL A 921 26.02 -23.01 15.52
N THR A 922 27.01 -22.65 16.34
CA THR A 922 27.91 -23.62 16.98
C THR A 922 27.47 -23.80 18.42
N GLU A 923 27.12 -25.02 18.82
CA GLU A 923 26.73 -25.35 20.20
C GLU A 923 27.94 -25.31 21.15
N GLY A 924 27.77 -24.62 22.29
CA GLY A 924 28.68 -24.66 23.43
C GLY A 924 27.91 -24.97 24.72
N ASN A 925 28.14 -26.16 25.28
CA ASN A 925 27.55 -26.63 26.53
C ASN A 925 27.82 -25.66 27.70
N THR A 926 26.77 -25.06 28.25
CA THR A 926 26.81 -24.35 29.55
C THR A 926 25.97 -25.15 30.56
N PRO A 927 26.53 -25.60 31.71
CA PRO A 927 25.75 -26.36 32.70
C PRO A 927 24.67 -25.49 33.35
N GLY A 928 23.39 -25.88 33.22
CA GLY A 928 22.30 -25.29 34.01
C GLY A 928 20.89 -25.19 33.39
N PHE A 929 20.68 -25.55 32.11
CA PHE A 929 19.36 -25.43 31.46
C PHE A 929 18.88 -26.77 30.90
N SER A 930 17.63 -27.18 31.23
CA SER A 930 17.07 -28.49 30.83
C SER A 930 16.00 -28.45 29.73
N THR A 931 15.45 -27.30 29.34
CA THR A 931 14.66 -27.13 28.12
C THR A 931 14.42 -25.64 27.90
N ASN A 932 14.94 -25.09 26.81
CA ASN A 932 14.46 -23.95 26.02
C ASN A 932 15.62 -23.48 25.12
N ALA A 933 15.46 -23.65 23.81
CA ALA A 933 16.39 -23.12 22.82
C ALA A 933 16.09 -21.63 22.59
N THR A 934 17.13 -20.78 22.64
CA THR A 934 17.05 -19.39 22.18
C THR A 934 17.35 -19.37 20.69
N VAL A 935 16.37 -19.01 19.86
CA VAL A 935 16.57 -18.75 18.43
C VAL A 935 17.05 -17.30 18.27
N ARG A 936 18.22 -17.11 17.64
CA ARG A 936 18.68 -15.78 17.19
C ARG A 936 18.27 -15.59 15.74
N ILE A 937 17.56 -14.50 15.44
CA ILE A 937 17.26 -14.02 14.09
C ILE A 937 18.14 -12.78 13.89
N ASN A 938 18.96 -12.75 12.84
CA ASN A 938 19.68 -11.51 12.46
C ASN A 938 18.87 -10.75 11.38
N ARG A 939 19.04 -9.43 11.29
CA ARG A 939 18.51 -8.57 10.22
C ARG A 939 19.66 -7.78 9.62
N GLN A 940 19.86 -7.86 8.30
CA GLN A 940 20.76 -6.98 7.52
C GLN A 940 19.90 -6.02 6.69
N GLY A 941 20.21 -4.73 6.71
CA GLY A 941 19.49 -3.67 5.99
C GLY A 941 19.16 -2.45 6.86
N ASP A 942 18.84 -1.35 6.20
CA ASP A 942 18.51 -0.03 6.73
C ASP A 942 17.29 -0.04 7.75
N LEU A 943 17.40 0.58 8.96
CA LEU A 943 16.45 0.80 10.11
C LEU A 943 16.22 2.27 10.71
N SER A 944 15.78 3.31 9.98
CA SER A 944 15.90 4.74 10.34
C SER A 944 14.57 5.34 10.73
N SER A 945 13.49 4.56 10.75
CA SER A 945 12.19 5.03 11.18
C SER A 945 11.54 4.04 12.16
N THR A 946 11.39 4.57 13.38
CA THR A 946 10.40 4.26 14.43
C THR A 946 10.25 2.83 14.97
N ASN A 947 10.98 2.58 16.06
CA ASN A 947 10.53 2.02 17.35
C ASN A 947 9.20 1.24 17.40
N THR A 948 9.17 -0.04 17.02
CA THR A 948 8.80 -1.22 17.85
C THR A 948 8.55 -2.46 16.97
N VAL A 949 8.98 -3.64 17.44
CA VAL A 949 8.57 -4.94 16.87
C VAL A 949 7.90 -5.75 17.97
N GLN A 950 6.65 -6.15 17.76
CA GLN A 950 5.96 -7.14 18.60
C GLN A 950 6.37 -8.54 18.14
N LEU A 951 6.93 -9.34 19.03
CA LEU A 951 7.18 -10.77 18.78
C LEU A 951 6.10 -11.57 19.51
N GLN A 952 5.26 -12.26 18.73
CA GLN A 952 4.28 -13.21 19.26
C GLN A 952 4.83 -14.63 19.09
N LEU A 953 5.17 -15.29 20.19
CA LEU A 953 5.44 -16.72 20.17
C LEU A 953 4.12 -17.47 19.98
N THR A 954 4.17 -18.59 19.26
CA THR A 954 3.04 -19.39 18.80
C THR A 954 2.15 -19.97 19.93
N ASP A 955 2.56 -19.87 21.19
CA ASP A 955 1.80 -20.35 22.36
C ASP A 955 1.18 -19.24 23.24
N GLY A 956 1.42 -17.96 22.94
CA GLY A 956 0.73 -16.83 23.57
C GLY A 956 1.06 -16.55 25.05
N THR A 957 2.13 -17.10 25.64
CA THR A 957 2.30 -17.07 27.11
C THR A 957 3.20 -15.99 27.72
N ALA A 958 3.77 -15.04 26.97
CA ALA A 958 4.51 -13.93 27.58
C ALA A 958 4.39 -12.59 26.84
N LYS A 959 3.94 -11.54 27.55
CA LYS A 959 4.15 -10.13 27.17
C LYS A 959 5.34 -9.61 27.97
N GLY A 960 6.48 -9.43 27.31
CA GLY A 960 7.65 -8.75 27.87
C GLY A 960 7.92 -7.47 27.09
N SER A 961 7.98 -6.33 27.77
CA SER A 961 8.61 -5.13 27.22
C SER A 961 10.11 -5.22 27.45
N ALA A 962 10.90 -5.26 26.37
CA ALA A 962 12.34 -5.08 26.45
C ALA A 962 12.66 -3.59 26.31
N ALA A 963 13.52 -3.06 27.19
CA ALA A 963 14.14 -1.77 26.98
C ALA A 963 14.98 -1.79 25.68
N ALA A 964 15.11 -0.62 25.03
CA ALA A 964 15.75 -0.42 23.73
C ALA A 964 17.07 -1.22 23.58
N PRO A 965 17.31 -1.87 22.44
CA PRO A 965 18.54 -2.61 22.22
C PRO A 965 19.72 -1.63 22.11
N THR A 966 20.76 -1.91 22.88
CA THR A 966 22.10 -1.37 22.67
C THR A 966 22.61 -1.77 21.29
N GLN A 967 22.85 -0.81 20.39
CA GLN A 967 23.61 -1.04 19.16
C GLN A 967 25.05 -1.42 19.49
N ASP A 968 25.62 -2.40 18.78
CA ASP A 968 27.01 -2.83 18.96
C ASP A 968 27.96 -1.74 18.48
N LEU A 969 28.46 -0.94 19.42
CA LEU A 969 29.60 -0.07 19.19
C LEU A 969 30.81 -0.96 18.92
N ILE A 970 31.23 -1.09 17.66
CA ILE A 970 32.27 -2.03 17.27
C ILE A 970 33.63 -1.49 17.76
N LYS A 971 34.24 -2.24 18.68
CA LYS A 971 35.63 -2.05 19.08
C LYS A 971 36.54 -2.60 17.97
N GLY A 972 37.22 -1.72 17.25
CA GLY A 972 38.20 -2.16 16.25
C GLY A 972 39.38 -2.86 16.93
N SER A 973 40.10 -3.68 16.17
CA SER A 973 41.16 -4.57 16.66
C SER A 973 42.32 -3.85 17.38
N SER A 974 42.53 -2.57 17.08
CA SER A 974 43.59 -1.74 17.64
C SER A 974 43.10 -0.71 18.66
N SER A 975 41.79 -0.60 18.86
CA SER A 975 41.20 0.32 19.84
C SER A 975 41.06 -0.39 21.19
N SER A 976 41.22 0.32 22.32
CA SER A 976 40.87 -0.20 23.65
C SER A 976 39.40 0.05 24.05
N ALA A 977 38.73 1.00 23.39
CA ALA A 977 37.34 1.36 23.62
C ALA A 977 36.47 1.08 22.39
N THR A 978 35.16 0.96 22.59
CA THR A 978 34.18 0.96 21.49
C THR A 978 33.99 2.39 20.95
N SER A 979 33.26 2.56 19.84
CA SER A 979 32.94 3.90 19.33
C SER A 979 32.28 4.77 20.41
N TYR A 980 32.68 6.04 20.52
CA TYR A 980 32.03 7.04 21.39
C TYR A 980 30.87 7.76 20.68
N ILE A 981 30.76 7.59 19.37
CA ILE A 981 29.69 8.11 18.53
C ILE A 981 28.72 6.98 18.23
N VAL A 982 27.43 7.29 18.25
CA VAL A 982 26.35 6.35 17.94
C VAL A 982 25.84 6.66 16.53
N PRO A 983 25.77 5.68 15.62
CA PRO A 983 25.19 5.93 14.32
C PRO A 983 23.68 6.13 14.43
N THR A 984 23.18 7.28 13.99
CA THR A 984 21.75 7.62 13.96
C THR A 984 21.11 7.36 12.60
N ALA A 985 21.95 7.28 11.55
CA ALA A 985 21.58 6.84 10.22
C ALA A 985 21.99 5.39 10.03
N LEU A 986 21.35 4.76 9.09
CA LEU A 986 21.50 3.35 8.84
C LEU A 986 22.46 3.04 7.72
N GLY A 987 22.91 1.78 7.69
CA GLY A 987 24.06 1.41 6.88
C GLY A 987 25.38 2.02 7.40
N VAL A 988 25.32 2.95 8.36
CA VAL A 988 26.48 3.57 9.00
C VAL A 988 26.96 2.67 10.13
N ASN A 989 28.03 1.92 9.87
CA ASN A 989 28.74 1.18 10.89
C ASN A 989 29.88 2.03 11.46
N LEU A 990 29.89 2.23 12.78
CA LEU A 990 30.96 2.94 13.47
C LEU A 990 31.92 1.95 14.13
N THR A 991 33.11 1.82 13.56
CA THR A 991 34.21 1.05 14.13
C THR A 991 35.25 2.00 14.70
N SER A 992 35.55 1.86 16.00
CA SER A 992 36.64 2.59 16.63
C SER A 992 37.99 2.05 16.16
N ILE A 993 38.83 2.88 15.53
CA ILE A 993 40.15 2.47 15.04
C ILE A 993 41.22 2.56 16.15
N LEU A 994 41.28 3.69 16.85
CA LEU A 994 42.13 3.97 18.01
C LEU A 994 41.39 4.90 18.98
N THR A 995 41.66 4.80 20.27
CA THR A 995 41.31 5.81 21.28
C THR A 995 42.55 6.35 21.98
N VAL A 996 42.45 7.53 22.60
CA VAL A 996 43.58 8.19 23.27
C VAL A 996 44.16 7.25 24.33
N GLY A 997 45.47 7.03 24.25
CA GLY A 997 46.21 6.09 25.12
C GLY A 997 46.56 4.77 24.44
N ASP A 998 45.89 4.39 23.35
CA ASP A 998 46.20 3.16 22.60
C ASP A 998 47.56 3.24 21.92
N SER A 999 48.25 2.10 21.86
CA SER A 999 49.56 1.94 21.20
C SER A 999 49.64 0.63 20.44
N VAL A 1000 50.28 0.65 19.27
CA VAL A 1000 50.49 -0.56 18.43
C VAL A 1000 51.95 -0.95 18.24
N ASN A 1001 52.89 -0.02 18.47
CA ASN A 1001 54.33 -0.25 18.38
C ASN A 1001 55.09 0.58 19.43
N ASN A 1002 56.37 0.26 19.62
CA ASN A 1002 57.28 1.10 20.40
C ASN A 1002 57.87 2.23 19.55
N LYS A 1003 58.29 3.30 20.22
CA LYS A 1003 59.15 4.36 19.71
C LYS A 1003 60.50 3.78 19.26
N PRO A 1004 61.34 4.56 18.52
CA PRO A 1004 62.67 4.13 18.11
C PRO A 1004 63.62 3.70 19.25
N ASP A 1005 63.30 4.04 20.51
CA ASP A 1005 64.03 3.56 21.69
C ASP A 1005 63.79 2.07 22.01
N GLY A 1006 62.84 1.42 21.33
CA GLY A 1006 62.49 0.01 21.47
C GLY A 1006 61.74 -0.34 22.76
N ILE A 1007 61.48 0.63 23.65
CA ILE A 1007 60.95 0.41 25.00
C ILE A 1007 59.64 1.18 25.22
N THR A 1008 59.56 2.43 24.77
CA THR A 1008 58.42 3.31 25.06
C THR A 1008 57.32 3.10 24.02
N PRO A 1009 56.07 2.76 24.40
CA PRO A 1009 54.98 2.65 23.43
C PRO A 1009 54.68 3.99 22.72
N TYR A 1010 54.49 3.95 21.41
CA TYR A 1010 53.98 5.09 20.64
C TYR A 1010 52.44 5.09 20.72
N ARG A 1011 51.87 6.16 21.27
CA ARG A 1011 50.45 6.24 21.64
C ARG A 1011 49.71 7.31 20.85
N LEU A 1012 48.42 7.10 20.60
CA LEU A 1012 47.51 8.19 20.25
C LEU A 1012 47.43 9.16 21.44
N ALA A 1013 47.93 10.37 21.24
CA ALA A 1013 47.97 11.41 22.27
C ALA A 1013 46.63 12.19 22.31
N GLY A 1014 46.42 12.94 23.39
CA GLY A 1014 45.15 13.62 23.65
C GLY A 1014 44.87 14.79 22.69
N ILE A 1015 43.57 15.07 22.53
CA ILE A 1015 42.97 16.07 21.63
C ILE A 1015 43.34 15.85 20.15
N PRO A 1016 43.07 14.64 19.59
CA PRO A 1016 43.14 14.44 18.15
C PRO A 1016 42.08 15.29 17.47
N ASP A 1017 42.50 16.04 16.47
CA ASP A 1017 41.64 16.97 15.72
C ASP A 1017 41.87 16.75 14.21
N GLY A 1018 42.09 17.80 13.43
CA GLY A 1018 42.29 17.78 11.97
C GLY A 1018 42.97 16.53 11.40
N LEU A 1019 42.28 15.88 10.46
CA LEU A 1019 42.65 14.58 9.90
C LEU A 1019 42.97 14.67 8.41
N GLY A 1020 43.83 13.77 7.94
CA GLY A 1020 44.07 13.56 6.51
C GLY A 1020 44.49 12.14 6.21
N ALA A 1021 43.89 11.51 5.20
CA ALA A 1021 44.20 10.13 4.84
C ALA A 1021 44.60 9.98 3.38
N PHE A 1022 45.57 9.09 3.11
CA PHE A 1022 45.94 8.73 1.75
C PHE A 1022 46.30 7.25 1.62
N ASP A 1023 46.03 6.71 0.45
CA ASP A 1023 46.35 5.33 0.09
C ASP A 1023 47.87 5.14 -0.10
N ASN A 1024 48.43 4.09 0.49
CA ASN A 1024 49.83 3.71 0.31
C ASN A 1024 50.07 2.82 -0.92
N GLY A 1025 49.00 2.27 -1.52
CA GLY A 1025 49.07 1.41 -2.70
C GLY A 1025 49.45 -0.05 -2.43
N ASP A 1026 49.57 -0.45 -1.16
CA ASP A 1026 50.06 -1.76 -0.72
C ASP A 1026 49.04 -2.54 0.14
N GLY A 1027 47.77 -2.13 0.10
CA GLY A 1027 46.71 -2.68 0.96
C GLY A 1027 46.55 -1.95 2.30
N THR A 1028 47.42 -0.99 2.60
CA THR A 1028 47.29 -0.08 3.75
C THR A 1028 46.95 1.34 3.32
N PHE A 1029 46.46 2.16 4.25
CA PHE A 1029 46.38 3.61 4.10
C PHE A 1029 47.10 4.31 5.26
N THR A 1030 47.58 5.53 5.01
CA THR A 1030 48.16 6.39 6.04
C THR A 1030 47.11 7.38 6.53
N LEU A 1031 46.92 7.47 7.85
CA LEU A 1031 46.13 8.51 8.53
C LEU A 1031 47.08 9.47 9.26
N LEU A 1032 46.96 10.76 8.95
CA LEU A 1032 47.61 11.88 9.61
C LEU A 1032 46.61 12.53 10.56
N VAL A 1033 47.10 12.90 11.75
CA VAL A 1033 46.25 13.46 12.82
C VAL A 1033 46.98 14.62 13.48
N ASN A 1034 46.37 15.80 13.47
CA ASN A 1034 46.75 16.92 14.31
C ASN A 1034 46.43 16.62 15.78
N HIS A 1035 47.30 17.10 16.67
CA HIS A 1035 47.06 17.05 18.11
C HIS A 1035 47.00 18.49 18.64
N GLU A 1036 45.83 18.91 19.08
CA GLU A 1036 45.49 20.28 19.46
C GLU A 1036 45.98 20.63 20.89
N ILE A 1037 47.22 20.26 21.19
CA ILE A 1037 47.81 20.40 22.51
C ILE A 1037 48.65 21.68 22.61
N GLY A 1038 48.60 22.35 23.76
CA GLY A 1038 49.37 23.57 24.02
C GLY A 1038 50.89 23.33 23.91
N SER A 1039 51.64 24.40 23.62
CA SER A 1039 53.09 24.35 23.31
C SER A 1039 54.00 23.80 24.42
N THR A 1040 53.50 23.72 25.66
CA THR A 1040 54.20 23.12 26.80
C THR A 1040 53.73 21.70 27.13
N ASN A 1041 52.68 21.22 26.47
CA ASN A 1041 51.92 20.03 26.85
C ASN A 1041 52.22 18.87 25.90
N SER A 1042 53.35 18.19 26.08
CA SER A 1042 53.68 16.88 25.48
C SER A 1042 55.06 16.46 25.99
N VAL A 1043 55.45 15.20 25.75
CA VAL A 1043 56.87 14.84 25.74
C VAL A 1043 57.58 15.48 24.54
N ILE A 1044 58.91 15.54 24.58
CA ILE A 1044 59.73 15.92 23.43
C ILE A 1044 59.44 14.97 22.26
N ARG A 1045 59.06 15.54 21.13
CA ARG A 1045 58.73 14.85 19.87
C ARG A 1045 59.95 14.69 18.97
N ALA A 1046 59.80 13.98 17.85
CA ALA A 1046 60.89 13.69 16.91
C ALA A 1046 61.62 14.96 16.40
N HIS A 1047 60.92 16.08 16.27
CA HIS A 1047 61.50 17.37 15.87
C HIS A 1047 62.23 18.13 16.98
N GLY A 1048 62.34 17.56 18.19
CA GLY A 1048 63.16 18.10 19.28
C GLY A 1048 62.48 19.11 20.21
N SER A 1049 61.16 19.30 20.14
CA SER A 1049 60.40 20.17 21.06
C SER A 1049 59.14 19.47 21.59
N ALA A 1050 58.59 20.00 22.68
CA ALA A 1050 57.27 19.61 23.19
C ALA A 1050 56.16 20.43 22.50
N GLY A 1051 54.91 20.12 22.80
CA GLY A 1051 53.72 20.77 22.22
C GLY A 1051 53.03 19.95 21.14
N ALA A 1052 52.24 20.65 20.31
CA ALA A 1052 51.48 20.09 19.20
C ALA A 1052 52.39 19.40 18.18
N PHE A 1053 51.83 18.42 17.48
CA PHE A 1053 52.54 17.61 16.50
C PHE A 1053 51.52 16.91 15.60
N VAL A 1054 52.01 16.36 14.48
CA VAL A 1054 51.22 15.53 13.58
C VAL A 1054 51.66 14.08 13.75
N SER A 1055 50.73 13.19 14.12
CA SER A 1055 50.98 11.76 14.16
C SER A 1055 50.65 11.11 12.81
N LYS A 1056 51.44 10.10 12.41
CA LYS A 1056 51.25 9.28 11.23
C LYS A 1056 50.95 7.84 11.64
N TRP A 1057 49.82 7.31 11.19
CA TRP A 1057 49.35 5.95 11.44
C TRP A 1057 49.20 5.18 10.14
N VAL A 1058 49.75 3.98 10.06
CA VAL A 1058 49.57 3.07 8.91
C VAL A 1058 48.53 2.02 9.29
N ILE A 1059 47.48 1.87 8.49
CA ILE A 1059 46.27 1.11 8.83
C ILE A 1059 45.93 0.14 7.68
N ASN A 1060 45.62 -1.11 8.00
CA ASN A 1060 45.15 -2.11 7.03
C ASN A 1060 43.75 -1.75 6.53
N LYS A 1061 43.55 -1.72 5.20
CA LYS A 1061 42.24 -1.41 4.63
C LYS A 1061 41.21 -2.51 4.85
N SER A 1062 41.65 -3.76 4.93
CA SER A 1062 40.75 -4.92 4.99
C SER A 1062 40.06 -5.09 6.34
N ASP A 1063 40.72 -4.69 7.43
CA ASP A 1063 40.24 -4.94 8.80
C ASP A 1063 40.42 -3.77 9.77
N LEU A 1064 40.87 -2.62 9.27
CA LEU A 1064 41.13 -1.39 10.04
C LEU A 1064 42.14 -1.56 11.20
N SER A 1065 42.93 -2.65 11.21
CA SER A 1065 43.99 -2.82 12.20
C SER A 1065 45.13 -1.83 11.94
N VAL A 1066 45.60 -1.18 13.00
CA VAL A 1066 46.70 -0.22 12.92
C VAL A 1066 48.03 -0.98 12.98
N VAL A 1067 48.81 -0.84 11.92
CA VAL A 1067 50.10 -1.52 11.71
C VAL A 1067 51.24 -0.81 12.44
N SER A 1068 51.27 0.52 12.39
CA SER A 1068 52.30 1.33 13.08
C SER A 1068 51.89 2.77 13.28
N GLY A 1069 52.49 3.43 14.27
CA GLY A 1069 52.40 4.86 14.55
C GLY A 1069 53.78 5.52 14.71
N SER A 1070 53.91 6.76 14.23
CA SER A 1070 55.13 7.59 14.34
C SER A 1070 54.82 9.09 14.27
N ASP A 1071 55.75 9.96 14.69
CA ASP A 1071 55.62 11.41 14.47
C ASP A 1071 55.89 11.69 12.98
N LEU A 1072 55.00 12.41 12.29
CA LEU A 1072 55.27 12.85 10.91
C LEU A 1072 56.40 13.88 10.91
N ILE A 1073 56.33 14.89 11.79
CA ILE A 1073 57.26 16.01 11.85
C ILE A 1073 58.59 15.55 12.45
N GLN A 1074 59.62 15.47 11.63
CA GLN A 1074 60.98 15.07 12.02
C GLN A 1074 61.97 16.23 11.94
N SER A 1075 61.79 17.14 10.97
CA SER A 1075 62.65 18.32 10.81
C SER A 1075 61.81 19.56 10.51
N VAL A 1076 62.23 20.72 11.04
CA VAL A 1076 61.47 21.97 10.94
C VAL A 1076 62.32 23.07 10.33
N ASN A 1077 61.78 23.73 9.32
CA ASN A 1077 62.35 24.89 8.65
C ASN A 1077 61.52 26.13 9.00
N LEU A 1078 62.12 27.04 9.76
CA LEU A 1078 61.48 28.26 10.24
C LEU A 1078 61.86 29.45 9.38
N TRP A 1079 60.92 30.40 9.24
CA TRP A 1079 61.17 31.63 8.51
C TRP A 1079 61.92 32.64 9.38
N ASN A 1080 63.03 33.18 8.87
CA ASN A 1080 63.87 34.14 9.61
C ASN A 1080 63.71 35.60 9.17
N GLY A 1081 62.78 35.87 8.24
CA GLY A 1081 62.58 37.19 7.64
C GLY A 1081 63.02 37.30 6.18
N THR A 1082 63.95 36.45 5.75
CA THR A 1082 64.54 36.46 4.39
C THR A 1082 64.56 35.08 3.72
N GLY A 1083 64.43 33.99 4.48
CA GLY A 1083 64.44 32.63 3.98
C GLY A 1083 64.17 31.61 5.09
N PHE A 1084 64.21 30.33 4.72
CA PHE A 1084 64.06 29.22 5.66
C PHE A 1084 65.39 28.81 6.29
N THR A 1085 65.37 28.63 7.62
CA THR A 1085 66.48 28.08 8.39
C THR A 1085 66.01 26.90 9.21
N GLN A 1086 66.76 25.80 9.17
CA GLN A 1086 66.46 24.63 9.99
C GLN A 1086 66.60 24.97 11.47
N GLY A 1087 65.63 24.55 12.27
CA GLY A 1087 65.60 24.78 13.71
C GLY A 1087 64.60 23.88 14.42
N THR A 1088 64.27 24.23 15.66
CA THR A 1088 63.25 23.56 16.47
C THR A 1088 62.30 24.62 17.02
N THR A 1089 61.01 24.32 17.09
CA THR A 1089 60.01 25.17 17.74
C THR A 1089 59.04 24.28 18.51
N ALA A 1090 58.54 24.78 19.64
CA ALA A 1090 57.30 24.25 20.19
C ALA A 1090 56.13 24.73 19.32
N PHE A 1091 55.24 23.81 18.96
CA PHE A 1091 54.00 24.12 18.25
C PHE A 1091 52.84 24.21 19.25
N GLY A 1092 51.90 25.12 19.06
CA GLY A 1092 50.72 25.25 19.91
C GLY A 1092 49.42 24.98 19.17
N ARG A 1093 48.56 24.11 19.73
CA ARG A 1093 47.16 23.90 19.31
C ARG A 1093 46.97 23.79 17.80
N PHE A 1094 47.46 22.71 17.20
CA PHE A 1094 47.08 22.38 15.83
C PHE A 1094 45.63 21.88 15.82
N CYS A 1095 44.71 22.73 15.34
CA CYS A 1095 43.29 22.43 15.23
C CYS A 1095 42.99 21.63 13.94
N SER A 1096 42.10 22.10 13.09
CA SER A 1096 41.75 21.46 11.82
C SER A 1096 42.93 21.41 10.84
N ALA A 1097 42.82 20.56 9.82
CA ALA A 1097 43.88 20.30 8.86
C ALA A 1097 43.34 20.03 7.46
N ASP A 1098 44.20 20.15 6.45
CA ASP A 1098 43.89 19.78 5.08
C ASP A 1098 44.97 18.88 4.48
N LEU A 1099 44.53 17.75 3.92
CA LEU A 1099 45.34 16.92 3.04
C LEU A 1099 44.75 16.97 1.64
N ALA A 1100 44.98 18.08 0.94
CA ALA A 1100 44.47 18.27 -0.40
C ALA A 1100 44.90 17.16 -1.38
N PRO A 1101 44.09 16.89 -2.42
CA PRO A 1101 44.53 16.06 -3.53
C PRO A 1101 45.76 16.69 -4.22
N VAL A 1102 46.56 15.84 -4.87
CA VAL A 1102 47.81 16.26 -5.54
C VAL A 1102 47.60 17.41 -6.55
N SER A 1103 46.42 17.49 -7.17
CA SER A 1103 46.05 18.55 -8.11
C SER A 1103 46.08 19.96 -7.51
N ALA A 1104 45.93 20.11 -6.20
CA ALA A 1104 46.04 21.40 -5.53
C ALA A 1104 47.44 22.00 -5.65
N PHE A 1105 48.47 21.15 -5.59
CA PHE A 1105 49.89 21.56 -5.61
C PHE A 1105 50.63 21.16 -6.89
N TYR A 1106 50.00 20.44 -7.81
CA TYR A 1106 50.55 20.04 -9.11
C TYR A 1106 49.57 20.25 -10.25
N ASN A 1107 50.02 20.97 -11.29
CA ASN A 1107 49.31 21.07 -12.54
C ASN A 1107 49.88 20.07 -13.55
N SER A 1108 49.15 18.97 -13.78
CA SER A 1108 49.54 17.95 -14.75
C SER A 1108 49.59 18.48 -16.19
N ALA A 1109 48.84 19.52 -16.53
CA ALA A 1109 48.81 20.10 -17.87
C ALA A 1109 50.10 20.88 -18.22
N THR A 1110 50.76 21.48 -17.21
CA THR A 1110 51.97 22.29 -17.41
C THR A 1110 53.22 21.66 -16.80
N GLY A 1111 53.07 20.65 -15.96
CA GLY A 1111 54.15 20.02 -15.20
C GLY A 1111 54.70 20.89 -14.07
N LEU A 1112 54.06 22.02 -13.74
CA LEU A 1112 54.46 22.89 -12.63
C LEU A 1112 53.85 22.39 -11.32
N GLY A 1113 54.62 22.45 -10.22
CA GLY A 1113 54.18 21.99 -8.91
C GLY A 1113 54.94 20.79 -8.36
N THR A 1114 54.47 20.28 -7.21
CA THR A 1114 54.99 19.04 -6.60
C THR A 1114 53.90 17.98 -6.53
N GLN A 1115 54.26 16.75 -6.88
CA GLN A 1115 53.35 15.60 -6.76
C GLN A 1115 53.31 15.05 -5.33
N GLU A 1116 54.19 15.54 -4.45
CA GLU A 1116 54.20 15.14 -3.06
C GLU A 1116 52.99 15.71 -2.32
N ARG A 1117 52.43 14.90 -1.41
CA ARG A 1117 51.31 15.32 -0.58
C ARG A 1117 51.81 16.24 0.53
N ILE A 1118 51.13 17.36 0.70
CA ILE A 1118 51.44 18.36 1.74
C ILE A 1118 50.22 18.43 2.66
N PHE A 1119 50.43 18.20 3.95
CA PHE A 1119 49.42 18.32 4.99
C PHE A 1119 49.53 19.72 5.61
N LEU A 1120 48.50 20.54 5.42
CA LEU A 1120 48.43 21.91 5.90
C LEU A 1120 47.74 21.96 7.25
N ASN A 1121 48.28 22.77 8.17
CA ASN A 1121 47.69 23.06 9.46
C ASN A 1121 48.19 24.41 9.99
N GLY A 1122 47.58 24.91 11.07
CA GLY A 1122 47.99 26.15 11.71
C GLY A 1122 47.81 26.10 13.22
N GLU A 1123 48.44 27.05 13.91
CA GLU A 1123 48.35 27.19 15.37
C GLU A 1123 47.13 28.04 15.76
N GLU A 1124 46.17 27.44 16.44
CA GLU A 1124 44.95 28.07 16.99
C GLU A 1124 45.27 28.72 18.35
N SER A 1125 46.24 29.64 18.36
CA SER A 1125 46.74 30.24 19.60
C SER A 1125 47.00 31.73 19.45
N GLY A 1126 45.93 32.51 19.63
CA GLY A 1126 45.99 33.96 19.67
C GLY A 1126 46.45 34.59 18.35
N ALA A 1127 46.70 35.89 18.38
CA ALA A 1127 46.94 36.64 17.14
C ALA A 1127 48.23 36.25 16.40
N GLU A 1128 49.18 35.52 16.99
CA GLU A 1128 50.48 35.22 16.37
C GLU A 1128 50.63 33.77 15.91
N GLY A 1129 49.52 33.02 15.81
CA GLY A 1129 49.51 31.65 15.31
C GLY A 1129 50.10 31.55 13.90
N ARG A 1130 50.90 30.52 13.65
CA ARG A 1130 51.62 30.31 12.38
C ARG A 1130 50.99 29.15 11.60
N ALA A 1131 50.93 29.27 10.27
CA ALA A 1131 50.62 28.16 9.37
C ALA A 1131 51.87 27.33 9.03
N PHE A 1132 51.66 26.04 8.76
CA PHE A 1132 52.71 25.08 8.41
C PHE A 1132 52.29 24.14 7.27
N GLY A 1133 53.28 23.75 6.47
CA GLY A 1133 53.14 22.72 5.45
C GLY A 1133 54.04 21.53 5.78
N ASN A 1134 53.43 20.35 5.96
CA ASN A 1134 54.11 19.12 6.34
C ASN A 1134 54.18 18.17 5.15
N ILE A 1135 55.38 17.85 4.66
CA ILE A 1135 55.53 16.93 3.52
C ILE A 1135 55.21 15.50 4.00
N ALA A 1136 54.18 14.88 3.42
CA ALA A 1136 53.67 13.57 3.85
C ALA A 1136 54.22 12.38 3.05
N THR A 1137 54.64 12.61 1.80
CA THR A 1137 55.14 11.59 0.87
C THR A 1137 56.49 11.97 0.25
N GLY A 1138 57.13 11.00 -0.41
CA GLY A 1138 58.35 11.24 -1.17
C GLY A 1138 59.62 11.28 -0.33
N ALA A 1139 60.72 11.67 -0.98
CA ALA A 1139 62.05 11.67 -0.37
C ALA A 1139 62.20 12.65 0.81
N ASN A 1140 61.35 13.68 0.87
CA ASN A 1140 61.38 14.72 1.89
C ASN A 1140 60.29 14.53 2.97
N ALA A 1141 59.59 13.39 2.97
CA ALA A 1141 58.54 13.10 3.94
C ALA A 1141 59.03 13.31 5.39
N GLY A 1142 58.26 14.06 6.18
CA GLY A 1142 58.58 14.45 7.55
C GLY A 1142 59.39 15.75 7.70
N THR A 1143 59.60 16.47 6.60
CA THR A 1143 60.07 17.86 6.63
C THR A 1143 58.88 18.80 6.72
N THR A 1144 58.94 19.75 7.66
CA THR A 1144 57.90 20.77 7.88
C THR A 1144 58.47 22.16 7.64
N TYR A 1145 57.67 23.02 7.00
CA TYR A 1145 58.02 24.41 6.74
C TYR A 1145 56.96 25.33 7.33
N GLN A 1146 57.40 26.42 7.96
CA GLN A 1146 56.51 27.54 8.26
C GLN A 1146 56.01 28.16 6.94
N LEU A 1147 54.74 28.57 6.88
CA LEU A 1147 54.13 29.21 5.70
C LEU A 1147 53.83 30.69 5.99
N PRO A 1148 54.85 31.57 6.02
CA PRO A 1148 54.68 32.95 6.49
C PRO A 1148 53.78 33.80 5.57
N TYR A 1149 53.72 33.47 4.27
CA TYR A 1149 52.93 34.22 3.28
C TYR A 1149 51.41 34.03 3.44
N LEU A 1150 50.98 33.01 4.19
CA LEU A 1150 49.58 32.78 4.53
C LEU A 1150 49.10 33.70 5.67
N GLY A 1151 50.02 34.39 6.35
CA GLY A 1151 49.72 35.29 7.47
C GLY A 1151 49.82 34.64 8.85
N LYS A 1152 49.53 35.43 9.88
CA LYS A 1152 49.49 35.01 11.28
C LYS A 1152 48.20 35.48 11.92
N PHE A 1153 47.49 34.55 12.54
CA PHE A 1153 46.22 34.73 13.24
C PHE A 1153 45.89 33.42 13.98
N SER A 1154 44.72 33.33 14.63
CA SER A 1154 44.33 32.11 15.33
C SER A 1154 43.82 31.13 14.29
N TRP A 1155 44.66 30.23 13.79
CA TRP A 1155 44.28 29.38 12.66
C TRP A 1155 43.29 28.30 13.06
N GLU A 1156 42.10 28.32 12.45
CA GLU A 1156 41.18 27.19 12.47
C GLU A 1156 41.58 26.19 11.37
N ASN A 1157 41.48 26.61 10.10
CA ASN A 1157 41.68 25.72 8.97
C ASN A 1157 42.46 26.40 7.83
N ALA A 1158 43.18 25.60 7.03
CA ALA A 1158 44.03 26.04 5.93
C ALA A 1158 43.86 25.11 4.72
N VAL A 1159 42.88 25.40 3.85
CA VAL A 1159 42.34 24.46 2.86
C VAL A 1159 42.74 24.85 1.43
N ALA A 1160 43.54 24.02 0.78
CA ALA A 1160 43.99 24.27 -0.58
C ALA A 1160 42.92 23.89 -1.62
N SER A 1161 42.72 24.74 -2.63
CA SER A 1161 41.78 24.46 -3.73
C SER A 1161 42.24 23.22 -4.50
N PRO A 1162 41.37 22.21 -4.70
CA PRO A 1162 41.73 20.99 -5.42
C PRO A 1162 41.85 21.20 -6.94
N THR A 1163 41.50 22.38 -7.45
CA THR A 1163 41.49 22.72 -8.88
C THR A 1163 42.92 22.80 -9.44
N ALA A 1164 43.21 21.96 -10.44
CA ALA A 1164 44.51 21.95 -11.11
C ALA A 1164 44.76 23.25 -11.89
N SER A 1165 45.73 24.04 -11.44
CA SER A 1165 46.09 25.34 -12.01
C SER A 1165 47.57 25.65 -11.76
N ASN A 1166 48.14 26.55 -12.57
CA ASN A 1166 49.46 27.13 -12.30
C ASN A 1166 49.50 28.00 -11.03
N LYS A 1167 48.32 28.42 -10.54
CA LYS A 1167 48.17 29.12 -9.27
C LYS A 1167 47.85 28.14 -8.15
N THR A 1168 48.33 28.43 -6.96
CA THR A 1168 47.94 27.75 -5.72
C THR A 1168 47.06 28.69 -4.91
N VAL A 1169 45.85 28.24 -4.59
CA VAL A 1169 44.89 29.00 -3.78
C VAL A 1169 44.67 28.26 -2.47
N VAL A 1170 44.83 28.94 -1.34
CA VAL A 1170 44.58 28.37 0.00
C VAL A 1170 43.62 29.28 0.74
N ALA A 1171 42.48 28.74 1.17
CA ALA A 1171 41.53 29.42 2.04
C ALA A 1171 41.98 29.25 3.49
N GLY A 1172 42.02 30.34 4.26
CA GLY A 1172 42.37 30.35 5.67
C GLY A 1172 41.26 30.96 6.52
N THR A 1173 40.91 30.31 7.62
CA THR A 1173 39.89 30.77 8.57
C THR A 1173 40.55 31.16 9.89
N ASP A 1174 40.29 32.39 10.34
CA ASP A 1174 40.76 32.91 11.64
C ASP A 1174 39.70 32.69 12.71
N ASP A 1175 39.99 31.80 13.64
CA ASP A 1175 39.14 31.35 14.75
C ASP A 1175 38.94 32.41 15.86
N ALA A 1176 39.32 33.65 15.61
CA ALA A 1176 39.07 34.75 16.54
C ALA A 1176 37.58 35.15 16.55
N THR A 1177 37.15 35.75 17.66
CA THR A 1177 35.82 36.38 17.78
C THR A 1177 35.96 37.90 17.94
N PRO A 1178 35.69 38.72 16.90
CA PRO A 1178 35.45 38.31 15.51
C PRO A 1178 36.75 37.97 14.77
N GLY A 1179 36.65 37.18 13.70
CA GLY A 1179 37.76 36.70 12.87
C GLY A 1179 37.50 36.96 11.38
N GLN A 1180 38.46 36.64 10.51
CA GLN A 1180 38.36 36.86 9.07
C GLN A 1180 38.59 35.60 8.24
N VAL A 1181 38.11 35.64 7.00
CA VAL A 1181 38.41 34.62 5.98
C VAL A 1181 39.39 35.19 4.96
N TYR A 1182 40.47 34.47 4.74
CA TYR A 1182 41.56 34.85 3.85
C TYR A 1182 41.74 33.86 2.69
N PHE A 1183 42.25 34.35 1.56
CA PHE A 1183 42.68 33.54 0.43
C PHE A 1183 44.12 33.91 0.08
N TYR A 1184 45.03 32.96 0.22
CA TYR A 1184 46.39 33.07 -0.32
C TYR A 1184 46.41 32.66 -1.79
N VAL A 1185 47.13 33.40 -2.62
CA VAL A 1185 47.32 33.06 -4.05
C VAL A 1185 48.80 33.17 -4.44
N GLY A 1186 49.41 32.04 -4.79
CA GLY A 1186 50.81 31.95 -5.23
C GLY A 1186 50.99 31.26 -6.59
N ASP A 1187 52.21 31.25 -7.10
CA ASP A 1187 52.58 30.68 -8.41
C ASP A 1187 53.38 29.39 -8.26
N LYS A 1188 52.90 28.30 -8.85
CA LYS A 1188 53.64 27.03 -8.87
C LYS A 1188 54.90 27.15 -9.72
N THR A 1189 55.96 26.46 -9.31
CA THR A 1189 57.22 26.32 -10.06
C THR A 1189 57.67 24.85 -10.07
N ASN A 1190 58.69 24.52 -10.85
CA ASN A 1190 59.31 23.19 -10.89
C ASN A 1190 60.70 23.17 -10.23
N THR A 1191 61.13 24.28 -9.62
CA THR A 1191 62.43 24.43 -8.95
C THR A 1191 62.25 24.74 -7.47
N GLY A 1192 63.28 24.46 -6.66
CA GLY A 1192 63.25 24.69 -5.23
C GLY A 1192 62.73 23.51 -4.41
N THR A 1193 62.34 23.80 -3.18
CA THR A 1193 61.74 22.85 -2.23
C THR A 1193 60.32 22.47 -2.66
N ASP A 1194 59.71 21.47 -2.02
CA ASP A 1194 58.32 21.10 -2.29
C ASP A 1194 57.33 22.25 -2.02
N ILE A 1195 57.64 23.13 -1.06
CA ILE A 1195 56.86 24.35 -0.76
C ILE A 1195 57.03 25.39 -1.87
N ASP A 1196 58.25 25.58 -2.39
CA ASP A 1196 58.49 26.49 -3.51
C ASP A 1196 57.75 26.00 -4.75
N LYS A 1197 57.89 24.71 -5.08
CA LYS A 1197 57.19 24.08 -6.21
C LYS A 1197 55.68 24.22 -6.09
N ALA A 1198 55.14 23.94 -4.90
CA ALA A 1198 53.72 24.10 -4.58
C ALA A 1198 53.23 25.55 -4.65
N GLY A 1199 54.11 26.54 -4.83
CA GLY A 1199 53.72 27.96 -4.91
C GLY A 1199 53.25 28.52 -3.57
N LEU A 1200 53.74 27.98 -2.45
CA LEU A 1200 53.34 28.40 -1.09
C LEU A 1200 54.30 29.43 -0.46
N ASN A 1201 55.29 29.91 -1.23
CA ASN A 1201 56.36 30.79 -0.75
C ASN A 1201 56.61 32.03 -1.66
N ASN A 1202 55.64 32.42 -2.49
CA ASN A 1202 55.81 33.50 -3.48
C ASN A 1202 54.55 34.32 -3.80
N GLY A 1203 53.47 34.15 -3.03
CA GLY A 1203 52.17 34.75 -3.30
C GLY A 1203 51.79 35.95 -2.44
N ASN A 1204 50.55 36.39 -2.62
CA ASN A 1204 49.90 37.44 -1.82
C ASN A 1204 48.72 36.87 -1.03
N LEU A 1205 48.37 37.54 0.08
CA LEU A 1205 47.19 37.26 0.88
C LEU A 1205 46.05 38.23 0.53
N TYR A 1206 44.83 37.71 0.45
CA TYR A 1206 43.62 38.48 0.20
C TYR A 1206 42.60 38.23 1.32
N GLY A 1207 41.85 39.25 1.74
CA GLY A 1207 40.75 39.10 2.72
C GLY A 1207 39.38 39.21 2.07
N VAL A 1208 38.40 38.42 2.51
CA VAL A 1208 37.01 38.49 2.03
C VAL A 1208 36.31 39.75 2.55
N ALA A 1209 35.85 40.60 1.64
CA ALA A 1209 35.10 41.81 1.95
C ALA A 1209 33.70 41.76 1.32
N VAL A 1210 32.68 41.60 2.15
CA VAL A 1210 31.26 41.57 1.75
C VAL A 1210 30.68 42.99 1.84
N PRO A 1211 30.21 43.59 0.73
CA PRO A 1211 29.65 44.94 0.74
C PRO A 1211 28.49 45.07 1.73
N GLY A 1212 28.55 46.08 2.60
CA GLY A 1212 27.53 46.32 3.62
C GLY A 1212 27.66 45.48 4.89
N LEU A 1213 28.61 44.54 4.94
CA LEU A 1213 28.87 43.69 6.11
C LEU A 1213 30.34 43.82 6.55
N THR A 1214 30.61 44.78 7.43
CA THR A 1214 31.94 44.97 8.05
C THR A 1214 32.14 44.12 9.31
N LEU A 1215 31.05 43.73 9.96
CA LEU A 1215 31.00 42.87 11.13
C LEU A 1215 29.75 41.97 11.06
N GLU A 1216 29.93 40.67 11.19
CA GLU A 1216 28.85 39.70 11.37
C GLU A 1216 28.38 39.69 12.82
N LEU A 1217 27.07 39.55 13.01
CA LEU A 1217 26.41 39.37 14.30
C LEU A 1217 25.53 38.12 14.20
N ALA A 1218 25.19 37.49 15.32
CA ALA A 1218 24.28 36.33 15.35
C ALA A 1218 22.91 36.55 14.64
N THR A 1219 22.50 37.80 14.42
CA THR A 1219 21.26 38.14 13.69
C THR A 1219 21.48 38.47 12.21
N THR A 1220 22.71 38.38 11.71
CA THR A 1220 23.05 38.72 10.32
C THR A 1220 22.48 37.65 9.38
N ALA A 1221 21.58 38.07 8.49
CA ALA A 1221 21.11 37.24 7.38
C ALA A 1221 21.69 37.79 6.07
N LEU A 1222 22.56 37.02 5.41
CA LEU A 1222 23.05 37.33 4.07
C LEU A 1222 22.06 36.79 3.02
N VAL A 1223 21.69 37.64 2.06
CA VAL A 1223 20.83 37.23 0.95
C VAL A 1223 21.65 36.36 -0.01
N THR A 1224 21.09 35.21 -0.42
CA THR A 1224 21.69 34.32 -1.42
C THR A 1224 22.07 35.09 -2.69
N GLY A 1225 23.30 34.89 -3.17
CA GLY A 1225 23.82 35.58 -4.36
C GLY A 1225 24.49 36.94 -4.09
N THR A 1226 24.65 37.34 -2.83
CA THR A 1226 25.44 38.53 -2.47
C THR A 1226 26.88 38.38 -2.96
N ARG A 1227 27.37 39.35 -3.75
CA ARG A 1227 28.75 39.33 -4.26
C ARG A 1227 29.71 39.86 -3.20
N PHE A 1228 30.83 39.15 -2.98
CA PHE A 1228 31.96 39.62 -2.19
C PHE A 1228 33.10 40.12 -3.08
N THR A 1229 34.09 40.75 -2.47
CA THR A 1229 35.36 41.13 -3.11
C THR A 1229 36.54 40.59 -2.31
N LEU A 1230 37.69 40.44 -2.97
CA LEU A 1230 38.95 40.07 -2.32
C LEU A 1230 39.81 41.32 -2.16
N ALA A 1231 40.00 41.78 -0.92
CA ALA A 1231 40.87 42.89 -0.59
C ALA A 1231 42.33 42.42 -0.59
N ASP A 1232 43.17 42.98 -1.46
CA ASP A 1232 44.60 42.63 -1.56
C ASP A 1232 45.38 43.18 -0.36
N LEU A 1233 45.94 42.29 0.46
CA LEU A 1233 46.79 42.61 1.61
C LEU A 1233 48.28 42.46 1.27
N GLY A 1234 48.61 42.03 0.05
CA GLY A 1234 49.96 41.89 -0.47
C GLY A 1234 50.76 40.78 0.21
N ASN A 1235 52.07 40.98 0.27
CA ASN A 1235 53.00 40.06 0.93
C ASN A 1235 53.01 40.32 2.45
N VAL A 1236 52.53 39.33 3.20
CA VAL A 1236 52.42 39.38 4.67
C VAL A 1236 53.47 38.56 5.41
N ALA A 1237 54.50 38.05 4.72
CA ALA A 1237 55.46 37.09 5.28
C ALA A 1237 56.22 37.57 6.54
N ASN A 1238 56.37 38.89 6.70
CA ASN A 1238 57.04 39.52 7.83
C ASN A 1238 56.09 40.36 8.69
N THR A 1239 54.79 40.21 8.49
CA THR A 1239 53.75 40.94 9.23
C THR A 1239 53.40 40.16 10.51
N THR A 1240 53.35 40.86 11.65
CA THR A 1240 52.80 40.30 12.91
C THR A 1240 51.29 40.19 12.79
N GLY A 1241 50.64 39.21 13.41
CA GLY A 1241 49.20 39.05 13.23
C GLY A 1241 48.37 40.22 13.77
N ALA A 1242 48.82 40.90 14.83
CA ALA A 1242 48.21 42.16 15.27
C ALA A 1242 48.25 43.27 14.19
N ALA A 1243 49.32 43.29 13.38
CA ALA A 1243 49.45 44.23 12.27
C ALA A 1243 48.62 43.80 11.06
N LEU A 1244 48.52 42.49 10.80
CA LEU A 1244 47.64 41.95 9.78
C LEU A 1244 46.17 42.27 10.08
N GLN A 1245 45.73 42.08 11.33
CA GLN A 1245 44.40 42.48 11.78
C GLN A 1245 44.11 43.96 11.51
N THR A 1246 45.06 44.83 11.88
CA THR A 1246 44.93 46.27 11.64
C THR A 1246 44.82 46.58 10.14
N GLN A 1247 45.60 45.91 9.30
CA GLN A 1247 45.55 46.07 7.84
C GLN A 1247 44.23 45.56 7.25
N SER A 1248 43.74 44.40 7.70
CA SER A 1248 42.46 43.82 7.26
C SER A 1248 41.27 44.72 7.58
N VAL A 1249 41.21 45.25 8.81
CA VAL A 1249 40.17 46.21 9.21
C VAL A 1249 40.25 47.49 8.37
N ALA A 1250 41.45 48.04 8.14
CA ALA A 1250 41.63 49.23 7.31
C ALA A 1250 41.24 49.00 5.84
N ALA A 1251 41.35 47.77 5.34
CA ALA A 1251 40.95 47.35 4.00
C ALA A 1251 39.46 46.97 3.89
N ASN A 1252 38.67 47.11 4.96
CA ASN A 1252 37.26 46.69 5.05
C ASN A 1252 37.03 45.19 4.80
N VAL A 1253 37.99 44.33 5.19
CA VAL A 1253 37.76 42.88 5.25
C VAL A 1253 36.67 42.61 6.29
N THR A 1254 35.71 41.75 5.96
CA THR A 1254 34.59 41.41 6.84
C THR A 1254 35.09 40.67 8.06
N GLN A 1255 34.72 41.17 9.24
CA GLN A 1255 34.93 40.50 10.52
C GLN A 1255 33.74 39.58 10.79
N PHE A 1256 33.90 38.30 10.50
CA PHE A 1256 32.94 37.23 10.76
C PHE A 1256 32.90 36.87 12.25
N GLY A 1257 31.80 36.27 12.72
CA GLY A 1257 31.54 36.03 14.14
C GLY A 1257 32.63 35.17 14.80
N ARG A 1258 32.92 34.01 14.19
CA ARG A 1258 34.07 33.15 14.48
C ARG A 1258 34.16 32.11 13.36
N PRO A 1259 34.95 32.37 12.29
CA PRO A 1259 35.18 31.41 11.23
C PRO A 1259 35.69 30.06 11.75
N GLU A 1260 34.91 29.01 11.51
CA GLU A 1260 35.25 27.63 11.85
C GLU A 1260 35.76 26.88 10.58
N ASP A 1261 35.70 25.55 10.59
CA ASP A 1261 36.03 24.66 9.46
C ASP A 1261 35.44 25.09 8.11
N GLY A 1262 36.20 24.82 7.03
CA GLY A 1262 35.78 25.04 5.66
C GLY A 1262 36.13 23.91 4.70
N ALA A 1263 35.43 23.84 3.57
CA ALA A 1263 35.65 22.82 2.55
C ALA A 1263 35.33 23.34 1.15
N TRP A 1264 36.14 22.92 0.17
CA TRP A 1264 35.81 23.07 -1.25
C TRP A 1264 34.78 22.03 -1.65
N ASP A 1265 33.80 22.40 -2.47
CA ASP A 1265 32.79 21.47 -2.97
C ASP A 1265 33.43 20.40 -3.89
N PRO A 1266 33.27 19.10 -3.59
CA PRO A 1266 33.83 18.04 -4.43
C PRO A 1266 33.14 17.94 -5.79
N SER A 1267 31.88 18.37 -5.91
CA SER A 1267 31.08 18.37 -7.14
C SER A 1267 31.26 19.67 -7.94
N ASN A 1268 31.56 20.79 -7.26
CA ASN A 1268 31.87 22.07 -7.89
C ASN A 1268 33.12 22.74 -7.28
N PRO A 1269 34.34 22.35 -7.67
CA PRO A 1269 35.61 22.81 -7.07
C PRO A 1269 35.92 24.32 -7.07
N ASN A 1270 35.00 25.14 -7.60
CA ASN A 1270 35.06 26.60 -7.53
C ASN A 1270 34.32 27.18 -6.32
N ASP A 1271 33.51 26.37 -5.62
CA ASP A 1271 32.73 26.79 -4.46
C ASP A 1271 33.47 26.39 -3.18
N PHE A 1272 33.61 27.33 -2.24
CA PHE A 1272 34.19 27.11 -0.92
C PHE A 1272 33.16 27.47 0.15
N TYR A 1273 32.85 26.50 1.00
CA TYR A 1273 31.96 26.68 2.14
C TYR A 1273 32.78 26.81 3.42
N PHE A 1274 32.35 27.67 4.34
CA PHE A 1274 32.89 27.76 5.69
C PHE A 1274 31.75 28.06 6.66
N ALA A 1275 31.90 27.66 7.91
CA ALA A 1275 30.93 27.96 8.97
C ALA A 1275 31.40 29.12 9.84
N THR A 1276 30.45 29.78 10.51
CA THR A 1276 30.72 30.77 11.57
C THR A 1276 29.89 30.42 12.79
N THR A 1277 30.44 30.50 13.99
CA THR A 1277 29.74 30.15 15.26
C THR A 1277 29.49 31.34 16.20
N GLY A 1278 29.80 32.56 15.75
CA GLY A 1278 29.79 33.79 16.57
C GLY A 1278 28.51 34.60 16.62
#